data_AF-A0A1Q5X573-F1
#
_entry.id   AF-A0A1Q5X573-F1
#
_cell.length_a   1.000
_cell.length_b   1.000
_cell.length_c   1.000
_cell.angle_alpha   90.00
_cell.angle_beta   90.00
_cell.angle_gamma   90.00
#
_symmetry.space_group_name_H-M   'P 1'
#
loop_
_entity.id
_entity.type
_entity.pdbx_description
1 polymer ?
#
loop_
_entity_poly.entity_id
_entity_poly.type
_entity_poly.pdbx_seq_one_letter_code
_entity_poly.pdbx_strand_id
1 'polypeptide(L)'
;MIKSTRAAAMMLLMLLLFILPVTSIHAAGNLLQNPGFEDGEKGAPSGWTKDMWIAGDNSGLLSVQSEDVHSGSKAAVIENLEPNHLKWVQTIAVSANSYYKISGYVKIVSTAGEGLGANIFPVGIGGGYPATKDTAGDWQYLEFYGQTGPGQKELGIGAALGGYASLIQGKAYFDDLSVEQVDAAPGGASVISLDSGAAAAQNGSSKAAETPHKVSPAKLLLLSAVFSVFFAFFYNRAFRSDRLLKQPDAIYTRWLYVVFGAALILRVWIGLTAQGYQNDMNTFIAWGQRLVDLGPGKFYEKGYFADYPPGYLYILYVLSLIRGLFGFAHGSGGENLLFKLPAIISDLVLGWLIYRAGRKKLGSGVAIGLMLLFLFNPAVLMDSAAWGQADSFFLVFLLLSILAASEQGFVRSAIFFALATLIKPQALIFTPVLLLAFYHHRAWKQLAVGALYGLGIFAVLAAPFFWNNGGLGGLIDLYKGTLSSYPYSTVNAFNLYALTDPMWASIDSMWLGITYRAWGFIFILAAVALAAYYSFIKDRKDLSKSFFIGMVLIIIVFVFGTKMHERYMYPALILCLFTYIESRDRRFLTLFLGFTLTQYLNVGYTLAHLNAGNNPPSDGIVLVTAIANIALALYMLYVGYSVYVRKNIKELVSPATPSEKYDADMELAEGIRPLVKSVRAGRFKLQRKDWIWMLGITAVYAALALFHLGSTKAPETLWEPAASGQSFYVDLGQSRQLERVNIFGGVGTGKFKLEFSESPDVWNSPLDVNEDVGNVFIWKSQPLNVAARYVKLTVTSPGFTLNEMAFYEQGGGKIPLPVASITPDGAAAKRGQPSNLFDEQSIIPENSGFMNSTYFDEIYHARTAYEYAHGIVPYENTHPPLGKLLISVGMELFGVNPFGWRIIGTLFGIAMLPLIYIMALRLFKKSLYAALAAGLFALDFMHFTQTRISTIDVYGVFFIMLMFYFMQRYFTMNFYRVPLRRTLVPLFWSGLFFGIGVASKWIVIYGGAGLAIMLALGLFERYREYKAAGRLLSEGIVGDQELKAACHTAAGSFWKNTIITLLSCLLFFVIIPGIIYSLSFIPVLSVSADGYTFKGLIQAQKNMYDYHSQLVATHPFASSWWEWPFMKRPVWFFSGGEGLPEGQVSSIVTMGNPLIWWTGVFAMLAAVWFTVKRKDKNLYMIWIGFFSQYVPWMLVPRETFLYHYFAMVPFMILAIVYIMKLLDSKYPEARYMRYAYVAGAALLFVLFYPVLSGMQVSKDYVDVMLRWFPSWVF
;
A
#
# COMPACT_ATOMS: atom_id res chain seq x y z
N MET A 1 42.06 5.95 -19.21
CA MET A 1 41.47 4.72 -18.62
C MET A 1 40.53 4.96 -17.44
N ILE A 2 40.79 5.89 -16.50
CA ILE A 2 39.97 6.09 -15.26
C ILE A 2 38.51 6.53 -15.51
N LYS A 3 38.17 7.10 -16.67
CA LYS A 3 36.78 7.48 -17.04
C LYS A 3 35.96 6.35 -17.66
N SER A 4 36.58 5.27 -18.18
CA SER A 4 35.84 4.11 -18.73
C SER A 4 35.42 3.14 -17.63
N THR A 5 36.21 3.03 -16.57
CA THR A 5 35.90 2.20 -15.38
C THR A 5 34.67 2.69 -14.61
N ARG A 6 34.42 4.00 -14.51
CA ARG A 6 33.23 4.52 -13.81
C ARG A 6 31.91 4.24 -14.52
N ALA A 7 31.89 4.29 -15.85
CA ALA A 7 30.67 3.99 -16.62
C ALA A 7 30.38 2.48 -16.63
N ALA A 8 31.43 1.66 -16.77
CA ALA A 8 31.31 0.21 -16.64
C ALA A 8 30.86 -0.19 -15.23
N ALA A 9 31.45 0.39 -14.17
CA ALA A 9 31.06 0.12 -12.79
C ALA A 9 29.62 0.54 -12.47
N MET A 10 29.14 1.67 -13.01
CA MET A 10 27.76 2.10 -12.83
C MET A 10 26.77 1.18 -13.57
N MET A 11 27.15 0.69 -14.75
CA MET A 11 26.35 -0.28 -15.50
C MET A 11 26.33 -1.64 -14.79
N LEU A 12 27.47 -2.09 -14.24
CA LEU A 12 27.57 -3.32 -13.45
C LEU A 12 26.78 -3.21 -12.14
N LEU A 13 26.84 -2.07 -11.45
CA LEU A 13 26.04 -1.78 -10.26
C LEU A 13 24.54 -1.81 -10.58
N MET A 14 24.11 -1.18 -11.69
CA MET A 14 22.71 -1.22 -12.14
C MET A 14 22.27 -2.64 -12.49
N LEU A 15 23.13 -3.45 -13.12
CA LEU A 15 22.87 -4.86 -13.43
C LEU A 15 22.79 -5.73 -12.16
N LEU A 16 23.68 -5.49 -11.18
CA LEU A 16 23.66 -6.17 -9.88
C LEU A 16 22.39 -5.84 -9.07
N LEU A 17 21.84 -4.63 -9.21
CA LEU A 17 20.58 -4.25 -8.55
C LEU A 17 19.36 -5.01 -9.09
N PHE A 18 19.41 -5.58 -10.30
CA PHE A 18 18.37 -6.49 -10.81
C PHE A 18 18.47 -7.90 -10.22
N ILE A 19 19.59 -8.25 -9.58
CA ILE A 19 19.83 -9.57 -8.95
C ILE A 19 19.32 -9.58 -7.50
N LEU A 20 19.22 -8.45 -6.81
CA LEU A 20 18.89 -8.47 -5.37
C LEU A 20 17.44 -8.79 -4.95
N PRO A 21 16.36 -8.73 -5.78
CA PRO A 21 14.99 -8.91 -5.25
C PRO A 21 14.30 -10.27 -5.48
N VAL A 22 14.92 -11.24 -6.16
CA VAL A 22 14.20 -12.47 -6.61
C VAL A 22 14.34 -13.66 -5.65
N THR A 23 15.09 -13.51 -4.55
CA THR A 23 15.03 -14.43 -3.40
C THR A 23 14.02 -13.82 -2.41
N SER A 24 12.94 -14.48 -1.98
CA SER A 24 12.77 -15.88 -1.56
C SER A 24 11.27 -16.18 -1.47
N ILE A 25 10.83 -17.33 -2.02
CA ILE A 25 9.67 -18.10 -1.55
C ILE A 25 10.16 -19.54 -1.52
N HIS A 26 10.20 -20.14 -0.33
CA HIS A 26 10.45 -21.57 -0.13
C HIS A 26 9.37 -22.10 0.80
N ALA A 27 8.82 -23.26 0.47
CA ALA A 27 8.63 -24.36 1.41
C ALA A 27 8.31 -25.66 0.65
N ALA A 28 9.02 -26.73 0.99
CA ALA A 28 8.49 -28.10 1.04
C ALA A 28 9.39 -28.89 2.00
N GLY A 29 8.85 -29.17 3.18
CA GLY A 29 9.43 -29.88 4.31
C GLY A 29 8.36 -29.99 5.39
N ASN A 30 8.56 -30.89 6.35
CA ASN A 30 7.70 -31.05 7.53
C ASN A 30 7.31 -29.67 8.09
N LEU A 31 6.01 -29.43 8.25
CA LEU A 31 5.49 -28.14 8.69
C LEU A 31 5.81 -27.87 10.17
N LEU A 32 6.16 -28.91 10.93
CA LEU A 32 6.64 -28.79 12.30
C LEU A 32 8.12 -28.37 12.33
N GLN A 33 8.42 -27.39 13.15
CA GLN A 33 9.78 -27.04 13.58
C GLN A 33 10.24 -27.98 14.69
N ASN A 34 11.50 -28.39 14.64
CA ASN A 34 12.10 -29.31 15.62
C ASN A 34 11.27 -30.60 15.85
N PRO A 35 10.95 -31.36 14.78
CA PRO A 35 10.01 -32.49 14.85
C PRO A 35 10.51 -33.71 15.64
N GLY A 36 11.84 -33.89 15.74
CA GLY A 36 12.50 -34.90 16.58
C GLY A 36 12.92 -34.38 17.96
N PHE A 37 12.50 -33.17 18.37
CA PHE A 37 12.78 -32.61 19.70
C PHE A 37 14.27 -32.48 20.10
N GLU A 38 15.16 -32.38 19.12
CA GLU A 38 16.62 -32.34 19.29
C GLU A 38 17.13 -31.02 19.87
N ASP A 39 16.53 -29.91 19.44
CA ASP A 39 16.95 -28.56 19.81
C ASP A 39 16.18 -28.05 21.03
N GLY A 40 16.86 -27.56 22.08
CA GLY A 40 16.21 -26.98 23.26
C GLY A 40 17.14 -26.78 24.46
N GLU A 41 16.78 -25.84 25.35
CA GLU A 41 17.49 -25.56 26.61
C GLU A 41 16.58 -25.85 27.82
N LYS A 42 17.14 -26.38 28.92
CA LYS A 42 16.46 -26.59 30.22
C LYS A 42 15.19 -27.47 30.15
N GLY A 43 15.20 -28.54 29.35
CA GLY A 43 14.14 -29.55 29.35
C GLY A 43 12.85 -29.15 28.62
N ALA A 44 12.92 -28.18 27.71
CA ALA A 44 11.85 -27.87 26.76
C ALA A 44 12.38 -27.81 25.31
N PRO A 45 11.71 -28.44 24.33
CA PRO A 45 12.12 -28.38 22.94
C PRO A 45 11.79 -27.00 22.34
N SER A 46 12.74 -26.46 21.57
CA SER A 46 12.57 -25.21 20.82
C SER A 46 11.38 -25.32 19.87
N GLY A 47 10.52 -24.29 19.84
CA GLY A 47 9.34 -24.25 18.99
C GLY A 47 8.10 -24.98 19.52
N TRP A 48 8.18 -25.65 20.67
CA TRP A 48 7.05 -26.37 21.29
C TRP A 48 6.65 -25.75 22.62
N THR A 49 5.35 -25.69 22.90
CA THR A 49 4.80 -25.18 24.17
C THR A 49 4.29 -26.32 25.05
N LYS A 50 4.48 -26.19 26.37
CA LYS A 50 3.92 -27.10 27.38
C LYS A 50 2.47 -26.71 27.65
N ASP A 51 1.57 -27.70 27.70
CA ASP A 51 0.22 -27.54 28.21
C ASP A 51 -0.10 -28.73 29.13
N MET A 52 -0.51 -28.42 30.36
CA MET A 52 -0.79 -29.36 31.44
C MET A 52 -2.20 -29.16 31.94
N TRP A 53 -3.03 -30.20 31.90
CA TRP A 53 -4.41 -30.14 32.38
C TRP A 53 -4.50 -29.94 33.90
N ILE A 54 -3.79 -30.76 34.68
CA ILE A 54 -3.48 -30.49 36.09
C ILE A 54 -2.00 -30.09 36.14
N ALA A 55 -1.72 -28.90 36.67
CA ALA A 55 -0.38 -28.31 36.69
C ALA A 55 0.33 -28.54 38.03
N GLY A 56 1.66 -28.72 37.98
CA GLY A 56 2.53 -28.88 39.14
C GLY A 56 3.38 -30.15 39.07
N ASP A 57 4.62 -30.10 39.58
CA ASP A 57 5.61 -31.18 39.43
C ASP A 57 5.17 -32.51 40.08
N ASN A 58 4.22 -32.46 41.02
CA ASN A 58 3.66 -33.65 41.66
C ASN A 58 2.52 -34.32 40.85
N SER A 59 2.00 -33.65 39.81
CA SER A 59 0.87 -34.12 38.98
C SER A 59 1.32 -34.69 37.62
N GLY A 60 2.52 -34.34 37.18
CA GLY A 60 3.13 -34.85 35.95
C GLY A 60 4.32 -33.99 35.50
N LEU A 61 5.10 -34.51 34.56
CA LEU A 61 6.32 -33.91 34.04
C LEU A 61 6.35 -33.94 32.51
N LEU A 62 6.64 -32.79 31.91
CA LEU A 62 6.98 -32.64 30.49
C LEU A 62 8.46 -32.33 30.36
N SER A 63 9.21 -33.21 29.72
CA SER A 63 10.66 -33.09 29.54
C SER A 63 11.12 -33.59 28.17
N VAL A 64 12.41 -33.47 27.90
CA VAL A 64 13.09 -34.04 26.73
C VAL A 64 14.29 -34.83 27.24
N GLN A 65 14.42 -36.09 26.85
CA GLN A 65 15.41 -37.03 27.39
C GLN A 65 16.18 -37.72 26.25
N SER A 66 17.40 -38.17 26.54
CA SER A 66 18.29 -38.84 25.58
C SER A 66 18.44 -40.35 25.83
N GLU A 67 17.67 -40.90 26.75
CA GLU A 67 17.82 -42.30 27.21
C GLU A 67 17.14 -43.30 26.26
N ASP A 68 16.00 -42.93 25.69
CA ASP A 68 15.22 -43.76 24.78
C ASP A 68 14.69 -42.86 23.67
N VAL A 69 15.29 -42.98 22.49
CA VAL A 69 15.06 -42.11 21.31
C VAL A 69 14.83 -43.01 20.10
N HIS A 70 13.93 -42.61 19.21
CA HIS A 70 13.67 -43.37 18.00
C HIS A 70 14.73 -43.06 16.93
N SER A 71 15.04 -41.78 16.75
CA SER A 71 16.14 -41.32 15.92
C SER A 71 16.81 -40.10 16.55
N GLY A 72 18.00 -39.70 16.06
CA GLY A 72 18.71 -38.55 16.60
C GLY A 72 19.29 -38.77 18.01
N SER A 73 19.20 -37.76 18.87
CA SER A 73 19.85 -37.71 20.19
C SER A 73 18.90 -37.45 21.35
N LYS A 74 17.64 -37.05 21.10
CA LYS A 74 16.65 -36.75 22.14
C LYS A 74 15.23 -37.09 21.68
N ALA A 75 14.34 -37.37 22.64
CA ALA A 75 12.91 -37.53 22.41
C ALA A 75 12.10 -36.76 23.46
N ALA A 76 10.89 -36.34 23.10
CA ALA A 76 9.96 -35.71 24.04
C ALA A 76 9.36 -36.76 24.98
N VAL A 77 9.32 -36.45 26.28
CA VAL A 77 8.82 -37.35 27.32
C VAL A 77 7.67 -36.69 28.05
N ILE A 78 6.58 -37.44 28.19
CA ILE A 78 5.40 -37.06 28.96
C ILE A 78 5.17 -38.12 30.04
N GLU A 79 5.17 -37.69 31.30
CA GLU A 79 4.92 -38.55 32.46
C GLU A 79 3.79 -37.96 33.30
N ASN A 80 2.67 -38.65 33.35
CA ASN A 80 1.52 -38.31 34.18
C ASN A 80 1.66 -39.09 35.50
N LEU A 81 1.94 -38.38 36.61
CA LEU A 81 2.12 -39.00 37.94
C LEU A 81 0.80 -39.31 38.65
N GLU A 82 -0.29 -38.68 38.19
CA GLU A 82 -1.68 -39.01 38.50
C GLU A 82 -2.49 -38.98 37.18
N PRO A 83 -3.76 -39.44 37.15
CA PRO A 83 -4.58 -39.34 35.95
C PRO A 83 -4.65 -37.90 35.41
N ASN A 84 -3.97 -37.64 34.29
CA ASN A 84 -3.80 -36.29 33.74
C ASN A 84 -3.85 -36.27 32.19
N HIS A 85 -3.72 -35.09 31.59
CA HIS A 85 -3.59 -34.86 30.16
C HIS A 85 -2.51 -33.80 29.91
N LEU A 86 -1.24 -34.23 29.97
CA LEU A 86 -0.09 -33.40 29.63
C LEU A 86 0.22 -33.52 28.14
N LYS A 87 0.66 -32.42 27.54
CA LYS A 87 0.95 -32.36 26.10
C LYS A 87 1.99 -31.32 25.70
N TRP A 88 2.68 -31.62 24.60
CA TRP A 88 3.49 -30.70 23.82
C TRP A 88 2.69 -30.22 22.62
N VAL A 89 2.66 -28.92 22.36
CA VAL A 89 1.88 -28.34 21.25
C VAL A 89 2.74 -27.42 20.39
N GLN A 90 2.53 -27.46 19.09
CA GLN A 90 3.05 -26.47 18.15
C GLN A 90 1.95 -26.06 17.16
N THR A 91 1.80 -24.76 16.96
CA THR A 91 0.87 -24.21 15.96
C THR A 91 1.59 -24.04 14.64
N ILE A 92 1.05 -24.66 13.60
CA ILE A 92 1.58 -24.62 12.23
C ILE A 92 0.61 -23.94 11.28
N ALA A 93 1.13 -23.33 10.22
CA ALA A 93 0.31 -22.81 9.13
C ALA A 93 -0.14 -23.95 8.22
N VAL A 94 -1.42 -23.98 7.88
CA VAL A 94 -2.03 -24.98 6.98
C VAL A 94 -2.86 -24.29 5.91
N SER A 95 -3.03 -24.96 4.79
CA SER A 95 -3.89 -24.58 3.67
C SER A 95 -5.32 -25.04 3.96
N ALA A 96 -6.31 -24.22 3.62
CA ALA A 96 -7.73 -24.56 3.78
C ALA A 96 -8.16 -25.69 2.82
N ASN A 97 -9.20 -26.45 3.18
CA ASN A 97 -9.75 -27.57 2.40
C ASN A 97 -8.72 -28.62 1.93
N SER A 98 -7.58 -28.70 2.61
CA SER A 98 -6.43 -29.49 2.18
C SER A 98 -6.24 -30.70 3.07
N TYR A 99 -5.74 -31.78 2.48
CA TYR A 99 -5.43 -33.00 3.22
C TYR A 99 -4.03 -32.91 3.81
N TYR A 100 -3.91 -33.39 5.04
CA TYR A 100 -2.65 -33.46 5.77
C TYR A 100 -2.45 -34.89 6.23
N LYS A 101 -1.24 -35.41 6.04
CA LYS A 101 -0.75 -36.59 6.74
C LYS A 101 -0.10 -36.13 8.03
N ILE A 102 -0.62 -36.59 9.16
CA ILE A 102 -0.04 -36.36 10.48
C ILE A 102 0.49 -37.69 11.00
N SER A 103 1.74 -37.71 11.41
CA SER A 103 2.38 -38.94 11.88
C SER A 103 3.50 -38.70 12.88
N GLY A 104 3.98 -39.76 13.51
CA GLY A 104 5.14 -39.73 14.42
C GLY A 104 5.29 -41.04 15.18
N TYR A 105 6.42 -41.21 15.87
CA TYR A 105 6.69 -42.39 16.66
C TYR A 105 6.36 -42.16 18.12
N VAL A 106 5.75 -43.17 18.73
CA VAL A 106 5.33 -43.16 20.13
C VAL A 106 5.78 -44.46 20.80
N LYS A 107 6.32 -44.36 22.01
CA LYS A 107 6.67 -45.52 22.84
C LYS A 107 6.10 -45.36 24.23
N ILE A 108 5.39 -46.38 24.72
CA ILE A 108 4.78 -46.37 26.04
C ILE A 108 5.61 -47.20 27.00
N VAL A 109 5.99 -46.60 28.12
CA VAL A 109 6.70 -47.27 29.21
C VAL A 109 5.71 -47.92 30.16
N SER A 110 4.67 -47.18 30.53
CA SER A 110 3.62 -47.65 31.42
C SER A 110 2.37 -46.78 31.25
N THR A 111 1.20 -47.38 31.41
CA THR A 111 -0.06 -46.67 31.59
C THR A 111 -0.88 -47.36 32.67
N ALA A 112 -1.69 -46.57 33.40
CA ALA A 112 -2.63 -47.06 34.40
C ALA A 112 -3.95 -46.27 34.30
N GLY A 113 -5.07 -46.98 34.33
CA GLY A 113 -6.43 -46.44 34.21
C GLY A 113 -7.07 -46.61 32.83
N GLU A 114 -8.37 -46.26 32.75
CA GLU A 114 -9.17 -46.47 31.52
C GLU A 114 -9.22 -45.26 30.56
N GLY A 115 -8.53 -44.16 30.87
CA GLY A 115 -8.46 -42.96 30.01
C GLY A 115 -7.70 -43.14 28.71
N LEU A 116 -7.61 -42.10 27.87
CA LEU A 116 -6.97 -42.15 26.56
C LEU A 116 -5.44 -42.28 26.70
N GLY A 117 -4.81 -43.18 25.95
CA GLY A 117 -3.36 -43.39 26.01
C GLY A 117 -2.54 -42.33 25.27
N ALA A 118 -1.30 -42.67 24.87
CA ALA A 118 -0.43 -41.78 24.13
C ALA A 118 -0.96 -41.55 22.70
N ASN A 119 -0.98 -40.29 22.25
CA ASN A 119 -1.57 -39.89 20.98
C ASN A 119 -0.88 -38.68 20.34
N ILE A 120 -1.01 -38.58 19.01
CA ILE A 120 -0.65 -37.40 18.21
C ILE A 120 -1.96 -36.82 17.69
N PHE A 121 -2.23 -35.56 17.98
CA PHE A 121 -3.58 -35.03 17.81
C PHE A 121 -3.60 -33.56 17.34
N PRO A 122 -4.68 -33.15 16.66
CA PRO A 122 -4.96 -31.76 16.36
C PRO A 122 -5.68 -31.07 17.53
N VAL A 123 -5.17 -29.91 17.92
CA VAL A 123 -5.69 -29.11 19.04
C VAL A 123 -7.10 -28.62 18.71
N GLY A 124 -8.04 -28.81 19.64
CA GLY A 124 -9.43 -28.39 19.50
C GLY A 124 -10.34 -29.42 18.80
N ILE A 125 -9.83 -30.62 18.48
CA ILE A 125 -10.62 -31.71 17.89
C ILE A 125 -10.87 -32.81 18.93
N GLY A 126 -12.13 -33.16 19.15
CA GLY A 126 -12.57 -34.04 20.24
C GLY A 126 -12.29 -35.54 20.06
N GLY A 127 -11.86 -36.00 18.88
CA GLY A 127 -11.52 -37.41 18.65
C GLY A 127 -11.29 -37.77 17.16
N GLY A 128 -11.09 -39.06 16.89
CA GLY A 128 -10.90 -39.62 15.53
C GLY A 128 -9.45 -39.94 15.16
N TYR A 129 -8.47 -39.44 15.91
CA TYR A 129 -7.04 -39.67 15.71
C TYR A 129 -6.55 -40.89 16.53
N PRO A 130 -5.49 -41.59 16.08
CA PRO A 130 -4.99 -42.79 16.72
C PRO A 130 -4.42 -42.48 18.11
N ALA A 131 -4.75 -43.36 19.06
CA ALA A 131 -4.16 -43.39 20.39
C ALA A 131 -3.84 -44.85 20.74
N THR A 132 -2.76 -45.07 21.48
CA THR A 132 -2.40 -46.40 21.99
C THR A 132 -2.15 -46.34 23.49
N LYS A 133 -2.47 -47.42 24.21
CA LYS A 133 -2.22 -47.53 25.66
C LYS A 133 -1.04 -48.43 26.00
N ASP A 134 -0.57 -49.20 25.03
CA ASP A 134 0.55 -50.11 25.18
C ASP A 134 1.24 -50.27 23.82
N THR A 135 2.56 -50.15 23.81
CA THR A 135 3.40 -50.40 22.63
C THR A 135 4.27 -51.63 22.81
N ALA A 136 3.99 -52.46 23.82
CA ALA A 136 4.77 -53.62 24.23
C ALA A 136 6.25 -53.31 24.54
N GLY A 137 6.57 -52.05 24.86
CA GLY A 137 7.93 -51.59 25.14
C GLY A 137 8.77 -51.23 23.90
N ASP A 138 8.17 -51.24 22.70
CA ASP A 138 8.83 -50.82 21.45
C ASP A 138 8.27 -49.48 20.92
N TRP A 139 8.98 -48.86 19.98
CA TRP A 139 8.51 -47.66 19.26
C TRP A 139 7.46 -48.04 18.21
N GLN A 140 6.30 -47.39 18.27
CA GLN A 140 5.19 -47.61 17.36
C GLN A 140 4.93 -46.36 16.53
N TYR A 141 4.83 -46.52 15.21
CA TYR A 141 4.45 -45.43 14.30
C TYR A 141 2.94 -45.21 14.32
N LEU A 142 2.51 -43.97 14.57
CA LEU A 142 1.13 -43.53 14.44
C LEU A 142 1.00 -42.63 13.22
N GLU A 143 -0.07 -42.83 12.43
CA GLU A 143 -0.38 -42.05 11.25
C GLU A 143 -1.90 -41.85 11.13
N PHE A 144 -2.32 -40.66 10.71
CA PHE A 144 -3.67 -40.41 10.24
C PHE A 144 -3.72 -39.27 9.22
N TYR A 145 -4.84 -39.21 8.50
CA TYR A 145 -5.12 -38.14 7.55
C TYR A 145 -6.21 -37.23 8.09
N GLY A 146 -5.99 -35.93 7.98
CA GLY A 146 -6.98 -34.93 8.33
C GLY A 146 -7.23 -33.96 7.18
N GLN A 147 -8.43 -33.41 7.11
CA GLN A 147 -8.79 -32.37 6.15
C GLN A 147 -9.12 -31.08 6.88
N THR A 148 -8.41 -30.01 6.55
CA THR A 148 -8.68 -28.67 7.09
C THR A 148 -10.00 -28.11 6.54
N GLY A 149 -10.64 -27.25 7.34
CA GLY A 149 -11.90 -26.62 6.95
C GLY A 149 -11.74 -25.55 5.86
N PRO A 150 -12.85 -25.03 5.31
CA PRO A 150 -12.85 -24.07 4.19
C PRO A 150 -12.18 -22.72 4.46
N GLY A 151 -11.96 -22.36 5.73
CA GLY A 151 -11.29 -21.13 6.16
C GLY A 151 -10.13 -21.36 7.14
N GLN A 152 -9.72 -22.61 7.35
CA GLN A 152 -8.72 -22.96 8.36
C GLN A 152 -7.30 -22.72 7.81
N LYS A 153 -6.57 -21.77 8.42
CA LYS A 153 -5.21 -21.35 8.01
C LYS A 153 -4.12 -21.71 9.02
N GLU A 154 -4.52 -22.13 10.22
CA GLU A 154 -3.63 -22.57 11.28
C GLU A 154 -4.18 -23.85 11.90
N LEU A 155 -3.28 -24.70 12.37
CA LEU A 155 -3.58 -25.95 13.04
C LEU A 155 -2.61 -26.13 14.20
N GLY A 156 -3.12 -26.29 15.41
CA GLY A 156 -2.32 -26.79 16.51
C GLY A 156 -2.16 -28.29 16.36
N ILE A 157 -0.92 -28.80 16.44
CA ILE A 157 -0.62 -30.23 16.49
C ILE A 157 0.14 -30.50 17.78
N GLY A 158 -0.20 -31.60 18.45
CA GLY A 158 0.45 -31.97 19.69
C GLY A 158 0.69 -33.45 19.88
N ALA A 159 1.64 -33.75 20.75
CA ALA A 159 1.88 -35.07 21.34
C ALA A 159 1.33 -35.04 22.77
N ALA A 160 0.51 -36.03 23.15
CA ALA A 160 -0.15 -36.07 24.45
C ALA A 160 -0.18 -37.46 25.06
N LEU A 161 -0.18 -37.51 26.39
CA LEU A 161 -0.55 -38.68 27.17
C LEU A 161 -1.81 -38.33 27.98
N GLY A 162 -2.93 -39.02 27.72
CA GLY A 162 -4.26 -38.61 28.20
C GLY A 162 -5.07 -37.88 27.12
N GLY A 163 -6.34 -37.59 27.41
CA GLY A 163 -7.21 -36.74 26.59
C GLY A 163 -8.14 -35.86 27.44
N TYR A 164 -8.75 -34.84 26.83
CA TYR A 164 -9.74 -33.99 27.51
C TYR A 164 -10.89 -34.84 28.08
N ALA A 165 -11.09 -34.78 29.40
CA ALA A 165 -12.03 -35.62 30.17
C ALA A 165 -11.80 -37.15 30.10
N SER A 166 -10.66 -37.59 29.58
CA SER A 166 -10.24 -39.01 29.48
C SER A 166 -8.79 -39.15 29.93
N LEU A 167 -8.57 -38.88 31.22
CA LEU A 167 -7.26 -38.73 31.84
C LEU A 167 -6.60 -40.08 32.12
N ILE A 168 -5.29 -40.17 31.97
CA ILE A 168 -4.53 -41.40 32.22
C ILE A 168 -3.26 -41.10 33.02
N GLN A 169 -2.83 -42.06 33.83
CA GLN A 169 -1.53 -42.03 34.52
C GLN A 169 -0.54 -42.88 33.72
N GLY A 170 0.74 -42.51 33.67
CA GLY A 170 1.74 -43.30 32.94
C GLY A 170 2.87 -42.47 32.35
N LYS A 171 3.75 -43.10 31.57
CA LYS A 171 4.89 -42.47 30.90
C LYS A 171 5.00 -42.90 29.44
N ALA A 172 5.19 -41.92 28.54
CA ALA A 172 5.35 -42.15 27.11
C ALA A 172 6.42 -41.22 26.50
N TYR A 173 7.09 -41.72 25.46
CA TYR A 173 8.05 -41.02 24.62
C TYR A 173 7.45 -40.73 23.24
N PHE A 174 7.82 -39.61 22.65
CA PHE A 174 7.40 -39.14 21.33
C PHE A 174 8.60 -38.62 20.55
N ASP A 175 8.68 -39.00 19.28
CA ASP A 175 9.81 -38.66 18.43
C ASP A 175 9.41 -38.64 16.94
N ASP A 176 10.18 -37.90 16.13
CA ASP A 176 10.01 -37.77 14.67
C ASP A 176 8.57 -37.44 14.20
N LEU A 177 7.94 -36.42 14.79
CA LEU A 177 6.59 -36.01 14.38
C LEU A 177 6.62 -35.34 13.02
N SER A 178 5.70 -35.69 12.12
CA SER A 178 5.57 -35.05 10.81
C SER A 178 4.16 -34.59 10.51
N VAL A 179 4.05 -33.37 9.98
CA VAL A 179 2.83 -32.87 9.37
C VAL A 179 3.15 -32.43 7.95
N GLU A 180 2.59 -33.15 7.01
CA GLU A 180 2.84 -32.97 5.58
C GLU A 180 1.52 -32.74 4.86
N GLN A 181 1.46 -31.68 4.04
CA GLN A 181 0.33 -31.49 3.16
C GLN A 181 0.39 -32.57 2.06
N VAL A 182 -0.72 -33.28 1.87
CA VAL A 182 -0.86 -34.30 0.82
C VAL A 182 -1.98 -33.90 -0.13
N ASP A 183 -1.85 -34.28 -1.41
CA ASP A 183 -2.82 -33.89 -2.43
C ASP A 183 -4.19 -34.56 -2.22
N ALA A 184 -4.21 -35.77 -1.66
CA ALA A 184 -5.41 -36.50 -1.27
C ALA A 184 -5.07 -37.56 -0.19
N ALA A 185 -6.07 -37.95 0.60
CA ALA A 185 -5.93 -39.11 1.48
C ALA A 185 -5.91 -40.43 0.67
N PRO A 186 -5.12 -41.44 1.08
CA PRO A 186 -5.09 -42.74 0.42
C PRO A 186 -6.47 -43.40 0.36
N GLY A 187 -6.77 -44.12 -0.72
CA GLY A 187 -8.06 -44.80 -0.90
C GLY A 187 -8.34 -45.78 0.26
N GLY A 188 -9.41 -45.52 1.03
CA GLY A 188 -9.80 -46.32 2.20
C GLY A 188 -9.32 -45.79 3.55
N ALA A 189 -8.49 -44.74 3.59
CA ALA A 189 -8.07 -44.10 4.84
C ALA A 189 -9.21 -43.24 5.45
N SER A 190 -9.43 -43.36 6.76
CA SER A 190 -10.38 -42.51 7.51
C SER A 190 -9.82 -41.09 7.62
N VAL A 191 -10.52 -40.11 7.03
CA VAL A 191 -10.11 -38.69 7.08
C VAL A 191 -10.89 -37.97 8.17
N ILE A 192 -10.15 -37.33 9.09
CA ILE A 192 -10.75 -36.56 10.19
C ILE A 192 -10.88 -35.10 9.76
N SER A 193 -11.99 -34.43 10.12
CA SER A 193 -12.03 -32.98 9.97
C SER A 193 -11.11 -32.31 10.99
N LEU A 194 -10.19 -31.49 10.51
CA LEU A 194 -9.27 -30.71 11.35
C LEU A 194 -9.88 -29.36 11.73
N ASP A 195 -11.10 -29.04 11.25
CA ASP A 195 -11.82 -27.80 11.55
C ASP A 195 -12.57 -27.91 12.88
N SER A 196 -12.09 -27.20 13.90
CA SER A 196 -12.72 -27.15 15.22
C SER A 196 -14.11 -26.50 15.22
N GLY A 197 -14.49 -25.81 14.14
CA GLY A 197 -15.80 -25.18 13.97
C GLY A 197 -16.90 -26.11 13.42
N ALA A 198 -16.56 -27.26 12.84
CA ALA A 198 -17.54 -28.14 12.18
C ALA A 198 -18.47 -28.90 13.15
N ALA A 199 -18.13 -28.97 14.44
CA ALA A 199 -19.01 -29.47 15.50
C ALA A 199 -19.83 -28.37 16.20
N ALA A 200 -19.60 -27.10 15.89
CA ALA A 200 -20.32 -25.95 16.45
C ALA A 200 -21.26 -25.26 15.43
N ALA A 201 -21.38 -25.79 14.22
CA ALA A 201 -22.30 -25.31 13.18
C ALA A 201 -23.76 -25.78 13.39
N GLN A 202 -24.25 -25.70 14.63
CA GLN A 202 -25.66 -25.57 14.96
C GLN A 202 -25.78 -24.63 16.17
N ASN A 203 -25.53 -23.34 15.96
CA ASN A 203 -26.31 -22.22 16.53
C ASN A 203 -25.60 -20.88 16.30
N GLY A 204 -26.28 -19.97 15.59
CA GLY A 204 -26.25 -18.54 15.87
C GLY A 204 -25.00 -17.72 15.52
N SER A 205 -25.09 -17.01 14.40
CA SER A 205 -24.59 -15.63 14.18
C SER A 205 -23.14 -15.26 14.60
N SER A 206 -22.28 -15.08 13.60
CA SER A 206 -21.56 -13.82 13.28
C SER A 206 -20.29 -14.16 12.48
N LYS A 207 -20.13 -13.55 11.30
CA LYS A 207 -18.93 -13.70 10.48
C LYS A 207 -17.77 -12.99 11.18
N ALA A 208 -16.80 -13.73 11.70
CA ALA A 208 -15.48 -13.19 12.00
C ALA A 208 -14.72 -12.96 10.68
N ALA A 209 -14.20 -11.75 10.51
CA ALA A 209 -13.43 -11.36 9.33
C ALA A 209 -12.08 -12.09 9.30
N GLU A 210 -11.79 -12.81 8.21
CA GLU A 210 -10.47 -13.37 7.95
C GLU A 210 -9.42 -12.24 7.88
N THR A 211 -8.34 -12.38 8.62
CA THR A 211 -7.16 -11.50 8.53
C THR A 211 -6.50 -11.66 7.16
N PRO A 212 -6.41 -10.60 6.33
CA PRO A 212 -5.78 -10.68 5.02
C PRO A 212 -4.25 -10.78 5.15
N HIS A 213 -3.62 -11.76 4.48
CA HIS A 213 -2.19 -11.74 4.22
C HIS A 213 -1.88 -10.50 3.36
N LYS A 214 -1.20 -9.51 3.93
CA LYS A 214 -0.90 -8.24 3.25
C LYS A 214 0.27 -8.39 2.28
N VAL A 215 -0.03 -8.43 0.98
CA VAL A 215 0.98 -8.40 -0.09
C VAL A 215 1.52 -6.97 -0.25
N SER A 216 2.78 -6.74 0.11
CA SER A 216 3.41 -5.41 -0.01
C SER A 216 3.85 -5.13 -1.46
N PRO A 217 3.44 -3.99 -2.07
CA PRO A 217 3.88 -3.61 -3.41
C PRO A 217 5.31 -3.01 -3.45
N ALA A 218 5.97 -2.83 -2.29
CA ALA A 218 7.22 -2.07 -2.18
C ALA A 218 8.33 -2.56 -3.12
N LYS A 219 8.54 -3.88 -3.21
CA LYS A 219 9.56 -4.48 -4.09
C LYS A 219 9.27 -4.22 -5.57
N LEU A 220 8.01 -4.30 -5.98
CA LEU A 220 7.58 -4.03 -7.36
C LEU A 220 7.76 -2.55 -7.73
N LEU A 221 7.39 -1.65 -6.82
CA LEU A 221 7.55 -0.21 -7.02
C LEU A 221 9.04 0.18 -7.09
N LEU A 222 9.89 -0.42 -6.25
CA LEU A 222 11.34 -0.21 -6.29
C LEU A 222 11.95 -0.63 -7.63
N LEU A 223 11.63 -1.84 -8.11
CA LEU A 223 12.14 -2.32 -9.40
C LEU A 223 11.63 -1.48 -10.59
N SER A 224 10.38 -1.03 -10.52
CA SER A 224 9.81 -0.07 -11.48
C SER A 224 10.60 1.24 -11.51
N ALA A 225 10.99 1.75 -10.34
CA ALA A 225 11.82 2.96 -10.24
C ALA A 225 13.24 2.74 -10.79
N VAL A 226 13.88 1.61 -10.46
CA VAL A 226 15.21 1.24 -10.97
C VAL A 226 15.19 1.14 -12.50
N PHE A 227 14.21 0.44 -13.07
CA PHE A 227 14.07 0.34 -14.52
C PHE A 227 13.77 1.68 -15.18
N SER A 228 12.98 2.55 -14.53
CA SER A 228 12.73 3.91 -15.03
C SER A 228 14.01 4.75 -15.09
N VAL A 229 14.90 4.62 -14.11
CA VAL A 229 16.22 5.26 -14.11
C VAL A 229 17.11 4.67 -15.21
N PHE A 230 17.12 3.34 -15.36
CA PHE A 230 17.84 2.65 -16.42
C PHE A 230 17.38 3.12 -17.80
N PHE A 231 16.08 3.14 -18.05
CA PHE A 231 15.49 3.68 -19.27
C PHE A 231 15.85 5.16 -19.49
N ALA A 232 15.73 6.00 -18.45
CA ALA A 232 16.06 7.42 -18.55
C ALA A 232 17.54 7.66 -18.88
N PHE A 233 18.45 6.81 -18.39
CA PHE A 233 19.86 6.82 -18.77
C PHE A 233 20.04 6.54 -20.27
N PHE A 234 19.39 5.49 -20.80
CA PHE A 234 19.44 5.20 -22.24
C PHE A 234 18.83 6.32 -23.08
N TYR A 235 17.61 6.73 -22.75
CA TYR A 235 16.82 7.71 -23.49
C TYR A 235 17.46 9.11 -23.53
N ASN A 236 18.01 9.58 -22.41
CA ASN A 236 18.55 10.94 -22.32
C ASN A 236 20.06 11.03 -22.59
N ARG A 237 20.81 9.93 -22.42
CA ARG A 237 22.28 9.97 -22.45
C ARG A 237 22.88 8.96 -23.41
N ALA A 238 22.57 7.67 -23.26
CA ALA A 238 23.25 6.63 -24.03
C ALA A 238 22.96 6.75 -25.54
N PHE A 239 21.68 6.92 -25.92
CA PHE A 239 21.28 7.12 -27.32
C PHE A 239 21.70 8.48 -27.91
N ARG A 240 22.38 9.33 -27.14
CA ARG A 240 22.96 10.60 -27.60
C ARG A 240 24.47 10.64 -27.48
N SER A 241 25.11 9.52 -27.14
CA SER A 241 26.54 9.47 -26.90
C SER A 241 27.27 8.96 -28.14
N ASP A 242 28.20 9.75 -28.67
CA ASP A 242 29.11 9.28 -29.73
C ASP A 242 29.85 8.00 -29.32
N ARG A 243 30.10 7.81 -28.00
CA ARG A 243 30.74 6.60 -27.48
C ARG A 243 29.90 5.33 -27.64
N LEU A 244 28.57 5.44 -27.68
CA LEU A 244 27.71 4.29 -27.95
C LEU A 244 27.40 4.21 -29.44
N LEU A 245 27.25 5.34 -30.13
CA LEU A 245 26.74 5.39 -31.50
C LEU A 245 27.82 5.13 -32.55
N LYS A 246 29.09 5.48 -32.30
CA LYS A 246 30.18 5.49 -33.30
C LYS A 246 31.31 4.48 -33.00
N GLN A 247 31.01 3.34 -32.40
CA GLN A 247 32.00 2.28 -32.21
C GLN A 247 32.13 1.38 -33.46
N PRO A 248 33.30 0.76 -33.69
CA PRO A 248 33.46 -0.29 -34.69
C PRO A 248 32.58 -1.52 -34.41
N ASP A 249 32.09 -2.19 -35.46
CA ASP A 249 31.20 -3.35 -35.34
C ASP A 249 31.79 -4.55 -34.58
N ALA A 250 33.11 -4.72 -34.63
CA ALA A 250 33.82 -5.71 -33.83
C ALA A 250 33.62 -5.52 -32.32
N ILE A 251 33.49 -4.26 -31.86
CA ILE A 251 33.24 -3.95 -30.45
C ILE A 251 31.82 -4.36 -30.08
N TYR A 252 30.80 -4.01 -30.88
CA TYR A 252 29.43 -4.45 -30.58
C TYR A 252 29.31 -5.96 -30.54
N THR A 253 30.00 -6.68 -31.43
CA THR A 253 30.00 -8.16 -31.43
C THR A 253 30.52 -8.72 -30.10
N ARG A 254 31.60 -8.16 -29.54
CA ARG A 254 32.09 -8.54 -28.20
C ARG A 254 31.07 -8.23 -27.11
N TRP A 255 30.43 -7.07 -27.18
CA TRP A 255 29.36 -6.71 -26.25
C TRP A 255 28.16 -7.64 -26.35
N LEU A 256 27.81 -8.16 -27.54
CA LEU A 256 26.72 -9.14 -27.66
C LEU A 256 27.00 -10.37 -26.80
N TYR A 257 28.20 -10.96 -26.86
CA TYR A 257 28.53 -12.13 -26.03
C TYR A 257 28.41 -11.83 -24.54
N VAL A 258 28.91 -10.66 -24.09
CA VAL A 258 28.83 -10.24 -22.69
C VAL A 258 27.37 -10.04 -22.26
N VAL A 259 26.56 -9.37 -23.09
CA VAL A 259 25.17 -9.05 -22.76
C VAL A 259 24.29 -10.29 -22.76
N PHE A 260 24.44 -11.18 -23.75
CA PHE A 260 23.71 -12.46 -23.78
C PHE A 260 24.11 -13.37 -22.62
N GLY A 261 25.41 -13.43 -22.30
CA GLY A 261 25.89 -14.17 -21.13
C GLY A 261 25.28 -13.64 -19.82
N ALA A 262 25.34 -12.32 -19.61
CA ALA A 262 24.75 -11.69 -18.42
C ALA A 262 23.22 -11.87 -18.34
N ALA A 263 22.52 -11.73 -19.48
CA ALA A 263 21.07 -11.89 -19.55
C ALA A 263 20.63 -13.35 -19.30
N LEU A 264 21.41 -14.33 -19.77
CA LEU A 264 21.18 -15.75 -19.52
C LEU A 264 21.45 -16.10 -18.05
N ILE A 265 22.60 -15.68 -17.49
CA ILE A 265 22.93 -15.92 -16.07
C ILE A 265 21.83 -15.37 -15.16
N LEU A 266 21.39 -14.14 -15.41
CA LEU A 266 20.30 -13.53 -14.64
C LEU A 266 19.02 -14.36 -14.72
N ARG A 267 18.61 -14.78 -15.92
CA ARG A 267 17.39 -15.57 -16.12
C ARG A 267 17.46 -16.97 -15.53
N VAL A 268 18.62 -17.63 -15.62
CA VAL A 268 18.85 -18.94 -14.99
C VAL A 268 18.78 -18.81 -13.47
N TRP A 269 19.44 -17.79 -12.91
CA TRP A 269 19.38 -17.52 -11.49
C TRP A 269 17.95 -17.25 -11.01
N ILE A 270 17.19 -16.42 -11.73
CA ILE A 270 15.76 -16.19 -11.47
C ILE A 270 14.97 -17.49 -11.60
N GLY A 271 15.15 -18.26 -12.67
CA GLY A 271 14.43 -19.52 -12.90
C GLY A 271 14.68 -20.58 -11.83
N LEU A 272 15.86 -20.59 -11.22
CA LEU A 272 16.22 -21.48 -10.11
C LEU A 272 15.65 -21.02 -8.76
N THR A 273 15.53 -19.71 -8.54
CA THR A 273 15.20 -19.11 -7.23
C THR A 273 13.73 -18.72 -7.10
N ALA A 274 13.07 -18.37 -8.20
CA ALA A 274 11.66 -18.07 -8.26
C ALA A 274 10.86 -19.34 -8.54
N GLN A 275 9.89 -19.62 -7.69
CA GLN A 275 8.98 -20.74 -7.87
C GLN A 275 8.00 -20.54 -9.03
N GLY A 276 7.60 -19.31 -9.32
CA GLY A 276 6.49 -19.01 -10.23
C GLY A 276 5.13 -19.24 -9.57
N TYR A 277 4.06 -19.38 -10.37
CA TYR A 277 2.76 -19.78 -9.87
C TYR A 277 2.63 -21.30 -9.98
N GLN A 278 2.55 -21.99 -8.84
CA GLN A 278 2.64 -23.45 -8.79
C GLN A 278 1.56 -24.15 -9.61
N ASN A 279 0.33 -23.62 -9.64
CA ASN A 279 -0.75 -24.22 -10.41
C ASN A 279 -0.42 -24.27 -11.92
N ASP A 280 0.14 -23.20 -12.47
CA ASP A 280 0.52 -23.17 -13.89
C ASP A 280 1.72 -24.09 -14.16
N MET A 281 2.75 -24.02 -13.30
CA MET A 281 3.96 -24.85 -13.44
C MET A 281 3.65 -26.35 -13.34
N ASN A 282 2.87 -26.75 -12.34
CA ASN A 282 2.43 -28.13 -12.16
C ASN A 282 1.54 -28.59 -13.31
N THR A 283 0.70 -27.70 -13.85
CA THR A 283 -0.11 -28.01 -15.04
C THR A 283 0.78 -28.32 -16.25
N PHE A 284 1.82 -27.51 -16.51
CA PHE A 284 2.76 -27.76 -17.61
C PHE A 284 3.56 -29.07 -17.42
N ILE A 285 4.00 -29.34 -16.19
CA ILE A 285 4.71 -30.59 -15.86
C ILE A 285 3.78 -31.80 -16.05
N ALA A 286 2.54 -31.72 -15.54
CA ALA A 286 1.53 -32.77 -15.65
C ALA A 286 1.15 -33.04 -17.11
N TRP A 287 0.97 -32.00 -17.93
CA TRP A 287 0.70 -32.17 -19.37
C TRP A 287 1.86 -32.85 -20.09
N GLY A 288 3.11 -32.45 -19.80
CA GLY A 288 4.28 -33.11 -20.36
C GLY A 288 4.38 -34.58 -19.95
N GLN A 289 4.16 -34.87 -18.66
CA GLN A 289 4.19 -36.24 -18.12
C GLN A 289 3.09 -37.11 -18.74
N ARG A 290 1.86 -36.59 -18.86
CA ARG A 290 0.75 -37.28 -19.52
C ARG A 290 1.10 -37.70 -20.96
N LEU A 291 1.85 -36.88 -21.69
CA LEU A 291 2.31 -37.21 -23.04
C LEU A 291 3.35 -38.32 -23.06
N VAL A 292 4.19 -38.42 -22.03
CA VAL A 292 5.10 -39.55 -21.84
C VAL A 292 4.33 -40.83 -21.55
N ASP A 293 3.34 -40.76 -20.67
CA ASP A 293 2.65 -41.96 -20.17
C ASP A 293 1.64 -42.51 -21.18
N LEU A 294 0.89 -41.64 -21.86
CA LEU A 294 -0.25 -42.02 -22.69
C LEU A 294 -0.05 -41.78 -24.19
N GLY A 295 0.97 -41.01 -24.56
CA GLY A 295 1.16 -40.52 -25.92
C GLY A 295 0.16 -39.43 -26.35
N PRO A 296 0.39 -38.77 -27.50
CA PRO A 296 -0.43 -37.65 -27.96
C PRO A 296 -1.89 -38.04 -28.27
N GLY A 297 -2.12 -39.26 -28.75
CA GLY A 297 -3.44 -39.74 -29.18
C GLY A 297 -4.48 -39.86 -28.07
N LYS A 298 -4.07 -39.88 -26.79
CA LYS A 298 -4.95 -39.94 -25.61
C LYS A 298 -4.89 -38.69 -24.74
N PHE A 299 -4.19 -37.65 -25.21
CA PHE A 299 -3.95 -36.46 -24.40
C PHE A 299 -5.25 -35.71 -24.08
N TYR A 300 -6.10 -35.47 -25.09
CA TYR A 300 -7.38 -34.74 -24.98
C TYR A 300 -8.59 -35.65 -24.71
N GLU A 301 -8.39 -36.76 -24.01
CA GLU A 301 -9.52 -37.59 -23.58
C GLU A 301 -10.51 -36.78 -22.73
N LYS A 302 -11.81 -37.08 -22.90
CA LYS A 302 -12.90 -36.32 -22.28
C LYS A 302 -12.78 -36.35 -20.76
N GLY A 303 -12.87 -35.17 -20.12
CA GLY A 303 -12.81 -35.01 -18.67
C GLY A 303 -11.45 -34.56 -18.11
N TYR A 304 -10.40 -34.48 -18.94
CA TYR A 304 -9.10 -33.93 -18.55
C TYR A 304 -8.98 -32.44 -18.92
N PHE A 305 -8.46 -31.61 -18.01
CA PHE A 305 -8.25 -30.18 -18.27
C PHE A 305 -7.02 -29.96 -19.15
N ALA A 306 -7.24 -29.45 -20.36
CA ALA A 306 -6.21 -28.98 -21.27
C ALA A 306 -6.77 -27.87 -22.18
N ASP A 307 -6.24 -26.66 -22.06
CA ASP A 307 -6.69 -25.48 -22.80
C ASP A 307 -5.63 -24.92 -23.77
N TYR A 308 -4.44 -25.54 -23.82
CA TYR A 308 -3.38 -25.23 -24.78
C TYR A 308 -3.49 -26.08 -26.05
N PRO A 309 -3.27 -25.51 -27.25
CA PRO A 309 -3.21 -26.30 -28.46
C PRO A 309 -1.89 -27.10 -28.59
N PRO A 310 -1.83 -28.09 -29.52
CA PRO A 310 -0.72 -29.05 -29.64
C PRO A 310 0.69 -28.48 -29.75
N GLY A 311 0.86 -27.25 -30.26
CA GLY A 311 2.18 -26.69 -30.59
C GLY A 311 3.10 -26.57 -29.38
N TYR A 312 2.59 -26.10 -28.24
CA TYR A 312 3.39 -26.01 -27.01
C TYR A 312 3.50 -27.35 -26.27
N LEU A 313 2.51 -28.24 -26.43
CA LEU A 313 2.50 -29.56 -25.81
C LEU A 313 3.66 -30.44 -26.27
N TYR A 314 4.08 -30.33 -27.53
CA TYR A 314 5.31 -31.01 -27.98
C TYR A 314 6.56 -30.57 -27.23
N ILE A 315 6.64 -29.28 -26.86
CA ILE A 315 7.77 -28.77 -26.07
C ILE A 315 7.71 -29.37 -24.67
N LEU A 316 6.54 -29.35 -24.03
CA LEU A 316 6.35 -29.97 -22.70
C LEU A 316 6.68 -31.47 -22.72
N TYR A 317 6.32 -32.19 -23.78
CA TYR A 317 6.65 -33.59 -23.94
C TYR A 317 8.17 -33.84 -23.94
N VAL A 318 8.92 -33.08 -24.75
CA VAL A 318 10.39 -33.18 -24.80
C VAL A 318 11.01 -32.83 -23.45
N LEU A 319 10.49 -31.80 -22.76
CA LEU A 319 10.98 -31.42 -21.44
C LEU A 319 10.74 -32.51 -20.40
N SER A 320 9.59 -33.19 -20.42
CA SER A 320 9.34 -34.33 -19.53
C SER A 320 10.24 -35.54 -19.82
N LEU A 321 10.62 -35.78 -21.08
CA LEU A 321 11.63 -36.79 -21.41
C LEU A 321 13.01 -36.42 -20.84
N ILE A 322 13.41 -35.15 -20.96
CA ILE A 322 14.67 -34.64 -20.39
C ILE A 322 14.64 -34.72 -18.86
N ARG A 323 13.52 -34.37 -18.23
CA ARG A 323 13.30 -34.51 -16.78
C ARG A 323 13.54 -35.95 -16.33
N GLY A 324 12.97 -36.92 -17.05
CA GLY A 324 13.17 -38.35 -16.78
C GLY A 324 14.63 -38.78 -16.94
N LEU A 325 15.32 -38.29 -17.97
CA LEU A 325 16.74 -38.59 -18.22
C LEU A 325 17.66 -38.13 -17.08
N PHE A 326 17.40 -36.95 -16.51
CA PHE A 326 18.22 -36.36 -15.44
C PHE A 326 17.73 -36.70 -14.02
N GLY A 327 16.59 -37.37 -13.88
CA GLY A 327 16.05 -37.78 -12.58
C GLY A 327 15.70 -36.61 -11.65
N PHE A 328 15.22 -35.48 -12.19
CA PHE A 328 14.86 -34.33 -11.35
C PHE A 328 13.65 -34.64 -10.47
N ALA A 329 13.79 -34.41 -9.16
CA ALA A 329 12.68 -34.52 -8.21
C ALA A 329 11.60 -33.46 -8.48
N HIS A 330 10.35 -33.82 -8.20
CA HIS A 330 9.22 -32.89 -8.35
C HIS A 330 9.37 -31.67 -7.43
N GLY A 331 9.11 -30.48 -7.96
CA GLY A 331 9.26 -29.21 -7.25
C GLY A 331 10.71 -28.73 -7.08
N SER A 332 11.70 -29.49 -7.56
CA SER A 332 13.11 -29.08 -7.49
C SER A 332 13.42 -27.84 -8.32
N GLY A 333 14.42 -27.06 -7.91
CA GLY A 333 14.88 -25.91 -8.70
C GLY A 333 15.31 -26.28 -10.12
N GLY A 334 15.87 -27.48 -10.30
CA GLY A 334 16.24 -28.02 -11.62
C GLY A 334 15.04 -28.30 -12.53
N GLU A 335 13.97 -28.93 -12.00
CA GLU A 335 12.72 -29.15 -12.72
C GLU A 335 12.07 -27.80 -13.10
N ASN A 336 11.98 -26.87 -12.14
CA ASN A 336 11.41 -25.55 -12.38
C ASN A 336 12.17 -24.78 -13.47
N LEU A 337 13.51 -24.77 -13.42
CA LEU A 337 14.32 -24.14 -14.45
C LEU A 337 14.07 -24.80 -15.82
N LEU A 338 14.04 -26.13 -15.89
CA LEU A 338 13.85 -26.88 -17.14
C LEU A 338 12.57 -26.45 -17.87
N PHE A 339 11.45 -26.35 -17.14
CA PHE A 339 10.16 -25.94 -17.72
C PHE A 339 10.08 -24.45 -18.04
N LYS A 340 10.96 -23.61 -17.47
CA LYS A 340 11.10 -22.18 -17.78
C LYS A 340 12.04 -21.89 -18.96
N LEU A 341 12.90 -22.84 -19.32
CA LEU A 341 13.90 -22.66 -20.39
C LEU A 341 13.31 -22.22 -21.74
N PRO A 342 12.17 -22.73 -22.23
CA PRO A 342 11.61 -22.28 -23.50
C PRO A 342 11.34 -20.78 -23.53
N ALA A 343 10.78 -20.23 -22.45
CA ALA A 343 10.51 -18.81 -22.31
C ALA A 343 11.81 -18.00 -22.20
N ILE A 344 12.76 -18.47 -21.38
CA ILE A 344 14.08 -17.86 -21.20
C ILE A 344 14.85 -17.76 -22.52
N ILE A 345 14.90 -18.84 -23.30
CA ILE A 345 15.58 -18.87 -24.60
C ILE A 345 14.87 -17.93 -25.57
N SER A 346 13.54 -17.93 -25.56
CA SER A 346 12.74 -17.07 -26.44
C SER A 346 13.01 -15.59 -26.20
N ASP A 347 13.16 -15.15 -24.94
CA ASP A 347 13.57 -13.76 -24.64
C ASP A 347 14.90 -13.39 -25.30
N LEU A 348 15.88 -14.30 -25.28
CA LEU A 348 17.19 -14.07 -25.89
C LEU A 348 17.06 -14.00 -27.42
N VAL A 349 16.25 -14.87 -28.02
CA VAL A 349 15.94 -14.82 -29.46
C VAL A 349 15.26 -13.50 -29.82
N LEU A 350 14.27 -13.06 -29.06
CA LEU A 350 13.59 -11.78 -29.25
C LEU A 350 14.56 -10.59 -29.11
N GLY A 351 15.45 -10.62 -28.11
CA GLY A 351 16.53 -9.63 -27.97
C GLY A 351 17.45 -9.58 -29.19
N TRP A 352 17.83 -10.75 -29.73
CA TRP A 352 18.63 -10.84 -30.95
C TRP A 352 17.88 -10.28 -32.17
N LEU A 353 16.58 -10.57 -32.31
CA LEU A 353 15.76 -10.02 -33.38
C LEU A 353 15.67 -8.48 -33.31
N ILE A 354 15.54 -7.90 -32.11
CA ILE A 354 15.61 -6.44 -31.90
C ILE A 354 16.94 -5.88 -32.38
N TYR A 355 18.06 -6.49 -31.99
CA TYR A 355 19.39 -6.05 -32.44
C TYR A 355 19.54 -6.17 -33.96
N ARG A 356 19.11 -7.29 -34.55
CA ARG A 356 19.21 -7.56 -35.99
C ARG A 356 18.36 -6.60 -36.83
N ALA A 357 17.14 -6.29 -36.42
CA ALA A 357 16.29 -5.33 -37.10
C ALA A 357 16.81 -3.89 -36.89
N GLY A 358 17.16 -3.55 -35.65
CA GLY A 358 17.66 -2.23 -35.27
C GLY A 358 18.97 -1.86 -35.94
N ARG A 359 19.94 -2.78 -36.05
CA ARG A 359 21.27 -2.47 -36.62
C ARG A 359 21.17 -1.97 -38.07
N LYS A 360 20.26 -2.55 -38.85
CA LYS A 360 20.05 -2.20 -40.26
C LYS A 360 19.41 -0.82 -40.43
N LYS A 361 18.52 -0.42 -39.51
CA LYS A 361 17.70 0.80 -39.63
C LYS A 361 18.18 1.99 -38.78
N LEU A 362 18.80 1.74 -37.63
CA LEU A 362 19.17 2.74 -36.63
C LEU A 362 20.67 2.75 -36.30
N GLY A 363 21.44 1.79 -36.82
CA GLY A 363 22.84 1.57 -36.47
C GLY A 363 23.03 0.70 -35.23
N SER A 364 24.19 0.03 -35.15
CA SER A 364 24.51 -0.97 -34.12
C SER A 364 24.43 -0.42 -32.68
N GLY A 365 24.75 0.86 -32.46
CA GLY A 365 24.74 1.49 -31.14
C GLY A 365 23.33 1.70 -30.56
N VAL A 366 22.35 2.12 -31.38
CA VAL A 366 20.96 2.22 -30.93
C VAL A 366 20.37 0.81 -30.77
N ALA A 367 20.66 -0.08 -31.72
CA ALA A 367 20.16 -1.45 -31.71
C ALA A 367 20.54 -2.22 -30.44
N ILE A 368 21.81 -2.13 -29.99
CA ILE A 368 22.25 -2.78 -28.75
C ILE A 368 21.58 -2.16 -27.52
N GLY A 369 21.32 -0.86 -27.52
CA GLY A 369 20.60 -0.21 -26.42
C GLY A 369 19.12 -0.62 -26.35
N LEU A 370 18.43 -0.76 -27.48
CA LEU A 370 17.06 -1.30 -27.51
C LEU A 370 17.01 -2.76 -27.02
N MET A 371 17.98 -3.57 -27.41
CA MET A 371 18.12 -4.95 -26.93
C MET A 371 18.35 -4.98 -25.41
N LEU A 372 19.22 -4.13 -24.87
CA LEU A 372 19.43 -4.01 -23.42
C LEU A 372 18.16 -3.60 -22.67
N LEU A 373 17.41 -2.64 -23.21
CA LEU A 373 16.13 -2.22 -22.63
C LEU A 373 15.10 -3.35 -22.60
N PHE A 374 15.14 -4.31 -23.53
CA PHE A 374 14.26 -5.48 -23.55
C PHE A 374 14.76 -6.62 -22.66
N LEU A 375 16.04 -7.00 -22.76
CA LEU A 375 16.60 -8.14 -22.03
C LEU A 375 16.62 -7.92 -20.50
N PHE A 376 16.74 -6.67 -20.06
CA PHE A 376 16.69 -6.29 -18.63
C PHE A 376 15.36 -5.64 -18.24
N ASN A 377 14.31 -5.85 -19.05
CA ASN A 377 12.97 -5.39 -18.75
C ASN A 377 12.36 -6.23 -17.61
N PRO A 378 11.88 -5.61 -16.51
CA PRO A 378 11.33 -6.35 -15.38
C PRO A 378 10.04 -7.09 -15.74
N ALA A 379 9.20 -6.60 -16.66
CA ALA A 379 8.01 -7.32 -17.13
C ALA A 379 8.40 -8.60 -17.89
N VAL A 380 9.46 -8.53 -18.71
CA VAL A 380 10.01 -9.67 -19.45
C VAL A 380 10.58 -10.71 -18.50
N LEU A 381 11.41 -10.29 -17.55
CA LEU A 381 11.99 -11.19 -16.55
C LEU A 381 10.92 -11.85 -15.66
N MET A 382 9.88 -11.11 -15.30
CA MET A 382 8.80 -11.61 -14.45
C MET A 382 7.94 -12.67 -15.16
N ASP A 383 7.55 -12.42 -16.40
CA ASP A 383 6.70 -13.34 -17.17
C ASP A 383 7.44 -14.63 -17.57
N SER A 384 8.69 -14.50 -18.06
CA SER A 384 9.45 -15.64 -18.56
C SER A 384 10.19 -16.40 -17.44
N ALA A 385 11.15 -15.76 -16.77
CA ALA A 385 12.05 -16.44 -15.85
C ALA A 385 11.42 -16.62 -14.46
N ALA A 386 10.67 -15.63 -13.96
CA ALA A 386 10.09 -15.71 -12.63
C ALA A 386 8.82 -16.58 -12.60
N TRP A 387 7.88 -16.34 -13.52
CA TRP A 387 6.62 -17.11 -13.60
C TRP A 387 6.79 -18.40 -14.40
N GLY A 388 7.37 -18.35 -15.59
CA GLY A 388 7.49 -19.52 -16.49
C GLY A 388 6.45 -19.61 -17.58
N GLN A 389 5.83 -18.49 -17.96
CA GLN A 389 4.77 -18.48 -18.97
C GLN A 389 5.31 -18.68 -20.40
N ALA A 390 4.46 -19.26 -21.25
CA ALA A 390 4.78 -19.54 -22.66
C ALA A 390 4.72 -18.29 -23.57
N ASP A 391 4.47 -17.10 -23.01
CA ASP A 391 4.19 -15.89 -23.77
C ASP A 391 5.36 -15.47 -24.68
N SER A 392 6.60 -15.50 -24.16
CA SER A 392 7.79 -15.27 -24.98
C SER A 392 7.93 -16.26 -26.14
N PHE A 393 7.56 -17.52 -25.94
CA PHE A 393 7.72 -18.56 -26.95
C PHE A 393 6.80 -18.35 -28.15
N PHE A 394 5.50 -18.11 -27.94
CA PHE A 394 4.60 -17.81 -29.07
C PHE A 394 4.96 -16.47 -29.72
N LEU A 395 5.43 -15.49 -28.94
CA LEU A 395 5.76 -14.16 -29.44
C LEU A 395 6.90 -14.17 -30.47
N VAL A 396 7.85 -15.12 -30.37
CA VAL A 396 8.89 -15.32 -31.41
C VAL A 396 8.25 -15.56 -32.78
N PHE A 397 7.33 -16.52 -32.87
CA PHE A 397 6.68 -16.89 -34.13
C PHE A 397 5.75 -15.79 -34.63
N LEU A 398 4.99 -15.14 -33.72
CA LEU A 398 4.15 -14.01 -34.07
C LEU A 398 4.99 -12.84 -34.65
N LEU A 399 6.11 -12.51 -34.01
CA LEU A 399 6.98 -11.43 -34.49
C LEU A 399 7.62 -11.79 -35.84
N LEU A 400 8.10 -13.03 -36.02
CA LEU A 400 8.64 -13.50 -37.29
C LEU A 400 7.59 -13.45 -38.41
N SER A 401 6.33 -13.74 -38.09
CA SER A 401 5.22 -13.60 -39.04
C SER A 401 5.02 -12.15 -39.50
N ILE A 402 4.97 -11.20 -38.57
CA ILE A 402 4.80 -9.77 -38.88
C ILE A 402 6.05 -9.22 -39.60
N LEU A 403 7.25 -9.63 -39.18
CA LEU A 403 8.51 -9.27 -39.84
C LEU A 403 8.54 -9.76 -41.29
N ALA A 404 8.21 -11.04 -41.52
CA ALA A 404 8.14 -11.60 -42.86
C ALA A 404 7.08 -10.89 -43.72
N ALA A 405 5.91 -10.54 -43.16
CA ALA A 405 4.92 -9.74 -43.87
C ALA A 405 5.49 -8.36 -44.27
N SER A 406 6.16 -7.67 -43.34
CA SER A 406 6.78 -6.36 -43.59
C SER A 406 7.87 -6.39 -44.67
N GLU A 407 8.54 -7.54 -44.82
CA GLU A 407 9.55 -7.82 -45.85
C GLU A 407 8.96 -8.43 -47.13
N GLN A 408 7.62 -8.49 -47.26
CA GLN A 408 6.90 -9.08 -48.40
C GLN A 408 7.12 -10.60 -48.58
N GLY A 409 7.64 -11.29 -47.56
CA GLY A 409 7.77 -12.74 -47.47
C GLY A 409 6.46 -13.42 -47.05
N PHE A 410 5.40 -13.24 -47.83
CA PHE A 410 4.02 -13.62 -47.51
C PHE A 410 3.81 -15.11 -47.16
N VAL A 411 4.48 -16.04 -47.86
CA VAL A 411 4.39 -17.47 -47.54
C VAL A 411 5.00 -17.78 -46.18
N ARG A 412 6.18 -17.20 -45.88
CA ARG A 412 6.84 -17.36 -44.57
C ARG A 412 5.99 -16.76 -43.45
N SER A 413 5.36 -15.61 -43.72
CA SER A 413 4.46 -14.95 -42.77
C SER A 413 3.28 -15.84 -42.39
N ALA A 414 2.64 -16.49 -43.37
CA ALA A 414 1.53 -17.42 -43.14
C ALA A 414 1.97 -18.66 -42.33
N ILE A 415 3.13 -19.23 -42.65
CA ILE A 415 3.68 -20.40 -41.92
C ILE A 415 3.94 -20.04 -40.46
N PHE A 416 4.66 -18.94 -40.19
CA PHE A 416 4.93 -18.52 -38.81
C PHE A 416 3.66 -18.14 -38.04
N PHE A 417 2.65 -17.60 -38.71
CA PHE A 417 1.36 -17.29 -38.08
C PHE A 417 0.58 -18.56 -37.71
N ALA A 418 0.58 -19.57 -38.58
CA ALA A 418 -0.01 -20.87 -38.30
C ALA A 418 0.66 -21.53 -37.08
N LEU A 419 2.00 -21.48 -37.01
CA LEU A 419 2.76 -21.96 -35.85
C LEU A 419 2.41 -21.17 -34.57
N ALA A 420 2.34 -19.83 -34.64
CA ALA A 420 1.94 -19.01 -33.50
C ALA A 420 0.53 -19.36 -33.00
N THR A 421 -0.42 -19.61 -33.91
CA THR A 421 -1.80 -19.99 -33.59
C THR A 421 -1.89 -21.40 -32.98
N LEU A 422 -1.03 -22.32 -33.42
CA LEU A 422 -0.91 -23.67 -32.87
C LEU A 422 -0.24 -23.69 -31.49
N ILE A 423 0.54 -22.66 -31.15
CA ILE A 423 1.13 -22.50 -29.81
C ILE A 423 0.13 -21.82 -28.87
N LYS A 424 -0.50 -20.72 -29.30
CA LYS A 424 -1.43 -19.95 -28.47
C LYS A 424 -2.54 -19.32 -29.32
N PRO A 425 -3.84 -19.54 -29.01
CA PRO A 425 -4.96 -18.96 -29.77
C PRO A 425 -4.95 -17.43 -29.79
N GLN A 426 -4.30 -16.79 -28.82
CA GLN A 426 -4.10 -15.34 -28.75
C GLN A 426 -3.50 -14.74 -30.04
N ALA A 427 -2.75 -15.53 -30.83
CA ALA A 427 -2.25 -15.08 -32.13
C ALA A 427 -3.36 -14.61 -33.09
N LEU A 428 -4.59 -15.12 -32.95
CA LEU A 428 -5.74 -14.76 -33.78
C LEU A 428 -6.15 -13.29 -33.67
N ILE A 429 -5.79 -12.60 -32.57
CA ILE A 429 -5.98 -11.15 -32.42
C ILE A 429 -5.26 -10.39 -33.56
N PHE A 430 -4.16 -10.96 -34.08
CA PHE A 430 -3.32 -10.35 -35.11
C PHE A 430 -3.70 -10.76 -36.54
N THR A 431 -4.73 -11.60 -36.73
CA THR A 431 -5.23 -11.97 -38.07
C THR A 431 -5.47 -10.76 -38.99
N PRO A 432 -6.04 -9.62 -38.52
CA PRO A 432 -6.21 -8.43 -39.36
C PRO A 432 -4.89 -7.89 -39.93
N VAL A 433 -3.77 -7.97 -39.20
CA VAL A 433 -2.45 -7.51 -39.67
C VAL A 433 -2.07 -8.24 -40.94
N LEU A 434 -2.20 -9.56 -40.93
CA LEU A 434 -1.86 -10.40 -42.08
C LEU A 434 -2.83 -10.16 -43.23
N LEU A 435 -4.14 -10.28 -43.00
CA LEU A 435 -5.15 -10.14 -44.06
C LEU A 435 -5.02 -8.80 -44.80
N LEU A 436 -4.79 -7.71 -44.06
CA LEU A 436 -4.57 -6.39 -44.65
C LEU A 436 -3.27 -6.34 -45.47
N ALA A 437 -2.18 -6.97 -44.99
CA ALA A 437 -0.92 -7.04 -45.74
C ALA A 437 -1.07 -7.80 -47.07
N PHE A 438 -1.76 -8.95 -47.05
CA PHE A 438 -2.05 -9.73 -48.27
C PHE A 438 -2.95 -8.96 -49.25
N TYR A 439 -3.97 -8.27 -48.72
CA TYR A 439 -4.90 -7.48 -49.50
C TYR A 439 -4.18 -6.35 -50.27
N HIS A 440 -3.35 -5.56 -49.60
CA HIS A 440 -2.68 -4.41 -50.23
C HIS A 440 -1.69 -4.79 -51.35
N HIS A 441 -1.07 -5.97 -51.25
CA HIS A 441 -0.16 -6.49 -52.27
C HIS A 441 -0.82 -7.46 -53.26
N ARG A 442 -2.15 -7.69 -53.15
CA ARG A 442 -2.89 -8.66 -53.97
C ARG A 442 -2.20 -10.03 -53.99
N ALA A 443 -1.59 -10.41 -52.88
CA ALA A 443 -0.75 -11.60 -52.76
C ALA A 443 -1.58 -12.88 -52.60
N TRP A 444 -2.73 -13.00 -53.28
CA TRP A 444 -3.73 -14.06 -53.07
C TRP A 444 -3.20 -15.45 -53.41
N LYS A 445 -2.34 -15.58 -54.44
CA LYS A 445 -1.66 -16.85 -54.75
C LYS A 445 -0.71 -17.25 -53.62
N GLN A 446 0.04 -16.30 -53.09
CA GLN A 446 0.98 -16.54 -51.99
C GLN A 446 0.25 -16.77 -50.67
N LEU A 447 -0.93 -16.16 -50.48
CA LEU A 447 -1.85 -16.46 -49.39
C LEU A 447 -2.38 -17.88 -49.51
N ALA A 448 -2.83 -18.31 -50.69
CA ALA A 448 -3.34 -19.66 -50.90
C ALA A 448 -2.23 -20.71 -50.68
N VAL A 449 -1.04 -20.47 -51.23
CA VAL A 449 0.14 -21.33 -51.01
C VAL A 449 0.58 -21.32 -49.54
N GLY A 450 0.63 -20.14 -48.92
CA GLY A 450 1.00 -19.99 -47.51
C GLY A 450 -0.04 -20.59 -46.56
N ALA A 451 -1.32 -20.49 -46.88
CA ALA A 451 -2.41 -21.15 -46.15
C ALA A 451 -2.35 -22.66 -46.36
N LEU A 452 -2.04 -23.16 -47.56
CA LEU A 452 -1.87 -24.59 -47.82
C LEU A 452 -0.69 -25.16 -47.01
N TYR A 453 0.48 -24.50 -47.02
CA TYR A 453 1.62 -24.92 -46.19
C TYR A 453 1.35 -24.75 -44.70
N GLY A 454 0.76 -23.62 -44.29
CA GLY A 454 0.47 -23.30 -42.90
C GLY A 454 -0.58 -24.24 -42.29
N LEU A 455 -1.71 -24.43 -42.97
CA LEU A 455 -2.76 -25.39 -42.57
C LEU A 455 -2.30 -26.84 -42.71
N GLY A 456 -1.45 -27.14 -43.70
CA GLY A 456 -0.82 -28.46 -43.82
C GLY A 456 0.07 -28.78 -42.62
N ILE A 457 0.98 -27.87 -42.24
CA ILE A 457 1.82 -28.00 -41.04
C ILE A 457 0.94 -28.08 -39.78
N PHE A 458 -0.08 -27.20 -39.69
CA PHE A 458 -1.02 -27.22 -38.57
C PHE A 458 -1.71 -28.58 -38.44
N ALA A 459 -2.24 -29.12 -39.54
CA ALA A 459 -2.92 -30.42 -39.57
C ALA A 459 -1.97 -31.56 -39.24
N VAL A 460 -0.74 -31.56 -39.78
CA VAL A 460 0.28 -32.59 -39.49
C VAL A 460 0.65 -32.60 -38.01
N LEU A 461 0.81 -31.43 -37.38
CA LEU A 461 1.15 -31.32 -35.97
C LEU A 461 -0.05 -31.58 -35.05
N ALA A 462 -1.28 -31.30 -35.50
CA ALA A 462 -2.49 -31.57 -34.73
C ALA A 462 -2.96 -33.03 -34.85
N ALA A 463 -2.72 -33.69 -35.98
CA ALA A 463 -3.24 -35.03 -36.28
C ALA A 463 -2.91 -36.07 -35.20
N PRO A 464 -1.68 -36.18 -34.66
CA PRO A 464 -1.36 -37.17 -33.61
C PRO A 464 -2.19 -37.00 -32.34
N PHE A 465 -2.72 -35.81 -32.08
CA PHE A 465 -3.54 -35.52 -30.90
C PHE A 465 -5.03 -35.80 -31.13
N PHE A 466 -5.52 -35.57 -32.34
CA PHE A 466 -6.95 -35.60 -32.64
C PHE A 466 -7.40 -36.85 -33.40
N TRP A 467 -6.48 -37.67 -33.89
CA TRP A 467 -6.81 -38.90 -34.63
C TRP A 467 -7.78 -39.81 -33.86
N ASN A 468 -7.60 -39.92 -32.54
CA ASN A 468 -8.46 -40.69 -31.63
C ASN A 468 -9.32 -39.82 -30.70
N ASN A 469 -9.28 -38.48 -30.84
CA ASN A 469 -10.02 -37.52 -30.00
C ASN A 469 -10.98 -36.66 -30.84
N GLY A 470 -11.84 -37.30 -31.65
CA GLY A 470 -12.89 -36.60 -32.41
C GLY A 470 -12.44 -35.89 -33.69
N GLY A 471 -11.22 -36.11 -34.16
CA GLY A 471 -10.71 -35.59 -35.43
C GLY A 471 -10.77 -34.06 -35.54
N LEU A 472 -11.16 -33.55 -36.71
CA LEU A 472 -11.33 -32.10 -36.93
C LEU A 472 -12.40 -31.48 -36.01
N GLY A 473 -13.43 -32.24 -35.62
CA GLY A 473 -14.46 -31.77 -34.70
C GLY A 473 -13.89 -31.47 -33.31
N GLY A 474 -13.11 -32.39 -32.75
CA GLY A 474 -12.45 -32.21 -31.45
C GLY A 474 -11.48 -31.02 -31.43
N LEU A 475 -10.77 -30.78 -32.54
CA LEU A 475 -9.92 -29.59 -32.69
C LEU A 475 -10.72 -28.29 -32.67
N ILE A 476 -11.86 -28.24 -33.37
CA ILE A 476 -12.75 -27.07 -33.36
C ILE A 476 -13.32 -26.85 -31.96
N ASP A 477 -13.71 -27.93 -31.27
CA ASP A 477 -14.26 -27.87 -29.93
C ASP A 477 -13.22 -27.40 -28.90
N LEU A 478 -11.94 -27.78 -29.04
CA LEU A 478 -10.85 -27.22 -28.22
C LEU A 478 -10.77 -25.70 -28.36
N TYR A 479 -10.68 -25.18 -29.59
CA TYR A 479 -10.56 -23.73 -29.81
C TYR A 479 -11.82 -22.98 -29.36
N LYS A 480 -13.02 -23.52 -29.61
CA LYS A 480 -14.27 -22.96 -29.08
C LYS A 480 -14.28 -22.95 -27.56
N GLY A 481 -13.89 -24.05 -26.94
CA GLY A 481 -13.74 -24.23 -25.50
C GLY A 481 -12.83 -23.16 -24.92
N THR A 482 -11.58 -23.09 -25.36
CA THR A 482 -10.57 -22.12 -24.90
C THR A 482 -11.03 -20.66 -25.07
N LEU A 483 -11.71 -20.30 -26.17
CA LEU A 483 -12.25 -18.94 -26.37
C LEU A 483 -13.49 -18.64 -25.50
N SER A 484 -14.25 -19.68 -25.14
CA SER A 484 -15.43 -19.57 -24.28
C SER A 484 -15.09 -19.55 -22.80
N SER A 485 -13.95 -20.14 -22.40
CA SER A 485 -13.41 -20.17 -21.03
C SER A 485 -13.35 -18.79 -20.38
N TYR A 486 -13.45 -18.78 -19.05
CA TYR A 486 -13.41 -17.59 -18.19
C TYR A 486 -14.39 -16.49 -18.63
N PRO A 487 -15.72 -16.70 -18.53
CA PRO A 487 -16.75 -15.76 -18.94
C PRO A 487 -16.90 -14.58 -17.95
N TYR A 488 -15.79 -13.90 -17.68
CA TYR A 488 -15.68 -12.81 -16.72
C TYR A 488 -15.31 -11.49 -17.41
N SER A 489 -15.59 -10.38 -16.74
CA SER A 489 -15.22 -9.03 -17.16
C SER A 489 -13.71 -8.94 -17.42
N THR A 490 -12.90 -9.40 -16.47
CA THR A 490 -11.44 -9.51 -16.57
C THR A 490 -10.93 -10.54 -15.56
N VAL A 491 -9.83 -11.21 -15.88
CA VAL A 491 -9.20 -12.25 -15.06
C VAL A 491 -7.83 -11.73 -14.61
N ASN A 492 -7.81 -10.99 -13.50
CA ASN A 492 -6.61 -10.34 -12.98
C ASN A 492 -5.93 -9.31 -13.91
N ALA A 493 -6.47 -8.98 -15.09
CA ALA A 493 -5.95 -7.87 -15.88
C ALA A 493 -6.42 -6.52 -15.34
N PHE A 494 -5.45 -5.65 -15.03
CA PHE A 494 -5.70 -4.27 -14.59
C PHE A 494 -6.08 -3.38 -15.79
N ASN A 495 -7.32 -3.54 -16.25
CA ASN A 495 -7.90 -2.88 -17.42
C ASN A 495 -9.16 -2.06 -17.04
N LEU A 496 -9.94 -1.60 -18.02
CA LEU A 496 -11.13 -0.77 -17.78
C LEU A 496 -12.08 -1.36 -16.71
N TYR A 497 -12.30 -2.67 -16.73
CA TYR A 497 -13.28 -3.32 -15.86
C TYR A 497 -12.85 -3.34 -14.39
N ALA A 498 -11.54 -3.28 -14.13
CA ALA A 498 -11.01 -3.14 -12.77
C ALA A 498 -11.41 -1.80 -12.11
N LEU A 499 -11.85 -0.81 -12.88
CA LEU A 499 -12.33 0.48 -12.37
C LEU A 499 -13.84 0.50 -12.06
N THR A 500 -14.60 -0.45 -12.59
CA THR A 500 -16.08 -0.41 -12.55
C THR A 500 -16.68 -1.39 -11.56
N ASP A 501 -16.10 -2.59 -11.42
CA ASP A 501 -16.62 -3.69 -10.59
C ASP A 501 -15.42 -4.53 -10.09
N PRO A 502 -15.58 -5.44 -9.11
CA PRO A 502 -14.52 -6.39 -8.78
C PRO A 502 -14.08 -7.16 -10.04
N MET A 503 -12.78 -7.38 -10.15
CA MET A 503 -12.25 -8.34 -11.12
C MET A 503 -12.97 -9.68 -10.90
N TRP A 504 -13.14 -10.47 -11.97
CA TRP A 504 -13.97 -11.69 -11.96
C TRP A 504 -15.49 -11.49 -11.92
N ALA A 505 -16.00 -10.27 -12.12
CA ALA A 505 -17.44 -10.06 -12.33
C ALA A 505 -17.96 -10.82 -13.57
N SER A 506 -19.22 -11.26 -13.54
CA SER A 506 -19.87 -11.94 -14.67
C SER A 506 -19.83 -11.08 -15.93
N ILE A 507 -19.58 -11.69 -17.09
CA ILE A 507 -19.63 -10.98 -18.38
C ILE A 507 -21.05 -10.48 -18.75
N ASP A 508 -22.07 -10.97 -18.05
CA ASP A 508 -23.46 -10.56 -18.25
C ASP A 508 -23.87 -9.38 -17.32
N SER A 509 -22.97 -8.91 -16.45
CA SER A 509 -23.16 -7.68 -15.67
C SER A 509 -23.31 -6.46 -16.58
N MET A 510 -24.14 -5.50 -16.15
CA MET A 510 -24.43 -4.28 -16.90
C MET A 510 -23.54 -3.11 -16.45
N TRP A 511 -23.02 -2.38 -17.43
CA TRP A 511 -22.35 -1.10 -17.22
C TRP A 511 -22.80 -0.10 -18.27
N LEU A 512 -23.29 1.06 -17.81
CA LEU A 512 -23.95 2.07 -18.66
C LEU A 512 -25.12 1.49 -19.48
N GLY A 513 -25.87 0.54 -18.92
CA GLY A 513 -27.03 -0.10 -19.58
C GLY A 513 -26.68 -1.12 -20.66
N ILE A 514 -25.41 -1.48 -20.84
CA ILE A 514 -24.92 -2.46 -21.82
C ILE A 514 -24.13 -3.55 -21.08
N THR A 515 -24.29 -4.82 -21.47
CA THR A 515 -23.56 -5.93 -20.83
C THR A 515 -22.05 -5.88 -21.14
N TYR A 516 -21.21 -6.36 -20.23
CA TYR A 516 -19.78 -6.47 -20.49
C TYR A 516 -19.46 -7.32 -21.73
N ARG A 517 -20.28 -8.33 -22.01
CA ARG A 517 -20.19 -9.14 -23.24
C ARG A 517 -20.27 -8.26 -24.49
N ALA A 518 -21.28 -7.38 -24.55
CA ALA A 518 -21.47 -6.48 -25.67
C ALA A 518 -20.34 -5.43 -25.75
N TRP A 519 -19.90 -4.87 -24.63
CA TRP A 519 -18.73 -3.98 -24.58
C TRP A 519 -17.48 -4.65 -25.14
N GLY A 520 -17.20 -5.90 -24.75
CA GLY A 520 -16.08 -6.68 -25.27
C GLY A 520 -16.11 -6.79 -26.81
N PHE A 521 -17.26 -7.12 -27.40
CA PHE A 521 -17.41 -7.17 -28.85
C PHE A 521 -17.24 -5.80 -29.53
N ILE A 522 -17.81 -4.74 -28.95
CA ILE A 522 -17.69 -3.37 -29.47
C ILE A 522 -16.20 -2.97 -29.56
N PHE A 523 -15.41 -3.26 -28.52
CA PHE A 523 -13.99 -2.89 -28.51
C PHE A 523 -13.13 -3.76 -29.43
N ILE A 524 -13.49 -5.04 -29.66
CA ILE A 524 -12.85 -5.85 -30.71
C ILE A 524 -13.13 -5.23 -32.09
N LEU A 525 -14.38 -4.86 -32.38
CA LEU A 525 -14.73 -4.20 -33.64
C LEU A 525 -14.02 -2.86 -33.80
N ALA A 526 -13.92 -2.07 -32.72
CA ALA A 526 -13.17 -0.83 -32.71
C ALA A 526 -11.67 -1.06 -32.98
N ALA A 527 -11.06 -2.09 -32.40
CA ALA A 527 -9.67 -2.45 -32.64
C ALA A 527 -9.42 -2.82 -34.10
N VAL A 528 -10.30 -3.62 -34.71
CA VAL A 528 -10.23 -3.99 -36.13
C VAL A 528 -10.47 -2.77 -37.04
N ALA A 529 -11.42 -1.90 -36.70
CA ALA A 529 -11.67 -0.66 -37.45
C ALA A 529 -10.47 0.29 -37.39
N LEU A 530 -9.81 0.43 -36.23
CA LEU A 530 -8.58 1.21 -36.09
C LEU A 530 -7.43 0.57 -36.88
N ALA A 531 -7.30 -0.75 -36.85
CA ALA A 531 -6.31 -1.48 -37.65
C ALA A 531 -6.50 -1.22 -39.15
N ALA A 532 -7.74 -1.32 -39.64
CA ALA A 532 -8.08 -0.98 -41.02
C ALA A 532 -7.79 0.51 -41.31
N TYR A 533 -8.20 1.42 -40.44
CA TYR A 533 -7.93 2.86 -40.59
C TYR A 533 -6.44 3.13 -40.82
N TYR A 534 -5.55 2.66 -39.94
CA TYR A 534 -4.10 2.86 -40.08
C TYR A 534 -3.50 2.14 -41.28
N SER A 535 -4.08 1.01 -41.70
CA SER A 535 -3.66 0.28 -42.88
C SER A 535 -4.05 0.98 -44.20
N PHE A 536 -5.23 1.63 -44.24
CA PHE A 536 -5.76 2.27 -45.45
C PHE A 536 -5.36 3.75 -45.61
N ILE A 537 -4.73 4.34 -44.60
CA ILE A 537 -4.08 5.67 -44.69
C ILE A 537 -3.00 5.66 -45.81
N LYS A 538 -2.65 6.85 -46.32
CA LYS A 538 -1.67 7.05 -47.40
C LYS A 538 -0.43 6.15 -47.23
N ASP A 539 0.10 5.64 -48.35
CA ASP A 539 1.15 4.63 -48.41
C ASP A 539 0.66 3.24 -47.97
N ARG A 540 -0.43 2.75 -48.59
CA ARG A 540 -1.09 1.47 -48.27
C ARG A 540 -0.22 0.24 -48.50
N LYS A 541 0.76 0.33 -49.40
CA LYS A 541 1.75 -0.72 -49.68
C LYS A 541 2.94 -0.70 -48.71
N ASP A 542 3.02 0.30 -47.82
CA ASP A 542 4.05 0.33 -46.78
C ASP A 542 3.61 -0.53 -45.58
N LEU A 543 4.12 -1.76 -45.56
CA LEU A 543 3.83 -2.74 -44.52
C LEU A 543 4.64 -2.52 -43.23
N SER A 544 5.52 -1.52 -43.15
CA SER A 544 6.24 -1.19 -41.90
C SER A 544 5.28 -0.82 -40.75
N LYS A 545 4.09 -0.32 -41.08
CA LYS A 545 3.03 0.03 -40.13
C LYS A 545 2.39 -1.20 -39.46
N SER A 546 2.68 -2.41 -39.94
CA SER A 546 2.11 -3.66 -39.41
C SER A 546 2.42 -3.88 -37.94
N PHE A 547 3.60 -3.47 -37.46
CA PHE A 547 3.94 -3.54 -36.03
C PHE A 547 3.06 -2.62 -35.18
N PHE A 548 2.80 -1.40 -35.66
CA PHE A 548 1.90 -0.46 -34.98
C PHE A 548 0.45 -0.95 -35.00
N ILE A 549 0.00 -1.51 -36.12
CA ILE A 549 -1.35 -2.09 -36.23
C ILE A 549 -1.51 -3.25 -35.25
N GLY A 550 -0.53 -4.15 -35.17
CA GLY A 550 -0.52 -5.23 -34.18
C GLY A 550 -0.54 -4.70 -32.75
N MET A 551 0.21 -3.63 -32.49
CA MET A 551 0.24 -2.96 -31.18
C MET A 551 -1.14 -2.38 -30.82
N VAL A 552 -1.83 -1.72 -31.76
CA VAL A 552 -3.20 -1.22 -31.57
C VAL A 552 -4.16 -2.36 -31.23
N LEU A 553 -4.10 -3.47 -31.98
CA LEU A 553 -4.99 -4.61 -31.76
C LEU A 553 -4.86 -5.17 -30.34
N ILE A 554 -3.63 -5.50 -29.92
CA ILE A 554 -3.43 -6.11 -28.60
C ILE A 554 -3.73 -5.15 -27.45
N ILE A 555 -3.37 -3.87 -27.55
CA ILE A 555 -3.59 -2.90 -26.48
C ILE A 555 -5.08 -2.56 -26.36
N ILE A 556 -5.80 -2.31 -27.46
CA ILE A 556 -7.22 -1.99 -27.37
C ILE A 556 -8.02 -3.18 -26.83
N VAL A 557 -7.72 -4.39 -27.30
CA VAL A 557 -8.38 -5.61 -26.80
C VAL A 557 -8.04 -5.85 -25.33
N PHE A 558 -6.79 -5.65 -24.90
CA PHE A 558 -6.41 -5.82 -23.49
C PHE A 558 -7.06 -4.78 -22.56
N VAL A 559 -6.98 -3.49 -22.93
CA VAL A 559 -7.39 -2.37 -22.06
C VAL A 559 -8.91 -2.26 -21.98
N PHE A 560 -9.63 -2.57 -23.06
CA PHE A 560 -11.08 -2.36 -23.14
C PHE A 560 -11.90 -3.64 -23.37
N GLY A 561 -11.27 -4.74 -23.79
CA GLY A 561 -11.94 -6.02 -24.02
C GLY A 561 -12.11 -6.85 -22.75
N THR A 562 -13.08 -7.76 -22.76
CA THR A 562 -13.37 -8.69 -21.66
C THR A 562 -12.54 -9.97 -21.74
N LYS A 563 -12.58 -10.82 -20.70
CA LYS A 563 -11.85 -12.10 -20.63
C LYS A 563 -10.33 -11.98 -20.75
N MET A 564 -9.77 -10.87 -20.29
CA MET A 564 -8.33 -10.59 -20.39
C MET A 564 -7.60 -11.11 -19.15
N HIS A 565 -6.46 -11.77 -19.36
CA HIS A 565 -5.51 -12.13 -18.31
C HIS A 565 -4.39 -11.11 -18.16
N GLU A 566 -3.80 -11.00 -16.96
CA GLU A 566 -2.75 -10.04 -16.60
C GLU A 566 -1.55 -10.02 -17.56
N ARG A 567 -1.22 -11.17 -18.17
CA ARG A 567 -0.11 -11.34 -19.09
C ARG A 567 -0.41 -11.03 -20.56
N TYR A 568 -1.67 -10.87 -20.96
CA TYR A 568 -2.04 -10.78 -22.38
C TYR A 568 -1.50 -9.53 -23.11
N MET A 569 -1.13 -8.47 -22.40
CA MET A 569 -0.50 -7.29 -23.00
C MET A 569 0.99 -7.49 -23.31
N TYR A 570 1.60 -8.62 -22.93
CA TYR A 570 3.02 -8.91 -23.16
C TYR A 570 3.55 -8.61 -24.59
N PRO A 571 2.84 -8.97 -25.69
CA PRO A 571 3.27 -8.64 -27.05
C PRO A 571 3.45 -7.14 -27.32
N ALA A 572 2.75 -6.27 -26.57
CA ALA A 572 2.84 -4.82 -26.75
C ALA A 572 4.27 -4.29 -26.53
N LEU A 573 5.05 -4.92 -25.65
CA LEU A 573 6.41 -4.48 -25.31
C LEU A 573 7.33 -4.55 -26.52
N ILE A 574 7.35 -5.68 -27.23
CA ILE A 574 8.20 -5.83 -28.41
C ILE A 574 7.67 -5.05 -29.61
N LEU A 575 6.34 -4.98 -29.76
CA LEU A 575 5.70 -4.24 -30.84
C LEU A 575 5.97 -2.73 -30.71
N CYS A 576 6.08 -2.18 -29.49
CA CYS A 576 6.54 -0.80 -29.28
C CYS A 576 7.95 -0.57 -29.83
N LEU A 577 8.88 -1.49 -29.56
CA LEU A 577 10.28 -1.37 -30.02
C LEU A 577 10.39 -1.51 -31.54
N PHE A 578 9.68 -2.45 -32.15
CA PHE A 578 9.64 -2.59 -33.61
C PHE A 578 8.95 -1.40 -34.28
N THR A 579 7.85 -0.91 -33.71
CA THR A 579 7.20 0.33 -34.18
C THR A 579 8.17 1.52 -34.12
N TYR A 580 8.99 1.61 -33.08
CA TYR A 580 10.05 2.61 -33.00
C TYR A 580 11.14 2.39 -34.07
N ILE A 581 11.61 1.16 -34.28
CA ILE A 581 12.61 0.83 -35.31
C ILE A 581 12.13 1.24 -36.71
N GLU A 582 10.85 1.05 -36.99
CA GLU A 582 10.24 1.43 -38.28
C GLU A 582 9.95 2.92 -38.41
N SER A 583 9.32 3.54 -37.40
CA SER A 583 8.87 4.93 -37.49
C SER A 583 9.92 5.98 -37.09
N ARG A 584 10.96 5.56 -36.36
CA ARG A 584 11.96 6.40 -35.69
C ARG A 584 11.39 7.41 -34.69
N ASP A 585 10.11 7.33 -34.34
CA ASP A 585 9.49 8.28 -33.42
C ASP A 585 9.75 7.91 -31.96
N ARG A 586 10.51 8.76 -31.26
CA ARG A 586 10.94 8.53 -29.87
C ARG A 586 9.78 8.34 -28.88
N ARG A 587 8.56 8.78 -29.21
CA ARG A 587 7.40 8.62 -28.32
C ARG A 587 7.00 7.15 -28.17
N PHE A 588 7.32 6.28 -29.14
CA PHE A 588 7.14 4.84 -28.98
C PHE A 588 8.07 4.23 -27.92
N LEU A 589 9.24 4.83 -27.67
CA LEU A 589 10.07 4.44 -26.51
C LEU A 589 9.43 4.87 -25.18
N THR A 590 8.74 6.02 -25.14
CA THR A 590 8.00 6.42 -23.93
C THR A 590 6.78 5.54 -23.67
N LEU A 591 6.11 5.08 -24.74
CA LEU A 591 5.04 4.08 -24.65
C LEU A 591 5.60 2.73 -24.18
N PHE A 592 6.77 2.30 -24.69
CA PHE A 592 7.46 1.10 -24.21
C PHE A 592 7.73 1.16 -22.70
N LEU A 593 8.22 2.29 -22.17
CA LEU A 593 8.39 2.46 -20.72
C LEU A 593 7.04 2.34 -20.00
N GLY A 594 6.02 3.06 -20.45
CA GLY A 594 4.69 3.04 -19.80
C GLY A 594 4.08 1.64 -19.75
N PHE A 595 4.05 0.94 -20.89
CA PHE A 595 3.53 -0.43 -20.96
C PHE A 595 4.42 -1.43 -20.21
N THR A 596 5.74 -1.20 -20.13
CA THR A 596 6.62 -2.01 -19.28
C THR A 596 6.23 -1.90 -17.81
N LEU A 597 6.07 -0.67 -17.29
CA LEU A 597 5.77 -0.47 -15.87
C LEU A 597 4.39 -1.02 -15.51
N THR A 598 3.39 -0.77 -16.34
CA THR A 598 2.02 -1.27 -16.11
C THR A 598 1.94 -2.78 -16.26
N GLN A 599 2.59 -3.38 -17.26
CA GLN A 599 2.63 -4.82 -17.42
C GLN A 599 3.37 -5.51 -16.28
N TYR A 600 4.49 -4.94 -15.83
CA TYR A 600 5.25 -5.48 -14.71
C TYR A 600 4.44 -5.44 -13.41
N LEU A 601 3.75 -4.33 -13.12
CA LEU A 601 2.87 -4.23 -11.96
C LEU A 601 1.70 -5.19 -12.05
N ASN A 602 1.06 -5.31 -13.21
CA ASN A 602 -0.05 -6.22 -13.44
C ASN A 602 0.33 -7.69 -13.19
N VAL A 603 1.39 -8.16 -13.83
CA VAL A 603 1.89 -9.55 -13.72
C VAL A 603 2.48 -9.79 -12.34
N GLY A 604 3.39 -8.93 -11.86
CA GLY A 604 4.09 -9.12 -10.60
C GLY A 604 3.20 -9.02 -9.36
N TYR A 605 2.22 -8.10 -9.37
CA TYR A 605 1.27 -7.96 -8.26
C TYR A 605 0.27 -9.10 -8.22
N THR A 606 -0.20 -9.54 -9.40
CA THR A 606 -1.04 -10.73 -9.53
C THR A 606 -0.32 -11.98 -9.05
N LEU A 607 0.92 -12.22 -9.52
CA LEU A 607 1.71 -13.37 -9.09
C LEU A 607 1.94 -13.39 -7.56
N ALA A 608 2.21 -12.22 -6.96
CA ALA A 608 2.39 -12.11 -5.52
C ALA A 608 1.11 -12.46 -4.72
N HIS A 609 -0.08 -12.08 -5.23
CA HIS A 609 -1.36 -12.45 -4.61
C HIS A 609 -1.68 -13.93 -4.81
N LEU A 610 -1.51 -14.44 -6.03
CA LEU A 610 -1.77 -15.83 -6.35
C LEU A 610 -0.90 -16.77 -5.52
N ASN A 611 0.38 -16.43 -5.31
CA ASN A 611 1.27 -17.18 -4.42
C ASN A 611 0.94 -17.02 -2.93
N ALA A 612 0.18 -15.98 -2.55
CA ALA A 612 -0.40 -15.83 -1.22
C ALA A 612 -1.81 -16.45 -1.10
N GLY A 613 -2.24 -17.25 -2.09
CA GLY A 613 -3.50 -17.98 -2.10
C GLY A 613 -4.74 -17.13 -2.40
N ASN A 614 -4.59 -15.90 -2.91
CA ASN A 614 -5.71 -14.98 -3.15
C ASN A 614 -5.63 -14.31 -4.53
N ASN A 615 -6.73 -13.76 -5.04
CA ASN A 615 -6.69 -12.86 -6.19
C ASN A 615 -6.38 -11.42 -5.74
N PRO A 616 -5.77 -10.57 -6.59
CA PRO A 616 -5.64 -9.16 -6.29
C PRO A 616 -7.00 -8.53 -5.98
N PRO A 617 -7.13 -7.75 -4.90
CA PRO A 617 -8.35 -6.99 -4.63
C PRO A 617 -8.43 -5.76 -5.56
N SER A 618 -9.60 -5.12 -5.64
CA SER A 618 -9.74 -3.82 -6.32
C SER A 618 -9.16 -2.67 -5.47
N ASP A 619 -7.85 -2.72 -5.24
CA ASP A 619 -7.10 -1.73 -4.46
C ASP A 619 -6.44 -0.63 -5.32
N GLY A 620 -5.74 0.29 -4.67
CA GLY A 620 -5.09 1.42 -5.33
C GLY A 620 -4.03 1.04 -6.36
N ILE A 621 -3.31 -0.08 -6.20
CA ILE A 621 -2.32 -0.52 -7.19
C ILE A 621 -3.03 -0.98 -8.46
N VAL A 622 -4.09 -1.78 -8.31
CA VAL A 622 -4.93 -2.23 -9.43
C VAL A 622 -5.55 -1.05 -10.16
N LEU A 623 -6.21 -0.14 -9.42
CA LEU A 623 -6.90 1.02 -9.98
C LEU A 623 -5.95 2.00 -10.69
N VAL A 624 -4.82 2.35 -10.05
CA VAL A 624 -3.84 3.27 -10.66
C VAL A 624 -3.23 2.67 -11.91
N THR A 625 -2.93 1.37 -11.91
CA THR A 625 -2.38 0.68 -13.09
C THR A 625 -3.40 0.61 -14.22
N ALA A 626 -4.68 0.35 -13.91
CA ALA A 626 -5.77 0.38 -14.89
C ALA A 626 -5.98 1.77 -15.52
N ILE A 627 -5.99 2.84 -14.71
CA ILE A 627 -6.05 4.22 -15.22
C ILE A 627 -4.83 4.53 -16.10
N ALA A 628 -3.63 4.12 -15.68
CA ALA A 628 -2.41 4.30 -16.46
C ALA A 628 -2.48 3.56 -17.81
N ASN A 629 -3.02 2.34 -17.85
CA ASN A 629 -3.23 1.58 -19.08
C ASN A 629 -4.19 2.30 -20.05
N ILE A 630 -5.31 2.84 -19.56
CA ILE A 630 -6.23 3.65 -20.37
C ILE A 630 -5.53 4.90 -20.92
N ALA A 631 -4.80 5.64 -20.06
CA ALA A 631 -4.08 6.84 -20.48
C ALA A 631 -3.00 6.54 -21.53
N LEU A 632 -2.28 5.43 -21.38
CA LEU A 632 -1.27 4.97 -22.34
C LEU A 632 -1.89 4.52 -23.66
N ALA A 633 -3.03 3.85 -23.64
CA ALA A 633 -3.77 3.48 -24.86
C ALA A 633 -4.24 4.72 -25.63
N LEU A 634 -4.81 5.71 -24.94
CA LEU A 634 -5.20 6.99 -25.56
C LEU A 634 -3.98 7.76 -26.10
N TYR A 635 -2.88 7.79 -25.35
CA TYR A 635 -1.64 8.41 -25.80
C TYR A 635 -1.06 7.70 -27.03
N MET A 636 -1.11 6.36 -27.06
CA MET A 636 -0.70 5.57 -28.22
C MET A 636 -1.50 5.96 -29.47
N LEU A 637 -2.83 6.06 -29.38
CA LEU A 637 -3.67 6.46 -30.53
C LEU A 637 -3.32 7.88 -31.00
N TYR A 638 -3.10 8.81 -30.06
CA TYR A 638 -2.63 10.16 -30.39
C TYR A 638 -1.25 10.16 -31.09
N VAL A 639 -0.30 9.37 -30.60
CA VAL A 639 1.02 9.22 -31.23
C VAL A 639 0.89 8.60 -32.62
N GLY A 640 0.12 7.53 -32.76
CA GLY A 640 -0.17 6.88 -34.03
C GLY A 640 -0.78 7.84 -35.06
N TYR A 641 -1.77 8.62 -34.65
CA TYR A 641 -2.35 9.67 -35.48
C TYR A 641 -1.32 10.73 -35.86
N SER A 642 -0.50 11.19 -34.91
CA SER A 642 0.56 12.17 -35.18
C SER A 642 1.61 11.66 -36.16
N VAL A 643 2.00 10.39 -36.08
CA VAL A 643 3.07 9.79 -36.89
C VAL A 643 2.54 9.37 -38.25
N TYR A 644 1.48 8.57 -38.31
CA TYR A 644 1.03 7.95 -39.56
C TYR A 644 0.06 8.83 -40.36
N VAL A 645 -0.69 9.72 -39.70
CA VAL A 645 -1.64 10.63 -40.38
C VAL A 645 -1.04 12.00 -40.60
N ARG A 646 -0.59 12.65 -39.52
CA ARG A 646 0.01 14.01 -39.62
C ARG A 646 1.46 14.02 -40.10
N LYS A 647 2.11 12.86 -40.22
CA LYS A 647 3.53 12.72 -40.61
C LYS A 647 4.48 13.58 -39.74
N ASN A 648 4.08 13.85 -38.50
CA ASN A 648 4.87 14.58 -37.52
C ASN A 648 5.68 13.59 -36.69
N ILE A 649 6.83 13.21 -37.24
CA ILE A 649 7.79 12.29 -36.63
C ILE A 649 8.72 13.10 -35.71
N LYS A 650 8.87 12.62 -34.47
CA LYS A 650 9.80 13.18 -33.48
C LYS A 650 10.94 12.20 -33.27
N GLU A 651 12.02 12.38 -34.00
CA GLU A 651 13.21 11.55 -33.86
C GLU A 651 13.87 11.71 -32.48
N LEU A 652 14.75 10.77 -32.13
CA LEU A 652 15.64 10.93 -30.99
C LEU A 652 16.44 12.22 -31.14
N VAL A 653 16.58 12.96 -30.04
CA VAL A 653 17.34 14.21 -30.06
C VAL A 653 18.80 13.90 -30.32
N SER A 654 19.36 14.51 -31.36
CA SER A 654 20.77 14.37 -31.72
C SER A 654 21.71 14.77 -30.57
N PRO A 655 22.95 14.25 -30.56
CA PRO A 655 23.98 14.76 -29.67
C PRO A 655 24.15 16.27 -29.85
N ALA A 656 24.19 17.03 -28.75
CA ALA A 656 24.38 18.48 -28.83
C ALA A 656 25.72 18.82 -29.51
N THR A 657 25.68 19.74 -30.46
CA THR A 657 26.86 20.24 -31.17
C THR A 657 27.81 20.95 -30.19
N PRO A 658 29.11 21.12 -30.53
CA PRO A 658 30.02 21.92 -29.71
C PRO A 658 29.48 23.33 -29.41
N SER A 659 28.86 23.99 -30.41
CA SER A 659 28.23 25.30 -30.25
C SER A 659 27.06 25.27 -29.27
N GLU A 660 26.13 24.32 -29.42
CA GLU A 660 24.99 24.21 -28.50
C GLU A 660 25.41 23.88 -27.06
N LYS A 661 26.50 23.10 -26.89
CA LYS A 661 27.09 22.84 -25.57
C LYS A 661 27.69 24.12 -24.98
N TYR A 662 28.38 24.90 -25.80
CA TYR A 662 28.93 26.20 -25.42
C TYR A 662 27.80 27.16 -24.99
N ASP A 663 26.74 27.30 -25.80
CA ASP A 663 25.61 28.17 -25.48
C ASP A 663 24.91 27.75 -24.18
N ALA A 664 24.72 26.44 -23.98
CA ALA A 664 24.14 25.91 -22.75
C ALA A 664 25.05 26.13 -21.53
N ASP A 665 26.36 26.04 -21.70
CA ASP A 665 27.33 26.34 -20.64
C ASP A 665 27.37 27.83 -20.34
N MET A 666 27.25 28.68 -21.36
CA MET A 666 27.15 30.12 -21.22
C MET A 666 25.88 30.52 -20.46
N GLU A 667 24.72 29.96 -20.81
CA GLU A 667 23.45 30.19 -20.11
C GLU A 667 23.56 29.81 -18.62
N LEU A 668 24.19 28.67 -18.31
CA LEU A 668 24.44 28.24 -16.94
C LEU A 668 25.43 29.15 -16.20
N ALA A 669 26.48 29.63 -16.88
CA ALA A 669 27.49 30.49 -16.30
C ALA A 669 26.98 31.91 -16.06
N GLU A 670 26.16 32.47 -16.96
CA GLU A 670 25.41 33.70 -16.73
C GLU A 670 24.54 33.59 -15.46
N GLY A 671 24.05 32.38 -15.19
CA GLY A 671 23.38 32.01 -13.97
C GLY A 671 24.18 32.18 -12.68
N ILE A 672 25.50 32.39 -12.70
CA ILE A 672 26.31 32.54 -11.48
C ILE A 672 26.68 33.99 -11.14
N ARG A 673 26.42 34.95 -12.04
CA ARG A 673 26.82 36.35 -11.82
C ARG A 673 26.29 36.88 -10.49
N PRO A 674 27.11 37.60 -9.71
CA PRO A 674 26.64 38.28 -8.51
C PRO A 674 25.49 39.23 -8.84
N LEU A 675 24.49 39.31 -7.96
CA LEU A 675 23.47 40.35 -8.10
C LEU A 675 24.15 41.71 -7.87
N VAL A 676 24.07 42.62 -8.85
CA VAL A 676 24.61 43.99 -8.74
C VAL A 676 24.10 44.64 -7.45
N LYS A 677 24.98 45.31 -6.68
CA LYS A 677 24.63 45.98 -5.41
C LYS A 677 23.42 46.93 -5.53
N SER A 678 23.13 47.46 -6.73
CA SER A 678 22.00 48.34 -7.02
C SER A 678 20.65 47.62 -7.14
N VAL A 679 20.64 46.33 -7.47
CA VAL A 679 19.44 45.49 -7.37
C VAL A 679 19.42 44.89 -5.97
N ARG A 680 19.15 45.74 -4.97
CA ARG A 680 18.50 45.27 -3.74
C ARG A 680 17.22 44.58 -4.21
N ALA A 681 17.27 43.27 -4.44
CA ALA A 681 16.07 42.45 -4.61
C ALA A 681 15.14 42.87 -3.47
N GLY A 682 14.05 43.57 -3.82
CA GLY A 682 13.21 44.24 -2.84
C GLY A 682 12.89 43.26 -1.72
N ARG A 683 13.18 43.64 -0.47
CA ARG A 683 12.78 42.82 0.68
C ARG A 683 11.33 42.42 0.43
N PHE A 684 11.01 41.13 0.51
CA PHE A 684 9.64 40.65 0.46
C PHE A 684 8.85 41.44 1.52
N LYS A 685 8.06 42.41 1.06
CA LYS A 685 7.30 43.33 1.90
C LYS A 685 5.85 43.14 1.56
N LEU A 686 5.07 42.80 2.58
CA LEU A 686 3.61 42.76 2.48
C LEU A 686 3.12 44.18 2.18
N GLN A 687 2.35 44.34 1.12
CA GLN A 687 1.67 45.58 0.79
C GLN A 687 0.45 45.75 1.70
N ARG A 688 -0.12 46.95 1.77
CA ARG A 688 -1.33 47.22 2.57
C ARG A 688 -2.46 46.25 2.26
N LYS A 689 -2.70 45.95 0.97
CA LYS A 689 -3.68 44.96 0.53
C LYS A 689 -3.38 43.53 1.00
N ASP A 690 -2.11 43.18 1.16
CA ASP A 690 -1.73 41.86 1.65
C ASP A 690 -2.14 41.69 3.11
N TRP A 691 -1.91 42.71 3.93
CA TRP A 691 -2.38 42.74 5.31
C TRP A 691 -3.90 42.70 5.40
N ILE A 692 -4.62 43.48 4.57
CA ILE A 692 -6.08 43.49 4.58
C ILE A 692 -6.65 42.11 4.25
N TRP A 693 -6.22 41.49 3.15
CA TRP A 693 -6.72 40.17 2.76
C TRP A 693 -6.34 39.08 3.77
N MET A 694 -5.08 39.07 4.20
CA MET A 694 -4.59 38.06 5.13
C MET A 694 -5.28 38.16 6.48
N LEU A 695 -5.37 39.35 7.08
CA LEU A 695 -6.03 39.56 8.37
C LEU A 695 -7.55 39.38 8.26
N GLY A 696 -8.18 39.84 7.18
CA GLY A 696 -9.61 39.69 6.97
C GLY A 696 -10.04 38.22 6.88
N ILE A 697 -9.37 37.43 6.03
CA ILE A 697 -9.65 35.99 5.91
C ILE A 697 -9.38 35.27 7.24
N THR A 698 -8.24 35.58 7.88
CA THR A 698 -7.86 34.95 9.15
C THR A 698 -8.85 35.28 10.27
N ALA A 699 -9.32 36.53 10.36
CA ALA A 699 -10.29 36.96 11.37
C ALA A 699 -11.65 36.29 11.19
N VAL A 700 -12.17 36.21 9.96
CA VAL A 700 -13.44 35.52 9.66
C VAL A 700 -13.33 34.04 9.99
N TYR A 701 -12.25 33.37 9.56
CA TYR A 701 -12.02 31.97 9.89
C TYR A 701 -11.84 31.75 11.38
N ALA A 702 -11.08 32.61 12.07
CA ALA A 702 -10.88 32.52 13.52
C ALA A 702 -12.20 32.66 14.28
N ALA A 703 -13.07 33.59 13.88
CA ALA A 703 -14.39 33.73 14.47
C ALA A 703 -15.21 32.43 14.34
N LEU A 704 -15.21 31.81 13.14
CA LEU A 704 -15.91 30.54 12.90
C LEU A 704 -15.27 29.35 13.64
N ALA A 705 -13.95 29.29 13.70
CA ALA A 705 -13.22 28.19 14.33
C ALA A 705 -13.34 28.21 15.86
N LEU A 706 -13.34 29.41 16.46
CA LEU A 706 -13.48 29.60 17.91
C LEU A 706 -14.94 29.55 18.38
N PHE A 707 -15.90 29.77 17.47
CA PHE A 707 -17.32 29.68 17.80
C PHE A 707 -17.69 28.27 18.23
N HIS A 708 -18.30 28.15 19.42
CA HIS A 708 -18.70 26.87 20.01
C HIS A 708 -17.59 25.81 19.98
N LEU A 709 -16.36 26.21 20.32
CA LEU A 709 -15.22 25.28 20.33
C LEU A 709 -15.35 24.21 21.42
N GLY A 710 -15.98 24.56 22.54
CA GLY A 710 -16.22 23.69 23.68
C GLY A 710 -16.67 24.51 24.90
N SER A 711 -17.22 23.84 25.91
CA SER A 711 -17.51 24.42 27.21
C SER A 711 -16.22 24.83 27.91
N THR A 712 -16.26 25.98 28.60
CA THR A 712 -15.18 26.46 29.48
C THR A 712 -15.35 25.98 30.92
N LYS A 713 -16.29 25.06 31.17
CA LYS A 713 -16.59 24.48 32.48
C LYS A 713 -16.71 22.97 32.34
N ALA A 714 -16.14 22.25 33.29
CA ALA A 714 -16.28 20.81 33.50
C ALA A 714 -16.06 20.54 35.01
N PRO A 715 -16.57 19.42 35.55
CA PRO A 715 -16.31 19.07 36.95
C PRO A 715 -14.81 18.87 37.23
N GLU A 716 -14.31 19.47 38.30
CA GLU A 716 -12.87 19.51 38.63
C GLU A 716 -12.53 18.72 39.89
N THR A 717 -13.44 18.68 40.87
CA THR A 717 -13.21 17.88 42.07
C THR A 717 -13.31 16.41 41.73
N LEU A 718 -12.53 15.57 42.42
CA LEU A 718 -12.44 14.15 42.10
C LEU A 718 -12.58 13.28 43.33
N TRP A 719 -13.02 12.06 43.12
CA TRP A 719 -12.95 10.95 44.05
C TRP A 719 -12.21 9.78 43.40
N GLU A 720 -11.15 9.30 44.06
CA GLU A 720 -10.38 8.13 43.66
C GLU A 720 -10.46 7.05 44.75
N PRO A 721 -11.11 5.90 44.48
CA PRO A 721 -11.17 4.81 45.43
C PRO A 721 -9.80 4.14 45.63
N ALA A 722 -9.54 3.70 46.86
CA ALA A 722 -8.28 3.09 47.27
C ALA A 722 -8.25 1.57 47.06
N ALA A 723 -9.38 0.89 47.23
CA ALA A 723 -9.44 -0.58 47.24
C ALA A 723 -10.78 -1.13 46.72
N SER A 724 -10.77 -2.39 46.31
CA SER A 724 -11.99 -3.16 46.05
C SER A 724 -12.77 -3.35 47.36
N GLY A 725 -14.10 -3.29 47.27
CA GLY A 725 -15.02 -3.32 48.41
C GLY A 725 -15.25 -1.97 49.10
N GLN A 726 -14.48 -0.92 48.75
CA GLN A 726 -14.76 0.43 49.28
C GLN A 726 -16.14 0.89 48.82
N SER A 727 -16.95 1.41 49.75
CA SER A 727 -18.29 1.85 49.42
C SER A 727 -18.71 3.12 50.17
N PHE A 728 -19.77 3.74 49.68
CA PHE A 728 -20.49 4.80 50.37
C PHE A 728 -21.94 4.76 49.91
N TYR A 729 -22.85 5.32 50.70
CA TYR A 729 -24.23 5.50 50.26
C TYR A 729 -24.71 6.93 50.42
N VAL A 730 -25.62 7.32 49.54
CA VAL A 730 -26.27 8.64 49.49
C VAL A 730 -27.73 8.50 49.90
N ASP A 731 -28.21 9.42 50.75
CA ASP A 731 -29.63 9.59 51.07
C ASP A 731 -30.22 10.71 50.21
N LEU A 732 -31.25 10.41 49.42
CA LEU A 732 -31.99 11.37 48.61
C LEU A 732 -33.06 12.13 49.41
N GLY A 733 -33.17 11.88 50.71
CA GLY A 733 -34.09 12.52 51.65
C GLY A 733 -35.45 11.83 51.72
N GLN A 734 -35.96 11.34 50.59
CA GLN A 734 -37.20 10.55 50.51
C GLN A 734 -37.12 9.54 49.35
N SER A 735 -38.04 8.56 49.34
CA SER A 735 -38.14 7.60 48.23
C SER A 735 -38.54 8.30 46.94
N ARG A 736 -37.84 7.99 45.85
CA ARG A 736 -38.00 8.58 44.51
C ARG A 736 -37.97 7.47 43.45
N GLN A 737 -38.77 7.63 42.40
CA GLN A 737 -38.70 6.76 41.22
C GLN A 737 -37.57 7.25 40.31
N LEU A 738 -36.43 6.57 40.30
CA LEU A 738 -35.25 6.99 39.54
C LEU A 738 -35.34 6.58 38.06
N GLU A 739 -35.08 7.53 37.17
CA GLU A 739 -35.11 7.38 35.70
C GLU A 739 -33.71 7.15 35.11
N ARG A 740 -32.69 7.82 35.64
CA ARG A 740 -31.30 7.69 35.16
C ARG A 740 -30.29 8.23 36.17
N VAL A 741 -29.04 7.81 35.98
CA VAL A 741 -27.87 8.40 36.61
C VAL A 741 -26.90 8.90 35.53
N ASN A 742 -26.46 10.15 35.67
CA ASN A 742 -25.40 10.72 34.85
C ASN A 742 -24.09 10.68 35.61
N ILE A 743 -23.01 10.29 34.94
CA ILE A 743 -21.69 10.08 35.54
C ILE A 743 -20.65 10.75 34.66
N PHE A 744 -19.78 11.57 35.26
CA PHE A 744 -18.61 12.14 34.58
C PHE A 744 -17.33 11.42 35.04
N GLY A 745 -16.74 10.68 34.09
CA GLY A 745 -15.53 9.90 34.33
C GLY A 745 -14.24 10.74 34.23
N GLY A 746 -13.28 10.45 35.11
CA GLY A 746 -11.93 10.99 35.04
C GLY A 746 -10.93 9.98 34.45
N VAL A 747 -9.67 10.04 34.86
CA VAL A 747 -8.60 9.20 34.29
C VAL A 747 -8.52 7.85 35.00
N GLY A 748 -8.25 6.79 34.23
CA GLY A 748 -7.99 5.44 34.74
C GLY A 748 -8.95 4.41 34.15
N THR A 749 -8.94 3.20 34.70
CA THR A 749 -9.88 2.14 34.35
C THR A 749 -10.26 1.34 35.58
N GLY A 750 -11.53 0.96 35.70
CA GLY A 750 -12.01 0.12 36.78
C GLY A 750 -13.51 -0.09 36.74
N LYS A 751 -14.07 -0.58 37.84
CA LYS A 751 -15.47 -1.02 37.91
C LYS A 751 -16.06 -0.70 39.26
N PHE A 752 -17.33 -0.33 39.25
CA PHE A 752 -18.12 -0.17 40.46
C PHE A 752 -19.57 -0.60 40.21
N LYS A 753 -20.29 -0.80 41.29
CA LYS A 753 -21.69 -1.21 41.31
C LYS A 753 -22.51 -0.17 42.04
N LEU A 754 -23.68 0.17 41.49
CA LEU A 754 -24.69 0.97 42.16
C LEU A 754 -25.80 0.05 42.66
N GLU A 755 -26.14 0.14 43.93
CA GLU A 755 -27.18 -0.66 44.58
C GLU A 755 -28.22 0.27 45.21
N PHE A 756 -29.48 -0.14 45.25
CA PHE A 756 -30.60 0.75 45.57
C PHE A 756 -31.42 0.21 46.73
N SER A 757 -31.99 1.12 47.54
CA SER A 757 -32.84 0.72 48.66
C SER A 757 -33.81 1.80 49.14
N GLU A 758 -34.86 1.35 49.82
CA GLU A 758 -35.77 2.14 50.65
C GLU A 758 -35.25 2.34 52.09
N SER A 759 -34.35 1.46 52.56
CA SER A 759 -33.77 1.48 53.92
C SER A 759 -32.26 1.20 53.89
N PRO A 760 -31.44 1.78 54.77
CA PRO A 760 -29.97 1.65 54.70
C PRO A 760 -29.44 0.20 54.91
N ASP A 761 -30.29 -0.75 55.32
CA ASP A 761 -29.87 -2.10 55.73
C ASP A 761 -29.99 -3.18 54.64
N VAL A 762 -30.78 -2.95 53.58
CA VAL A 762 -31.10 -3.97 52.56
C VAL A 762 -30.85 -3.41 51.17
N TRP A 763 -29.91 -3.95 50.39
CA TRP A 763 -29.54 -3.42 49.06
C TRP A 763 -30.02 -4.32 47.93
N ASN A 764 -30.65 -3.76 46.90
CA ASN A 764 -31.25 -4.50 45.78
C ASN A 764 -30.94 -3.84 44.43
N SER A 765 -31.32 -4.53 43.34
CA SER A 765 -31.28 -4.03 41.94
C SER A 765 -29.92 -3.50 41.46
N PRO A 766 -28.82 -4.26 41.60
CA PRO A 766 -27.48 -3.77 41.31
C PRO A 766 -27.31 -3.40 39.82
N LEU A 767 -26.73 -2.23 39.56
CA LEU A 767 -26.25 -1.78 38.25
C LEU A 767 -24.72 -1.77 38.24
N ASP A 768 -24.12 -2.63 37.43
CA ASP A 768 -22.67 -2.64 37.23
C ASP A 768 -22.25 -1.57 36.20
N VAL A 769 -21.29 -0.72 36.56
CA VAL A 769 -20.74 0.34 35.73
C VAL A 769 -19.25 0.10 35.49
N ASN A 770 -18.86 0.07 34.20
CA ASN A 770 -17.48 -0.06 33.78
C ASN A 770 -16.90 1.32 33.40
N GLU A 771 -15.79 1.69 34.03
CA GLU A 771 -14.92 2.78 33.60
C GLU A 771 -13.82 2.21 32.70
N ASP A 772 -14.11 2.12 31.41
CA ASP A 772 -13.17 1.67 30.39
C ASP A 772 -12.31 2.83 29.87
N VAL A 773 -11.29 2.50 29.08
CA VAL A 773 -10.32 3.45 28.52
C VAL A 773 -10.96 4.65 27.82
N GLY A 774 -12.09 4.44 27.15
CA GLY A 774 -12.81 5.48 26.40
C GLY A 774 -13.65 6.42 27.28
N ASN A 775 -13.78 6.15 28.57
CA ASN A 775 -14.68 6.87 29.49
C ASN A 775 -13.95 7.99 30.26
N VAL A 776 -13.15 8.81 29.55
CA VAL A 776 -12.35 9.88 30.18
C VAL A 776 -12.82 11.26 29.72
N PHE A 777 -13.18 12.11 30.69
CA PHE A 777 -13.72 13.46 30.48
C PHE A 777 -14.97 13.46 29.59
N ILE A 778 -15.87 12.52 29.85
CA ILE A 778 -17.11 12.32 29.11
C ILE A 778 -18.28 12.10 30.07
N TRP A 779 -19.42 12.70 29.75
CA TRP A 779 -20.69 12.46 30.41
C TRP A 779 -21.35 11.20 29.85
N LYS A 780 -21.65 10.26 30.73
CA LYS A 780 -22.39 9.03 30.43
C LYS A 780 -23.72 9.04 31.16
N SER A 781 -24.77 8.59 30.48
CA SER A 781 -26.08 8.36 31.10
C SER A 781 -26.36 6.87 31.20
N GLN A 782 -26.79 6.41 32.37
CA GLN A 782 -27.24 5.04 32.59
C GLN A 782 -28.72 5.07 32.96
N PRO A 783 -29.59 4.39 32.20
CA PRO A 783 -31.01 4.34 32.51
C PRO A 783 -31.26 3.55 33.80
N LEU A 784 -32.21 4.03 34.60
CA LEU A 784 -32.70 3.42 35.82
C LEU A 784 -34.21 3.23 35.73
N ASN A 785 -34.73 2.27 36.50
CA ASN A 785 -36.17 2.08 36.67
C ASN A 785 -36.44 1.46 38.04
N VAL A 786 -36.04 2.17 39.09
CA VAL A 786 -36.05 1.67 40.46
C VAL A 786 -36.55 2.75 41.42
N ALA A 787 -37.43 2.37 42.35
CA ALA A 787 -37.80 3.19 43.49
C ALA A 787 -36.73 3.05 44.57
N ALA A 788 -36.14 4.18 44.99
CA ALA A 788 -35.11 4.20 46.01
C ALA A 788 -35.07 5.52 46.77
N ARG A 789 -34.74 5.45 48.05
CA ARG A 789 -34.31 6.59 48.87
C ARG A 789 -32.78 6.62 49.00
N TYR A 790 -32.16 5.45 49.09
CA TYR A 790 -30.72 5.28 49.27
C TYR A 790 -30.09 4.66 48.03
N VAL A 791 -28.93 5.20 47.62
CA VAL A 791 -28.10 4.61 46.56
C VAL A 791 -26.71 4.34 47.12
N LYS A 792 -26.24 3.10 47.06
CA LYS A 792 -24.90 2.68 47.48
C LYS A 792 -24.01 2.49 46.27
N LEU A 793 -22.83 3.08 46.31
CA LEU A 793 -21.77 2.82 45.35
C LEU A 793 -20.74 1.89 45.99
N THR A 794 -20.52 0.73 45.40
CA THR A 794 -19.54 -0.27 45.84
C THR A 794 -18.47 -0.47 44.76
N VAL A 795 -17.21 -0.20 45.07
CA VAL A 795 -16.08 -0.37 44.14
C VAL A 795 -15.78 -1.85 44.00
N THR A 796 -15.83 -2.39 42.79
CA THR A 796 -15.51 -3.80 42.51
C THR A 796 -14.08 -3.95 42.00
N SER A 797 -13.61 -3.00 41.18
CA SER A 797 -12.23 -2.90 40.71
C SER A 797 -11.74 -1.45 40.80
N PRO A 798 -10.80 -1.12 41.70
CA PRO A 798 -10.23 0.23 41.77
C PRO A 798 -9.35 0.54 40.54
N GLY A 799 -8.89 1.79 40.41
CA GLY A 799 -7.99 2.22 39.33
C GLY A 799 -8.52 3.33 38.41
N PHE A 800 -9.63 3.97 38.79
CA PHE A 800 -10.28 5.06 38.07
C PHE A 800 -10.52 6.27 38.99
N THR A 801 -10.78 7.43 38.41
CA THR A 801 -11.33 8.58 39.14
C THR A 801 -12.71 8.93 38.59
N LEU A 802 -13.59 9.42 39.45
CA LEU A 802 -14.85 10.06 39.06
C LEU A 802 -14.82 11.51 39.52
N ASN A 803 -15.46 12.39 38.76
CA ASN A 803 -15.53 13.80 39.13
C ASN A 803 -16.94 14.24 39.52
N GLU A 804 -18.00 13.65 38.94
CA GLU A 804 -19.37 14.07 39.27
C GLU A 804 -20.39 12.97 38.96
N MET A 805 -21.48 12.92 39.73
CA MET A 805 -22.59 12.00 39.57
C MET A 805 -23.93 12.67 39.89
N ALA A 806 -24.98 12.41 39.10
CA ALA A 806 -26.31 12.97 39.34
C ALA A 806 -27.43 11.99 39.08
N PHE A 807 -28.43 11.98 39.96
CA PHE A 807 -29.62 11.13 39.84
C PHE A 807 -30.82 11.95 39.39
N TYR A 808 -31.68 11.36 38.57
CA TYR A 808 -32.88 12.01 38.03
C TYR A 808 -34.12 11.19 38.35
N GLU A 809 -35.22 11.86 38.72
CA GLU A 809 -36.54 11.25 38.96
C GLU A 809 -37.35 11.17 37.67
N GLN A 810 -38.15 10.11 37.54
CA GLN A 810 -39.05 9.91 36.41
C GLN A 810 -40.05 11.07 36.29
N GLY A 811 -40.01 11.75 35.16
CA GLY A 811 -40.85 12.93 34.91
C GLY A 811 -40.37 14.21 35.64
N GLY A 812 -39.29 14.14 36.42
CA GLY A 812 -38.60 15.28 37.03
C GLY A 812 -37.83 16.15 36.03
N GLY A 813 -37.77 15.71 34.77
CA GLY A 813 -37.17 16.46 33.66
C GLY A 813 -35.65 16.49 33.75
N LYS A 814 -35.06 17.69 33.72
CA LYS A 814 -33.61 17.89 33.50
C LYS A 814 -32.87 18.37 34.75
N ILE A 815 -33.53 18.40 35.89
CA ILE A 815 -32.98 18.88 37.17
C ILE A 815 -32.51 17.67 37.98
N PRO A 816 -31.24 17.63 38.43
CA PRO A 816 -30.75 16.55 39.26
C PRO A 816 -31.40 16.60 40.65
N LEU A 817 -31.60 15.43 41.26
CA LEU A 817 -32.12 15.30 42.62
C LEU A 817 -31.10 15.82 43.65
N PRO A 818 -31.54 16.58 44.66
CA PRO A 818 -30.65 17.00 45.73
C PRO A 818 -30.23 15.80 46.59
N VAL A 819 -28.96 15.77 46.97
CA VAL A 819 -28.42 14.78 47.92
C VAL A 819 -28.54 15.34 49.34
N ALA A 820 -29.27 14.64 50.21
CA ALA A 820 -29.52 15.08 51.58
C ALA A 820 -28.33 14.78 52.51
N SER A 821 -27.72 13.60 52.38
CA SER A 821 -26.50 13.23 53.12
C SER A 821 -25.71 12.13 52.40
N ILE A 822 -24.42 12.03 52.74
CA ILE A 822 -23.48 11.05 52.18
C ILE A 822 -22.81 10.35 53.35
N THR A 823 -22.91 9.02 53.40
CA THR A 823 -22.32 8.21 54.48
C THR A 823 -21.28 7.27 53.88
N PRO A 824 -19.98 7.48 54.16
CA PRO A 824 -18.93 6.55 53.78
C PRO A 824 -19.06 5.22 54.54
N ASP A 825 -18.81 4.11 53.85
CA ASP A 825 -18.83 2.75 54.41
C ASP A 825 -17.49 2.06 54.08
N GLY A 826 -16.54 2.16 55.03
CA GLY A 826 -15.21 1.56 54.93
C GLY A 826 -14.03 2.53 54.95
N ALA A 827 -12.94 2.15 54.28
CA ALA A 827 -11.65 2.84 54.31
C ALA A 827 -11.66 4.21 53.58
N ALA A 828 -10.70 5.08 53.95
CA ALA A 828 -10.50 6.37 53.30
C ALA A 828 -10.15 6.22 51.81
N ALA A 829 -10.65 7.15 50.99
CA ALA A 829 -10.32 7.24 49.57
C ALA A 829 -8.84 7.58 49.35
N LYS A 830 -8.30 7.22 48.19
CA LYS A 830 -6.91 7.50 47.83
C LYS A 830 -6.70 8.99 47.57
N ARG A 831 -7.66 9.64 46.89
CA ARG A 831 -7.73 11.10 46.71
C ARG A 831 -9.19 11.56 46.76
N GLY A 832 -9.41 12.74 47.33
CA GLY A 832 -10.74 13.34 47.47
C GLY A 832 -11.66 12.62 48.46
N GLN A 833 -12.94 12.94 48.43
CA GLN A 833 -13.98 12.32 49.27
C GLN A 833 -15.25 12.07 48.45
N PRO A 834 -16.12 11.11 48.84
CA PRO A 834 -17.37 10.84 48.10
C PRO A 834 -18.28 12.05 47.91
N SER A 835 -18.20 13.07 48.77
CA SER A 835 -18.92 14.33 48.62
C SER A 835 -18.56 15.13 47.38
N ASN A 836 -17.35 14.94 46.86
CA ASN A 836 -16.87 15.59 45.63
C ASN A 836 -17.61 15.09 44.38
N LEU A 837 -18.45 14.07 44.49
CA LEU A 837 -19.25 13.59 43.35
C LEU A 837 -20.59 14.30 43.23
N PHE A 838 -20.89 15.24 44.13
CA PHE A 838 -22.20 15.87 44.24
C PHE A 838 -22.13 17.37 44.57
N ASP A 839 -20.94 17.98 44.55
CA ASP A 839 -20.72 19.37 44.92
C ASP A 839 -20.73 20.34 43.73
N GLU A 840 -20.58 19.86 42.48
CA GLU A 840 -20.61 20.70 41.27
C GLU A 840 -21.84 20.42 40.38
N GLN A 841 -22.96 20.01 40.98
CA GLN A 841 -24.23 19.71 40.29
C GLN A 841 -24.74 20.83 39.35
N SER A 842 -24.35 22.08 39.57
CA SER A 842 -24.69 23.21 38.70
C SER A 842 -23.96 23.23 37.34
N ILE A 843 -22.89 22.44 37.18
CA ILE A 843 -22.06 22.35 35.96
C ILE A 843 -22.59 21.26 35.01
N ILE A 844 -23.48 20.39 35.48
CA ILE A 844 -23.99 19.26 34.72
C ILE A 844 -24.72 19.75 33.47
N PRO A 845 -24.30 19.32 32.27
CA PRO A 845 -24.90 19.77 31.04
C PRO A 845 -26.30 19.17 30.87
N GLU A 846 -27.14 19.91 30.16
CA GLU A 846 -28.49 19.46 29.81
C GLU A 846 -28.49 18.14 29.02
N ASN A 847 -27.57 18.04 28.06
CA ASN A 847 -27.36 16.89 27.18
C ASN A 847 -25.86 16.60 27.07
N SER A 848 -25.47 15.33 27.01
CA SER A 848 -24.08 14.94 26.70
C SER A 848 -23.78 15.19 25.21
N GLY A 849 -22.59 15.71 24.91
CA GLY A 849 -22.16 15.90 23.53
C GLY A 849 -20.79 16.53 23.40
N PHE A 850 -20.38 16.84 22.16
CA PHE A 850 -19.05 17.36 21.84
C PHE A 850 -18.70 18.66 22.60
N MET A 851 -19.69 19.44 23.05
CA MET A 851 -19.47 20.67 23.80
C MET A 851 -18.99 20.46 25.24
N ASN A 852 -19.32 19.32 25.86
CA ASN A 852 -19.05 19.07 27.28
C ASN A 852 -18.26 17.78 27.54
N SER A 853 -17.95 17.03 26.47
CA SER A 853 -17.29 15.74 26.54
C SER A 853 -16.21 15.60 25.47
N THR A 854 -15.24 14.73 25.74
CA THR A 854 -14.33 14.20 24.72
C THR A 854 -15.10 13.35 23.70
N TYR A 855 -14.56 13.27 22.49
CA TYR A 855 -15.07 12.39 21.42
C TYR A 855 -13.93 12.00 20.48
N PHE A 856 -14.09 10.90 19.75
CA PHE A 856 -13.05 10.37 18.84
C PHE A 856 -11.67 10.31 19.56
N ASP A 857 -10.58 10.65 18.88
CA ASP A 857 -9.22 10.61 19.41
C ASP A 857 -8.92 11.62 20.55
N GLU A 858 -9.88 12.46 20.96
CA GLU A 858 -9.71 13.29 22.17
C GLU A 858 -9.60 12.44 23.44
N ILE A 859 -10.25 11.27 23.47
CA ILE A 859 -10.16 10.31 24.58
C ILE A 859 -8.73 9.82 24.82
N TYR A 860 -7.87 9.91 23.79
CA TYR A 860 -6.45 9.55 23.88
C TYR A 860 -5.58 10.79 24.09
N HIS A 861 -5.70 11.80 23.22
CA HIS A 861 -4.76 12.92 23.22
C HIS A 861 -5.01 13.92 24.35
N ALA A 862 -6.27 14.26 24.65
CA ALA A 862 -6.61 15.15 25.76
C ALA A 862 -6.31 14.45 27.09
N ARG A 863 -6.68 13.17 27.22
CA ARG A 863 -6.29 12.32 28.37
C ARG A 863 -4.79 12.34 28.60
N THR A 864 -4.00 12.05 27.55
CA THR A 864 -2.54 11.99 27.69
C THR A 864 -1.93 13.35 28.03
N ALA A 865 -2.51 14.45 27.51
CA ALA A 865 -2.10 15.79 27.88
C ALA A 865 -2.33 16.08 29.38
N TYR A 866 -3.47 15.66 29.93
CA TYR A 866 -3.73 15.72 31.37
C TYR A 866 -2.74 14.85 32.16
N GLU A 867 -2.48 13.62 31.70
CA GLU A 867 -1.54 12.69 32.35
C GLU A 867 -0.12 13.29 32.41
N TYR A 868 0.33 13.96 31.34
CA TYR A 868 1.62 14.67 31.32
C TYR A 868 1.70 15.82 32.33
N ALA A 869 0.63 16.62 32.45
CA ALA A 869 0.57 17.74 33.38
C ALA A 869 0.57 17.28 34.85
N HIS A 870 -0.02 16.12 35.14
CA HIS A 870 -0.23 15.63 36.50
C HIS A 870 0.78 14.56 36.94
N GLY A 871 1.81 14.28 36.14
CA GLY A 871 2.84 13.30 36.49
C GLY A 871 2.33 11.85 36.50
N ILE A 872 1.34 11.54 35.65
CA ILE A 872 0.73 10.22 35.53
C ILE A 872 1.37 9.47 34.35
N VAL A 873 1.61 8.17 34.52
CA VAL A 873 2.08 7.31 33.42
C VAL A 873 1.06 7.35 32.28
N PRO A 874 1.44 7.77 31.07
CA PRO A 874 0.47 8.01 30.01
C PRO A 874 -0.11 6.71 29.48
N TYR A 875 -1.41 6.74 29.18
CA TYR A 875 -2.09 5.63 28.53
C TYR A 875 -1.67 5.49 27.07
N GLU A 876 -1.66 6.58 26.30
CA GLU A 876 -1.36 6.56 24.87
C GLU A 876 0.06 7.07 24.56
N ASN A 877 0.94 6.15 24.15
CA ASN A 877 2.36 6.39 23.89
C ASN A 877 2.81 6.01 22.46
N THR A 878 1.87 5.90 21.52
CA THR A 878 2.08 5.50 20.11
C THR A 878 2.58 6.66 19.23
N HIS A 879 2.59 7.88 19.75
CA HIS A 879 3.04 9.09 19.06
C HIS A 879 4.05 9.90 19.88
N PRO A 880 4.96 10.63 19.19
CA PRO A 880 5.84 11.61 19.84
C PRO A 880 5.08 12.62 20.71
N PRO A 881 5.63 13.02 21.86
CA PRO A 881 4.87 13.68 22.92
C PRO A 881 4.58 15.16 22.69
N LEU A 882 5.32 15.88 21.83
CA LEU A 882 5.23 17.34 21.75
C LEU A 882 3.82 17.86 21.39
N GLY A 883 3.10 17.15 20.53
CA GLY A 883 1.73 17.55 20.16
C GLY A 883 0.80 17.55 21.36
N LYS A 884 0.93 16.57 22.24
CA LYS A 884 0.11 16.44 23.47
C LYS A 884 0.57 17.39 24.56
N LEU A 885 1.88 17.69 24.63
CA LEU A 885 2.40 18.76 25.49
C LEU A 885 1.89 20.15 25.08
N LEU A 886 1.62 20.38 23.79
CA LEU A 886 0.96 21.63 23.36
C LEU A 886 -0.52 21.66 23.75
N ILE A 887 -1.20 20.51 23.77
CA ILE A 887 -2.57 20.40 24.28
C ILE A 887 -2.59 20.69 25.79
N SER A 888 -1.62 20.18 26.56
CA SER A 888 -1.57 20.39 28.01
C SER A 888 -1.40 21.86 28.38
N VAL A 889 -0.66 22.65 27.58
CA VAL A 889 -0.58 24.11 27.75
C VAL A 889 -1.97 24.77 27.67
N GLY A 890 -2.86 24.26 26.81
CA GLY A 890 -4.24 24.76 26.73
C GLY A 890 -5.05 24.45 27.98
N MET A 891 -4.92 23.21 28.48
CA MET A 891 -5.57 22.80 29.73
C MET A 891 -5.09 23.61 30.93
N GLU A 892 -3.78 23.87 31.03
CA GLU A 892 -3.20 24.68 32.12
C GLU A 892 -3.66 26.15 32.08
N LEU A 893 -3.85 26.71 30.89
CA LEU A 893 -4.24 28.12 30.74
C LEU A 893 -5.75 28.35 30.89
N PHE A 894 -6.57 27.36 30.55
CA PHE A 894 -8.02 27.53 30.41
C PHE A 894 -8.86 26.48 31.17
N GLY A 895 -8.23 25.57 31.90
CA GLY A 895 -8.86 24.50 32.66
C GLY A 895 -8.99 23.17 31.90
N VAL A 896 -9.22 22.08 32.64
CA VAL A 896 -9.44 20.73 32.10
C VAL A 896 -10.87 20.62 31.59
N ASN A 897 -11.16 21.32 30.49
CA ASN A 897 -12.48 21.38 29.85
C ASN A 897 -12.34 21.39 28.31
N PRO A 898 -13.44 21.10 27.57
CA PRO A 898 -13.43 21.04 26.10
C PRO A 898 -12.79 22.23 25.40
N PHE A 899 -12.99 23.44 25.90
CA PHE A 899 -12.33 24.61 25.35
C PHE A 899 -10.80 24.56 25.55
N GLY A 900 -10.36 24.26 26.77
CA GLY A 900 -8.94 24.24 27.14
C GLY A 900 -8.11 23.24 26.35
N TRP A 901 -8.63 22.02 26.11
CA TRP A 901 -7.86 21.05 25.32
C TRP A 901 -7.93 21.26 23.79
N ARG A 902 -8.84 22.09 23.27
CA ARG A 902 -8.97 22.38 21.82
C ARG A 902 -8.30 23.68 21.36
N ILE A 903 -8.17 24.67 22.25
CA ILE A 903 -7.77 26.04 21.88
C ILE A 903 -6.38 26.14 21.23
N ILE A 904 -5.36 25.44 21.76
CA ILE A 904 -4.00 25.56 21.23
C ILE A 904 -3.92 24.97 19.81
N GLY A 905 -4.56 23.83 19.55
CA GLY A 905 -4.67 23.27 18.20
C GLY A 905 -5.40 24.22 17.25
N THR A 906 -6.49 24.84 17.73
CA THR A 906 -7.28 25.82 16.98
C THR A 906 -6.45 27.02 16.54
N LEU A 907 -5.62 27.57 17.43
CA LEU A 907 -4.73 28.69 17.13
C LEU A 907 -3.68 28.33 16.06
N PHE A 908 -3.13 27.12 16.10
CA PHE A 908 -2.23 26.63 15.07
C PHE A 908 -2.93 26.50 13.72
N GLY A 909 -4.15 25.96 13.69
CA GLY A 909 -4.97 25.89 12.48
C GLY A 909 -5.30 27.27 11.90
N ILE A 910 -5.62 28.26 12.75
CA ILE A 910 -5.80 29.68 12.36
C ILE A 910 -4.47 30.26 11.81
N ALA A 911 -3.33 29.94 12.41
CA ALA A 911 -2.02 30.42 11.97
C ALA A 911 -1.58 29.83 10.62
N MET A 912 -2.18 28.73 10.16
CA MET A 912 -1.91 28.19 8.82
C MET A 912 -2.41 29.11 7.69
N LEU A 913 -3.46 29.91 7.91
CA LEU A 913 -4.01 30.84 6.90
C LEU A 913 -3.01 31.93 6.49
N PRO A 914 -2.42 32.72 7.41
CA PRO A 914 -1.39 33.67 7.04
C PRO A 914 -0.15 32.96 6.47
N LEU A 915 0.17 31.75 6.93
CA LEU A 915 1.28 30.98 6.39
C LEU A 915 1.08 30.59 4.92
N ILE A 916 -0.08 30.01 4.55
CA ILE A 916 -0.37 29.66 3.15
C ILE A 916 -0.48 30.91 2.27
N TYR A 917 -1.01 32.02 2.81
CA TYR A 917 -1.01 33.31 2.12
C TYR A 917 0.41 33.74 1.74
N ILE A 918 1.34 33.73 2.71
CA ILE A 918 2.73 34.14 2.48
C ILE A 918 3.45 33.15 1.54
N MET A 919 3.18 31.84 1.66
CA MET A 919 3.68 30.83 0.73
C MET A 919 3.23 31.12 -0.70
N ALA A 920 1.93 31.29 -0.93
CA ALA A 920 1.36 31.60 -2.23
C ALA A 920 1.86 32.94 -2.79
N LEU A 921 1.99 33.97 -1.95
CA LEU A 921 2.54 35.26 -2.37
C LEU A 921 3.99 35.12 -2.84
N ARG A 922 4.79 34.28 -2.18
CA ARG A 922 6.17 34.00 -2.61
C ARG A 922 6.23 33.24 -3.93
N LEU A 923 5.37 32.24 -4.12
CA LEU A 923 5.35 31.42 -5.33
C LEU A 923 4.80 32.20 -6.54
N PHE A 924 3.74 32.98 -6.34
CA PHE A 924 2.96 33.58 -7.42
C PHE A 924 3.20 35.08 -7.61
N LYS A 925 3.81 35.76 -6.63
CA LYS A 925 4.18 37.19 -6.65
C LYS A 925 3.00 38.14 -6.87
N LYS A 926 1.76 37.72 -6.58
CA LYS A 926 0.56 38.57 -6.62
C LYS A 926 -0.38 38.27 -5.46
N SER A 927 -0.86 39.34 -4.80
CA SER A 927 -1.79 39.29 -3.66
C SER A 927 -3.09 38.55 -3.96
N LEU A 928 -3.63 38.68 -5.19
CA LEU A 928 -4.85 37.98 -5.60
C LEU A 928 -4.72 36.46 -5.40
N TYR A 929 -3.64 35.86 -5.90
CA TYR A 929 -3.42 34.41 -5.80
C TYR A 929 -3.10 33.97 -4.36
N ALA A 930 -2.50 34.86 -3.56
CA ALA A 930 -2.29 34.62 -2.14
C ALA A 930 -3.61 34.61 -1.35
N ALA A 931 -4.50 35.57 -1.63
CA ALA A 931 -5.84 35.64 -1.05
C ALA A 931 -6.70 34.43 -1.46
N LEU A 932 -6.60 33.98 -2.72
CA LEU A 932 -7.26 32.76 -3.17
C LEU A 932 -6.77 31.52 -2.42
N ALA A 933 -5.46 31.36 -2.24
CA ALA A 933 -4.91 30.20 -1.54
C ALA A 933 -5.38 30.16 -0.08
N ALA A 934 -5.33 31.29 0.63
CA ALA A 934 -5.84 31.39 1.99
C ALA A 934 -7.36 31.21 2.07
N GLY A 935 -8.12 31.82 1.16
CA GLY A 935 -9.58 31.71 1.12
C GLY A 935 -10.06 30.29 0.81
N LEU A 936 -9.46 29.61 -0.17
CA LEU A 936 -9.79 28.21 -0.46
C LEU A 936 -9.39 27.28 0.69
N PHE A 937 -8.31 27.57 1.41
CA PHE A 937 -7.92 26.77 2.56
C PHE A 937 -8.86 26.98 3.75
N ALA A 938 -9.30 28.21 4.00
CA ALA A 938 -10.35 28.51 4.99
C ALA A 938 -11.70 27.84 4.68
N LEU A 939 -11.97 27.56 3.40
CA LEU A 939 -13.20 26.89 2.93
C LEU A 939 -13.04 25.37 2.77
N ASP A 940 -11.90 24.81 3.14
CA ASP A 940 -11.70 23.37 3.15
C ASP A 940 -12.30 22.73 4.41
N PHE A 941 -13.09 21.68 4.21
CA PHE A 941 -13.86 21.03 5.27
C PHE A 941 -12.95 20.33 6.29
N MET A 942 -11.86 19.73 5.81
CA MET A 942 -10.92 19.01 6.65
C MET A 942 -10.09 19.97 7.47
N HIS A 943 -9.64 21.08 6.87
CA HIS A 943 -8.96 22.14 7.60
C HIS A 943 -9.82 22.67 8.75
N PHE A 944 -11.10 22.96 8.52
CA PHE A 944 -12.03 23.42 9.56
C PHE A 944 -12.22 22.39 10.68
N THR A 945 -12.54 21.15 10.33
CA THR A 945 -12.83 20.08 11.31
C THR A 945 -11.61 19.70 12.14
N GLN A 946 -10.45 19.51 11.50
CA GLN A 946 -9.18 19.19 12.17
C GLN A 946 -8.66 20.33 13.04
N THR A 947 -8.99 21.59 12.71
CA THR A 947 -8.61 22.74 13.53
C THR A 947 -9.36 22.75 14.87
N ARG A 948 -10.58 22.19 14.94
CA ARG A 948 -11.48 22.33 16.11
C ARG A 948 -11.47 21.14 17.08
N ILE A 949 -10.72 20.08 16.79
CA ILE A 949 -10.61 18.89 17.64
C ILE A 949 -9.22 18.81 18.28
N SER A 950 -9.13 18.26 19.49
CA SER A 950 -7.86 18.05 20.19
C SER A 950 -7.10 16.82 19.66
N THR A 951 -6.60 16.92 18.44
CA THR A 951 -5.70 15.93 17.83
C THR A 951 -4.35 16.54 17.48
N ILE A 952 -3.34 15.69 17.33
CA ILE A 952 -1.96 16.12 17.06
C ILE A 952 -1.70 16.46 15.57
N ASP A 953 -2.66 16.24 14.68
CA ASP A 953 -2.52 16.44 13.23
C ASP A 953 -2.28 17.90 12.85
N VAL A 954 -2.99 18.82 13.49
CA VAL A 954 -2.89 20.26 13.21
C VAL A 954 -1.46 20.79 13.44
N TYR A 955 -0.77 20.32 14.47
CA TYR A 955 0.62 20.68 14.73
C TYR A 955 1.55 20.15 13.64
N GLY A 956 1.38 18.87 13.26
CA GLY A 956 2.16 18.24 12.21
C GLY A 956 2.05 18.99 10.88
N VAL A 957 0.83 19.31 10.44
CA VAL A 957 0.60 20.03 9.17
C VAL A 957 1.17 21.45 9.21
N PHE A 958 1.05 22.16 10.34
CA PHE A 958 1.58 23.51 10.47
C PHE A 958 3.10 23.54 10.31
N PHE A 959 3.80 22.61 10.95
CA PHE A 959 5.26 22.51 10.84
C PHE A 959 5.72 22.00 9.47
N ILE A 960 4.94 21.14 8.81
CA ILE A 960 5.18 20.74 7.42
C ILE A 960 5.13 21.99 6.51
N MET A 961 4.12 22.86 6.65
CA MET A 961 4.03 24.08 5.86
C MET A 961 5.23 25.01 6.10
N LEU A 962 5.65 25.18 7.37
CA LEU A 962 6.81 26.02 7.72
C LEU A 962 8.12 25.49 7.14
N MET A 963 8.41 24.19 7.31
CA MET A 963 9.67 23.62 6.80
C MET A 963 9.74 23.74 5.27
N PHE A 964 8.65 23.49 4.54
CA PHE A 964 8.63 23.68 3.09
C PHE A 964 8.73 25.14 2.68
N TYR A 965 8.09 26.07 3.40
CA TYR A 965 8.22 27.51 3.16
C TYR A 965 9.67 28.00 3.25
N PHE A 966 10.40 27.55 4.28
CA PHE A 966 11.81 27.91 4.48
C PHE A 966 12.72 27.17 3.51
N MET A 967 12.48 25.88 3.24
CA MET A 967 13.23 25.12 2.25
C MET A 967 13.10 25.72 0.85
N GLN A 968 11.91 26.18 0.49
CA GLN A 968 11.69 26.88 -0.76
C GLN A 968 12.47 28.19 -0.84
N ARG A 969 12.59 28.93 0.27
CA ARG A 969 13.45 30.10 0.32
C ARG A 969 14.91 29.72 0.06
N TYR A 970 15.42 28.65 0.66
CA TYR A 970 16.76 28.13 0.36
C TYR A 970 16.90 27.72 -1.11
N PHE A 971 15.91 27.01 -1.65
CA PHE A 971 15.91 26.45 -3.01
C PHE A 971 16.00 27.53 -4.08
N THR A 972 15.41 28.71 -3.84
CA THR A 972 15.51 29.88 -4.73
C THR A 972 16.78 30.72 -4.54
N MET A 973 17.64 30.38 -3.57
CA MET A 973 18.92 31.06 -3.31
C MET A 973 20.09 30.28 -3.92
N ASN A 974 21.12 31.01 -4.34
CA ASN A 974 22.34 30.42 -4.90
C ASN A 974 23.57 31.00 -4.20
N PHE A 975 24.42 30.13 -3.63
CA PHE A 975 25.62 30.55 -2.89
C PHE A 975 26.74 31.13 -3.78
N TYR A 976 26.58 31.11 -5.11
CA TYR A 976 27.42 31.88 -6.04
C TYR A 976 26.99 33.34 -6.12
N ARG A 977 25.69 33.63 -5.96
CA ARG A 977 25.13 34.97 -6.08
C ARG A 977 25.05 35.73 -4.76
N VAL A 978 24.94 35.01 -3.65
CA VAL A 978 24.83 35.57 -2.30
C VAL A 978 25.74 34.82 -1.33
N PRO A 979 26.22 35.48 -0.25
CA PRO A 979 27.09 34.82 0.73
C PRO A 979 26.46 33.54 1.31
N LEU A 980 27.26 32.47 1.43
CA LEU A 980 26.81 31.16 1.93
C LEU A 980 26.00 31.28 3.23
N ARG A 981 26.47 32.07 4.21
CA ARG A 981 25.79 32.30 5.49
C ARG A 981 24.32 32.73 5.32
N ARG A 982 24.00 33.54 4.30
CA ARG A 982 22.61 33.96 4.03
C ARG A 982 21.75 32.82 3.49
N THR A 983 22.34 31.88 2.76
CA THR A 983 21.64 30.67 2.30
C THR A 983 21.41 29.69 3.45
N LEU A 984 22.30 29.63 4.45
CA LEU A 984 22.15 28.73 5.59
C LEU A 984 21.02 29.14 6.54
N VAL A 985 20.64 30.42 6.61
CA VAL A 985 19.55 30.89 7.49
C VAL A 985 18.19 30.23 7.19
N PRO A 986 17.64 30.27 5.96
CA PRO A 986 16.41 29.54 5.66
C PRO A 986 16.57 28.03 5.80
N LEU A 987 17.77 27.49 5.56
CA LEU A 987 18.03 26.07 5.74
C LEU A 987 17.94 25.65 7.22
N PHE A 988 18.48 26.48 8.13
CA PHE A 988 18.35 26.31 9.58
C PHE A 988 16.88 26.32 10.03
N TRP A 989 16.11 27.33 9.62
CA TRP A 989 14.69 27.40 9.99
C TRP A 989 13.89 26.21 9.45
N SER A 990 14.21 25.75 8.24
CA SER A 990 13.61 24.53 7.69
C SER A 990 13.90 23.31 8.58
N GLY A 991 15.15 23.12 9.00
CA GLY A 991 15.55 22.03 9.89
C GLY A 991 14.96 22.12 11.30
N LEU A 992 14.87 23.33 11.85
CA LEU A 992 14.26 23.58 13.16
C LEU A 992 12.77 23.18 13.15
N PHE A 993 12.00 23.67 12.18
CA PHE A 993 10.57 23.34 12.09
C PHE A 993 10.33 21.87 11.70
N PHE A 994 11.24 21.26 10.93
CA PHE A 994 11.24 19.81 10.74
C PHE A 994 11.38 19.08 12.08
N GLY A 995 12.34 19.44 12.93
CA GLY A 995 12.54 18.80 14.23
C GLY A 995 11.35 18.97 15.20
N ILE A 996 10.81 20.17 15.30
CA ILE A 996 9.60 20.44 16.12
C ILE A 996 8.40 19.63 15.60
N GLY A 997 8.22 19.57 14.27
CA GLY A 997 7.15 18.79 13.67
C GLY A 997 7.31 17.28 13.89
N VAL A 998 8.51 16.72 13.76
CA VAL A 998 8.79 15.30 14.00
C VAL A 998 8.53 14.92 15.47
N ALA A 999 8.88 15.81 16.40
CA ALA A 999 8.57 15.65 17.82
C ALA A 999 7.06 15.71 18.13
N SER A 1000 6.24 16.20 17.19
CA SER A 1000 4.78 16.25 17.31
C SER A 1000 4.10 15.05 16.66
N LYS A 1001 4.51 14.65 15.44
CA LYS A 1001 3.97 13.49 14.72
C LYS A 1001 4.94 12.98 13.64
N TRP A 1002 5.10 11.67 13.49
CA TRP A 1002 6.03 11.07 12.51
C TRP A 1002 5.71 11.33 11.04
N ILE A 1003 4.49 11.73 10.70
CA ILE A 1003 4.14 12.13 9.32
C ILE A 1003 5.05 13.27 8.81
N VAL A 1004 5.62 14.09 9.70
CA VAL A 1004 6.57 15.15 9.31
C VAL A 1004 7.87 14.57 8.71
N ILE A 1005 8.28 13.35 9.11
CA ILE A 1005 9.45 12.64 8.53
C ILE A 1005 9.28 12.44 7.04
N TYR A 1006 8.06 12.14 6.57
CA TYR A 1006 7.75 11.96 5.15
C TYR A 1006 8.10 13.20 4.33
N GLY A 1007 7.80 14.38 4.86
CA GLY A 1007 8.18 15.64 4.24
C GLY A 1007 9.68 15.88 4.21
N GLY A 1008 10.44 15.31 5.15
CA GLY A 1008 11.91 15.32 5.15
C GLY A 1008 12.52 14.73 3.88
N ALA A 1009 11.91 13.68 3.31
CA ALA A 1009 12.32 13.15 2.00
C ALA A 1009 12.12 14.19 0.88
N GLY A 1010 11.02 14.94 0.92
CA GLY A 1010 10.78 16.07 0.01
C GLY A 1010 11.82 17.18 0.15
N LEU A 1011 12.20 17.53 1.38
CA LEU A 1011 13.28 18.49 1.65
C LEU A 1011 14.62 18.00 1.09
N ALA A 1012 14.95 16.72 1.27
CA ALA A 1012 16.16 16.12 0.72
C ALA A 1012 16.18 16.16 -0.82
N ILE A 1013 15.06 15.89 -1.49
CA ILE A 1013 14.92 16.02 -2.95
C ILE A 1013 15.17 17.46 -3.39
N MET A 1014 14.57 18.45 -2.72
CA MET A 1014 14.79 19.87 -3.03
C MET A 1014 16.27 20.27 -2.81
N LEU A 1015 16.91 19.79 -1.74
CA LEU A 1015 18.33 20.03 -1.49
C LEU A 1015 19.19 19.44 -2.61
N ALA A 1016 18.93 18.19 -2.98
CA ALA A 1016 19.65 17.49 -4.04
C ALA A 1016 19.50 18.19 -5.40
N LEU A 1017 18.28 18.59 -5.76
CA LEU A 1017 18.02 19.36 -6.99
C LEU A 1017 18.76 20.70 -6.99
N GLY A 1018 18.75 21.42 -5.87
CA GLY A 1018 19.43 22.71 -5.73
C GLY A 1018 20.96 22.58 -5.80
N LEU A 1019 21.54 21.57 -5.15
CA LEU A 1019 22.98 21.29 -5.24
C LEU A 1019 23.39 20.76 -6.61
N PHE A 1020 22.54 19.96 -7.26
CA PHE A 1020 22.78 19.45 -8.61
C PHE A 1020 22.79 20.58 -9.65
N GLU A 1021 21.90 21.57 -9.51
CA GLU A 1021 21.92 22.77 -10.34
C GLU A 1021 23.23 23.55 -10.15
N ARG A 1022 23.63 23.80 -8.90
CA ARG A 1022 24.91 24.45 -8.60
C ARG A 1022 26.12 23.66 -9.10
N TYR A 1023 26.05 22.33 -9.08
CA TYR A 1023 27.07 21.47 -9.67
C TYR A 1023 27.14 21.62 -11.20
N ARG A 1024 25.99 21.73 -11.88
CA ARG A 1024 25.95 21.99 -13.33
C ARG A 1024 26.56 23.35 -13.67
N GLU A 1025 26.23 24.37 -12.90
CA GLU A 1025 26.83 25.72 -13.01
C GLU A 1025 28.34 25.68 -12.80
N TYR A 1026 28.83 25.03 -11.73
CA TYR A 1026 30.25 24.79 -11.49
C TYR A 1026 30.95 24.10 -12.66
N LYS A 1027 30.33 23.05 -13.22
CA LYS A 1027 30.88 22.30 -14.33
C LYS A 1027 30.91 23.10 -15.63
N ALA A 1028 29.89 23.92 -15.88
CA ALA A 1028 29.84 24.83 -17.02
C ALA A 1028 30.93 25.91 -16.91
N ALA A 1029 31.04 26.57 -15.75
CA ALA A 1029 32.08 27.55 -15.46
C ALA A 1029 33.50 26.98 -15.66
N GLY A 1030 33.75 25.76 -15.18
CA GLY A 1030 35.05 25.10 -15.39
C GLY A 1030 35.38 24.80 -16.85
N ARG A 1031 34.39 24.48 -17.70
CA ARG A 1031 34.60 24.26 -19.14
C ARG A 1031 34.91 25.57 -19.86
N LEU A 1032 34.10 26.61 -19.62
CA LEU A 1032 34.31 27.93 -20.21
C LEU A 1032 35.68 28.52 -19.86
N LEU A 1033 36.16 28.34 -18.62
CA LEU A 1033 37.50 28.75 -18.21
C LEU A 1033 38.60 27.98 -18.94
N SER A 1034 38.44 26.66 -19.13
CA SER A 1034 39.45 25.83 -19.81
C SER A 1034 39.58 26.12 -21.30
N GLU A 1035 38.52 26.62 -21.93
CA GLU A 1035 38.52 26.94 -23.36
C GLU A 1035 39.05 28.36 -23.64
N GLY A 1036 39.17 29.23 -22.61
CA GLY A 1036 39.75 30.58 -22.74
C GLY A 1036 38.84 31.61 -23.42
N ILE A 1037 37.55 31.31 -23.59
CA ILE A 1037 36.62 32.06 -24.49
C ILE A 1037 35.75 33.08 -23.73
N VAL A 1038 35.96 33.28 -22.42
CA VAL A 1038 35.19 34.28 -21.65
C VAL A 1038 35.84 35.66 -21.77
N GLY A 1039 35.31 36.50 -22.68
CA GLY A 1039 35.78 37.88 -22.90
C GLY A 1039 35.32 38.88 -21.84
N ASP A 1040 34.20 38.62 -21.16
CA ASP A 1040 33.68 39.47 -20.08
C ASP A 1040 34.42 39.20 -18.76
N GLN A 1041 35.08 40.23 -18.22
CA GLN A 1041 35.85 40.13 -16.96
C GLN A 1041 34.98 39.79 -15.74
N GLU A 1042 33.75 40.30 -15.66
CA GLU A 1042 32.85 40.05 -14.53
C GLU A 1042 32.40 38.59 -14.52
N LEU A 1043 31.99 38.08 -15.69
CA LEU A 1043 31.62 36.67 -15.84
C LEU A 1043 32.80 35.74 -15.57
N LYS A 1044 34.00 36.11 -16.05
CA LYS A 1044 35.23 35.36 -15.80
C LYS A 1044 35.54 35.27 -14.31
N ALA A 1045 35.44 36.37 -13.57
CA ALA A 1045 35.62 36.40 -12.12
C ALA A 1045 34.56 35.54 -11.38
N ALA A 1046 33.30 35.59 -11.84
CA ALA A 1046 32.22 34.77 -11.30
C ALA A 1046 32.48 33.26 -11.56
N CYS A 1047 32.96 32.90 -12.76
CA CYS A 1047 33.35 31.54 -13.10
C CYS A 1047 34.50 31.02 -12.24
N HIS A 1048 35.55 31.82 -12.02
CA HIS A 1048 36.66 31.45 -11.13
C HIS A 1048 36.17 31.23 -9.70
N THR A 1049 35.28 32.09 -9.21
CA THR A 1049 34.66 31.95 -7.89
C THR A 1049 33.85 30.65 -7.80
N ALA A 1050 33.03 30.35 -8.81
CA ALA A 1050 32.23 29.12 -8.82
C ALA A 1050 33.11 27.86 -8.87
N ALA A 1051 34.16 27.87 -9.68
CA ALA A 1051 35.14 26.80 -9.80
C ALA A 1051 35.89 26.51 -8.49
N GLY A 1052 36.30 27.57 -7.76
CA GLY A 1052 37.03 27.43 -6.50
C GLY A 1052 36.17 27.17 -5.26
N SER A 1053 34.90 27.59 -5.26
CA SER A 1053 34.07 27.58 -4.04
C SER A 1053 33.07 26.44 -3.95
N PHE A 1054 32.72 25.75 -5.05
CA PHE A 1054 31.64 24.75 -5.08
C PHE A 1054 31.77 23.68 -4.00
N TRP A 1055 32.90 22.96 -3.96
CA TRP A 1055 33.08 21.84 -3.03
C TRP A 1055 33.12 22.32 -1.58
N LYS A 1056 33.83 23.42 -1.29
CA LYS A 1056 33.86 24.03 0.03
C LYS A 1056 32.45 24.39 0.51
N ASN A 1057 31.69 25.13 -0.29
CA ASN A 1057 30.34 25.58 0.07
C ASN A 1057 29.35 24.41 0.15
N THR A 1058 29.51 23.39 -0.70
CA THR A 1058 28.69 22.17 -0.67
C THR A 1058 28.95 21.36 0.59
N ILE A 1059 30.21 21.13 0.96
CA ILE A 1059 30.58 20.43 2.20
C ILE A 1059 30.04 21.18 3.41
N ILE A 1060 30.24 22.50 3.49
CA ILE A 1060 29.70 23.31 4.60
C ILE A 1060 28.17 23.22 4.63
N THR A 1061 27.50 23.25 3.47
CA THR A 1061 26.04 23.08 3.40
C THR A 1061 25.62 21.71 3.94
N LEU A 1062 26.28 20.62 3.52
CA LEU A 1062 25.94 19.26 3.95
C LEU A 1062 26.22 19.04 5.45
N LEU A 1063 27.34 19.55 5.96
CA LEU A 1063 27.64 19.55 7.40
C LEU A 1063 26.61 20.38 8.19
N SER A 1064 26.18 21.52 7.63
CA SER A 1064 25.09 22.31 8.21
C SER A 1064 23.77 21.53 8.19
N CYS A 1065 23.49 20.75 7.14
CA CYS A 1065 22.32 19.87 7.10
C CYS A 1065 22.37 18.78 8.17
N LEU A 1066 23.53 18.18 8.44
CA LEU A 1066 23.70 17.23 9.54
C LEU A 1066 23.34 17.89 10.88
N LEU A 1067 23.81 19.12 11.11
CA LEU A 1067 23.43 19.87 12.31
C LEU A 1067 21.93 20.21 12.34
N PHE A 1068 21.37 20.75 11.25
CA PHE A 1068 20.02 21.33 11.22
C PHE A 1068 18.91 20.30 11.08
N PHE A 1069 19.15 19.16 10.42
CA PHE A 1069 18.13 18.14 10.12
C PHE A 1069 18.33 16.82 10.86
N VAL A 1070 19.46 16.65 11.57
CA VAL A 1070 19.72 15.42 12.36
C VAL A 1070 19.97 15.76 13.82
N ILE A 1071 21.00 16.57 14.12
CA ILE A 1071 21.40 16.84 15.51
C ILE A 1071 20.35 17.68 16.25
N ILE A 1072 19.99 18.85 15.71
CA ILE A 1072 18.99 19.73 16.36
C ILE A 1072 17.62 19.03 16.48
N PRO A 1073 17.08 18.39 15.43
CA PRO A 1073 15.87 17.58 15.55
C PRO A 1073 15.99 16.46 16.58
N GLY A 1074 17.11 15.74 16.62
CA GLY A 1074 17.36 14.69 17.62
C GLY A 1074 17.32 15.22 19.04
N ILE A 1075 17.88 16.42 19.29
CA ILE A 1075 17.81 17.09 20.60
C ILE A 1075 16.35 17.45 20.93
N ILE A 1076 15.65 18.17 20.05
CA ILE A 1076 14.26 18.58 20.28
C ILE A 1076 13.36 17.38 20.54
N TYR A 1077 13.52 16.34 19.71
CA TYR A 1077 12.79 15.09 19.83
C TYR A 1077 13.06 14.44 21.20
N SER A 1078 14.32 14.27 21.58
CA SER A 1078 14.69 13.67 22.87
C SER A 1078 14.16 14.47 24.06
N LEU A 1079 14.29 15.81 24.03
CA LEU A 1079 13.79 16.69 25.09
C LEU A 1079 12.27 16.58 25.26
N SER A 1080 11.52 16.35 24.18
CA SER A 1080 10.07 16.18 24.27
C SER A 1080 9.66 14.96 25.10
N PHE A 1081 10.52 13.94 25.24
CA PHE A 1081 10.25 12.74 26.04
C PHE A 1081 10.52 12.90 27.55
N ILE A 1082 11.04 14.05 27.99
CA ILE A 1082 11.35 14.26 29.42
C ILE A 1082 10.11 14.06 30.31
N PRO A 1083 8.94 14.69 30.04
CA PRO A 1083 7.76 14.54 30.90
C PRO A 1083 7.26 13.09 30.99
N VAL A 1084 7.18 12.39 29.86
CA VAL A 1084 6.66 11.01 29.78
C VAL A 1084 7.60 9.98 30.41
N LEU A 1085 8.92 10.10 30.24
CA LEU A 1085 9.84 9.13 30.81
C LEU A 1085 10.15 9.40 32.28
N SER A 1086 10.05 10.65 32.75
CA SER A 1086 10.32 10.98 34.16
C SER A 1086 9.31 10.36 35.13
N VAL A 1087 8.09 10.06 34.66
CA VAL A 1087 7.04 9.39 35.45
C VAL A 1087 7.14 7.85 35.39
N SER A 1088 8.00 7.31 34.54
CA SER A 1088 8.27 5.87 34.48
C SER A 1088 9.21 5.44 35.62
N ALA A 1089 9.15 4.17 36.01
CA ALA A 1089 9.97 3.64 37.11
C ALA A 1089 11.48 3.86 36.92
N ASP A 1090 11.96 3.85 35.68
CA ASP A 1090 13.37 4.03 35.32
C ASP A 1090 13.77 5.52 35.15
N GLY A 1091 12.81 6.44 35.13
CA GLY A 1091 13.02 7.85 34.82
C GLY A 1091 13.49 8.11 33.37
N TYR A 1092 13.92 9.35 33.09
CA TYR A 1092 14.45 9.71 31.77
C TYR A 1092 15.88 9.15 31.58
N THR A 1093 15.99 8.05 30.83
CA THR A 1093 17.26 7.41 30.46
C THR A 1093 17.38 7.24 28.95
N PHE A 1094 18.61 7.13 28.43
CA PHE A 1094 18.84 6.84 27.02
C PHE A 1094 18.21 5.49 26.60
N LYS A 1095 18.30 4.48 27.47
CA LYS A 1095 17.66 3.17 27.26
C LYS A 1095 16.13 3.32 27.16
N GLY A 1096 15.51 4.06 28.07
CA GLY A 1096 14.07 4.34 28.05
C GLY A 1096 13.64 5.08 26.78
N LEU A 1097 14.42 6.05 26.31
CA LEU A 1097 14.15 6.76 25.06
C LEU A 1097 14.15 5.81 23.85
N ILE A 1098 15.15 4.93 23.73
CA ILE A 1098 15.22 3.92 22.66
C ILE A 1098 14.07 2.93 22.76
N GLN A 1099 13.74 2.47 23.97
CA GLN A 1099 12.62 1.56 24.19
C GLN A 1099 11.29 2.19 23.79
N ALA A 1100 11.08 3.48 24.08
CA ALA A 1100 9.89 4.20 23.63
C ALA A 1100 9.79 4.24 22.08
N GLN A 1101 10.92 4.40 21.38
CA GLN A 1101 10.91 4.37 19.91
C GLN A 1101 10.58 2.98 19.37
N LYS A 1102 11.15 1.94 20.00
CA LYS A 1102 10.86 0.55 19.66
C LYS A 1102 9.38 0.24 19.87
N ASN A 1103 8.81 0.60 21.02
CA ASN A 1103 7.39 0.39 21.32
C ASN A 1103 6.48 1.10 20.30
N MET A 1104 6.76 2.36 19.95
CA MET A 1104 5.99 3.08 18.91
C MET A 1104 6.13 2.41 17.54
N TYR A 1105 7.34 2.00 17.15
CA TYR A 1105 7.57 1.33 15.88
C TYR A 1105 6.87 -0.03 15.82
N ASP A 1106 6.99 -0.84 16.87
CA ASP A 1106 6.36 -2.15 16.99
C ASP A 1106 4.84 -1.99 16.92
N TYR A 1107 4.26 -1.03 17.64
CA TYR A 1107 2.84 -0.67 17.51
C TYR A 1107 2.45 -0.37 16.06
N HIS A 1108 3.12 0.58 15.38
CA HIS A 1108 2.74 0.96 14.01
C HIS A 1108 3.01 -0.12 12.95
N SER A 1109 4.00 -0.99 13.17
CA SER A 1109 4.37 -2.04 12.21
C SER A 1109 3.56 -3.33 12.38
N GLN A 1110 3.10 -3.61 13.61
CA GLN A 1110 2.38 -4.84 13.96
C GLN A 1110 0.88 -4.63 14.17
N LEU A 1111 0.37 -3.38 14.08
CA LEU A 1111 -1.07 -3.11 14.23
C LEU A 1111 -1.90 -3.85 13.16
N VAL A 1112 -2.61 -4.87 13.62
CA VAL A 1112 -3.66 -5.58 12.89
C VAL A 1112 -4.97 -5.33 13.62
N ALA A 1113 -5.78 -4.44 13.06
CA ALA A 1113 -7.10 -4.09 13.58
C ALA A 1113 -8.07 -3.97 12.40
N THR A 1114 -9.37 -3.93 12.71
CA THR A 1114 -10.44 -3.56 11.79
C THR A 1114 -11.23 -2.40 12.37
N HIS A 1115 -11.35 -1.29 11.63
CA HIS A 1115 -12.15 -0.14 12.03
C HIS A 1115 -13.20 0.20 10.96
N PRO A 1116 -14.49 0.37 11.33
CA PRO A 1116 -15.56 0.67 10.37
C PRO A 1116 -15.32 1.92 9.52
N PHE A 1117 -14.54 2.90 9.97
CA PHE A 1117 -14.21 4.11 9.19
C PHE A 1117 -12.79 4.12 8.60
N ALA A 1118 -12.05 3.01 8.65
CA ALA A 1118 -10.74 2.91 8.02
C ALA A 1118 -10.86 3.06 6.48
N SER A 1119 -9.90 3.78 5.88
CA SER A 1119 -9.84 4.00 4.44
C SER A 1119 -8.41 4.01 3.92
N SER A 1120 -8.22 3.44 2.73
CA SER A 1120 -6.90 3.31 2.13
C SER A 1120 -6.43 4.61 1.46
N TRP A 1121 -5.11 4.78 1.33
CA TRP A 1121 -4.48 5.98 0.74
C TRP A 1121 -5.09 6.46 -0.58
N TRP A 1122 -5.50 5.52 -1.44
CA TRP A 1122 -6.06 5.80 -2.76
C TRP A 1122 -7.53 6.27 -2.72
N GLU A 1123 -8.25 5.98 -1.63
CA GLU A 1123 -9.64 6.39 -1.43
C GLU A 1123 -9.74 7.86 -1.04
N TRP A 1124 -8.64 8.43 -0.52
CA TRP A 1124 -8.64 9.77 0.07
C TRP A 1124 -8.91 10.90 -0.93
N PRO A 1125 -8.26 10.97 -2.11
CA PRO A 1125 -8.50 12.06 -3.05
C PRO A 1125 -9.95 12.13 -3.56
N PHE A 1126 -10.69 11.02 -3.49
CA PHE A 1126 -12.08 10.91 -3.89
C PHE A 1126 -13.06 11.03 -2.70
N MET A 1127 -12.55 11.01 -1.47
CA MET A 1127 -13.31 10.98 -0.22
C MET A 1127 -14.31 9.82 -0.20
N LYS A 1128 -13.91 8.64 -0.68
CA LYS A 1128 -14.81 7.49 -0.79
C LYS A 1128 -15.38 7.06 0.56
N ARG A 1129 -14.61 7.26 1.64
CA ARG A 1129 -15.02 6.97 3.02
C ARG A 1129 -14.56 8.08 3.97
N PRO A 1130 -15.43 9.05 4.27
CA PRO A 1130 -15.25 10.01 5.37
C PRO A 1130 -15.08 9.32 6.72
N VAL A 1131 -14.49 10.04 7.67
CA VAL A 1131 -14.34 9.53 9.05
C VAL A 1131 -15.29 10.29 9.95
N TRP A 1132 -16.17 9.54 10.62
CA TRP A 1132 -17.16 10.08 11.53
C TRP A 1132 -16.54 10.29 12.91
N PHE A 1133 -16.48 11.53 13.38
CA PHE A 1133 -15.86 11.89 14.66
C PHE A 1133 -16.88 11.92 15.80
N PHE A 1134 -18.08 12.42 15.56
CA PHE A 1134 -19.09 12.57 16.60
C PHE A 1134 -20.49 12.30 16.06
N SER A 1135 -21.26 11.54 16.82
CA SER A 1135 -22.68 11.25 16.61
C SER A 1135 -23.46 11.66 17.84
N GLY A 1136 -24.23 12.74 17.74
CA GLY A 1136 -25.09 13.26 18.80
C GLY A 1136 -26.58 13.05 18.49
N GLY A 1137 -27.30 12.52 19.47
CA GLY A 1137 -28.75 12.27 19.39
C GLY A 1137 -29.45 12.21 20.74
N GLU A 1138 -28.70 11.95 21.82
CA GLU A 1138 -29.23 11.90 23.18
C GLU A 1138 -29.77 13.27 23.62
N GLY A 1139 -31.03 13.31 24.03
CA GLY A 1139 -31.69 14.53 24.53
C GLY A 1139 -31.96 15.60 23.47
N LEU A 1140 -31.75 15.31 22.18
CA LEU A 1140 -32.21 16.17 21.08
C LEU A 1140 -33.71 15.97 20.82
N PRO A 1141 -34.43 17.01 20.34
CA PRO A 1141 -35.80 16.88 19.86
C PRO A 1141 -35.93 15.79 18.78
N GLU A 1142 -37.10 15.15 18.70
CA GLU A 1142 -37.39 14.12 17.71
C GLU A 1142 -37.12 14.63 16.28
N GLY A 1143 -36.44 13.81 15.46
CA GLY A 1143 -36.06 14.16 14.09
C GLY A 1143 -34.85 15.08 13.94
N GLN A 1144 -34.19 15.49 15.03
CA GLN A 1144 -32.97 16.30 15.01
C GLN A 1144 -31.72 15.44 15.26
N VAL A 1145 -30.60 15.81 14.64
CA VAL A 1145 -29.30 15.16 14.79
C VAL A 1145 -28.18 16.20 14.92
N SER A 1146 -27.08 15.82 15.55
CA SER A 1146 -25.83 16.59 15.60
C SER A 1146 -24.67 15.69 15.20
N SER A 1147 -23.80 16.16 14.33
CA SER A 1147 -22.73 15.33 13.76
C SER A 1147 -21.46 16.12 13.51
N ILE A 1148 -20.31 15.47 13.70
CA ILE A 1148 -19.01 15.97 13.23
C ILE A 1148 -18.37 14.90 12.37
N VAL A 1149 -18.10 15.23 11.10
CA VAL A 1149 -17.39 14.38 10.14
C VAL A 1149 -16.14 15.09 9.64
N THR A 1150 -15.05 14.34 9.44
CA THR A 1150 -13.88 14.85 8.70
C THR A 1150 -13.87 14.33 7.26
N MET A 1151 -13.86 15.28 6.33
CA MET A 1151 -13.78 15.06 4.90
C MET A 1151 -13.27 16.32 4.20
N GLY A 1152 -12.98 16.25 2.90
CA GLY A 1152 -12.60 17.40 2.10
C GLY A 1152 -13.77 18.20 1.54
N ASN A 1153 -13.50 19.42 1.08
CA ASN A 1153 -14.46 20.12 0.22
C ASN A 1153 -14.47 19.45 -1.18
N PRO A 1154 -15.59 18.86 -1.66
CA PRO A 1154 -15.60 18.07 -2.88
C PRO A 1154 -15.12 18.81 -4.12
N LEU A 1155 -15.45 20.10 -4.24
CA LEU A 1155 -15.00 20.94 -5.34
C LEU A 1155 -13.47 21.13 -5.29
N ILE A 1156 -12.92 21.37 -4.10
CA ILE A 1156 -11.47 21.57 -3.91
C ILE A 1156 -10.69 20.29 -4.13
N TRP A 1157 -11.16 19.16 -3.59
CA TRP A 1157 -10.40 17.91 -3.62
C TRP A 1157 -10.42 17.27 -5.01
N TRP A 1158 -11.59 17.13 -5.63
CA TRP A 1158 -11.69 16.48 -6.93
C TRP A 1158 -11.00 17.26 -8.04
N THR A 1159 -11.16 18.60 -8.07
CA THR A 1159 -10.41 19.42 -9.02
C THR A 1159 -8.93 19.54 -8.65
N GLY A 1160 -8.60 19.45 -7.36
CA GLY A 1160 -7.26 19.45 -6.82
C GLY A 1160 -6.37 18.33 -7.34
N VAL A 1161 -6.93 17.12 -7.54
CA VAL A 1161 -6.21 16.00 -8.16
C VAL A 1161 -5.73 16.37 -9.57
N PHE A 1162 -6.64 16.85 -10.42
CA PHE A 1162 -6.30 17.25 -11.78
C PHE A 1162 -5.38 18.48 -11.81
N ALA A 1163 -5.59 19.43 -10.90
CA ALA A 1163 -4.73 20.60 -10.78
C ALA A 1163 -3.31 20.22 -10.36
N MET A 1164 -3.14 19.22 -9.49
CA MET A 1164 -1.83 18.71 -9.08
C MET A 1164 -1.10 18.07 -10.27
N LEU A 1165 -1.77 17.19 -11.03
CA LEU A 1165 -1.19 16.59 -12.24
C LEU A 1165 -0.82 17.65 -13.29
N ALA A 1166 -1.69 18.64 -13.51
CA ALA A 1166 -1.42 19.76 -14.40
C ALA A 1166 -0.25 20.62 -13.89
N ALA A 1167 -0.14 20.84 -12.58
CA ALA A 1167 0.95 21.61 -11.98
C ALA A 1167 2.30 20.90 -12.18
N VAL A 1168 2.37 19.58 -11.99
CA VAL A 1168 3.57 18.78 -12.31
C VAL A 1168 3.94 18.98 -13.78
N TRP A 1169 2.99 18.77 -14.69
CA TRP A 1169 3.23 18.87 -16.12
C TRP A 1169 3.73 20.26 -16.55
N PHE A 1170 3.02 21.32 -16.16
CA PHE A 1170 3.36 22.68 -16.59
C PHE A 1170 4.64 23.18 -15.95
N THR A 1171 4.88 22.91 -14.67
CA THR A 1171 6.11 23.37 -14.01
C THR A 1171 7.34 22.68 -14.58
N VAL A 1172 7.28 21.36 -14.83
CA VAL A 1172 8.39 20.61 -15.46
C VAL A 1172 8.60 21.05 -16.90
N LYS A 1173 7.52 21.20 -17.68
CA LYS A 1173 7.61 21.64 -19.09
C LYS A 1173 8.18 23.04 -19.23
N ARG A 1174 7.77 23.97 -18.36
CA ARG A 1174 8.26 25.37 -18.33
C ARG A 1174 9.60 25.52 -17.61
N LYS A 1175 10.09 24.47 -16.94
CA LYS A 1175 11.26 24.50 -16.05
C LYS A 1175 11.11 25.56 -14.93
N ASP A 1176 9.88 25.77 -14.46
CA ASP A 1176 9.54 26.70 -13.37
C ASP A 1176 9.92 26.07 -12.02
N LYS A 1177 11.21 25.89 -11.76
CA LYS A 1177 11.74 25.15 -10.61
C LYS A 1177 11.24 25.67 -9.27
N ASN A 1178 11.02 26.98 -9.15
CA ASN A 1178 10.47 27.60 -7.95
C ASN A 1178 9.10 27.02 -7.56
N LEU A 1179 8.35 26.42 -8.49
CA LEU A 1179 7.05 25.83 -8.21
C LEU A 1179 7.12 24.33 -7.92
N TYR A 1180 8.30 23.71 -7.99
CA TYR A 1180 8.47 22.28 -7.72
C TYR A 1180 8.11 21.92 -6.28
N MET A 1181 8.28 22.86 -5.33
CA MET A 1181 7.83 22.70 -3.95
C MET A 1181 6.37 22.23 -3.84
N ILE A 1182 5.49 22.66 -4.75
CA ILE A 1182 4.06 22.30 -4.73
C ILE A 1182 3.90 20.78 -4.81
N TRP A 1183 4.42 20.15 -5.86
CA TRP A 1183 4.25 18.72 -6.05
C TRP A 1183 5.26 17.88 -5.26
N ILE A 1184 6.47 18.39 -4.97
CA ILE A 1184 7.40 17.70 -4.07
C ILE A 1184 6.80 17.60 -2.67
N GLY A 1185 6.23 18.69 -2.14
CA GLY A 1185 5.55 18.70 -0.86
C GLY A 1185 4.39 17.71 -0.83
N PHE A 1186 3.50 17.80 -1.81
CA PHE A 1186 2.36 16.87 -1.94
C PHE A 1186 2.78 15.40 -1.99
N PHE A 1187 3.65 15.01 -2.93
CA PHE A 1187 4.02 13.60 -3.11
C PHE A 1187 4.90 13.07 -1.97
N SER A 1188 5.72 13.91 -1.35
CA SER A 1188 6.50 13.49 -0.18
C SER A 1188 5.59 13.09 0.99
N GLN A 1189 4.42 13.71 1.12
CA GLN A 1189 3.43 13.35 2.14
C GLN A 1189 2.55 12.19 1.70
N TYR A 1190 2.18 12.11 0.41
CA TYR A 1190 1.23 11.12 -0.12
C TYR A 1190 1.82 9.74 -0.40
N VAL A 1191 2.98 9.67 -1.07
CA VAL A 1191 3.55 8.41 -1.55
C VAL A 1191 3.91 7.43 -0.42
N PRO A 1192 4.44 7.85 0.75
CA PRO A 1192 4.75 6.92 1.83
C PRO A 1192 3.55 6.09 2.30
N TRP A 1193 2.33 6.63 2.24
CA TRP A 1193 1.11 5.91 2.61
C TRP A 1193 0.80 4.72 1.69
N MET A 1194 1.34 4.70 0.47
CA MET A 1194 1.24 3.55 -0.43
C MET A 1194 2.00 2.32 0.11
N LEU A 1195 2.92 2.54 1.05
CA LEU A 1195 3.78 1.51 1.64
C LEU A 1195 3.36 1.14 3.07
N VAL A 1196 2.39 1.84 3.67
CA VAL A 1196 1.95 1.62 5.04
C VAL A 1196 0.91 0.50 5.07
N PRO A 1197 1.19 -0.66 5.70
CA PRO A 1197 0.28 -1.80 5.67
C PRO A 1197 -0.84 -1.73 6.71
N ARG A 1198 -0.70 -0.94 7.78
CA ARG A 1198 -1.69 -0.86 8.87
C ARG A 1198 -2.97 -0.14 8.47
N GLU A 1199 -3.97 -0.17 9.35
CA GLU A 1199 -5.17 0.66 9.18
C GLU A 1199 -4.82 2.15 9.10
N THR A 1200 -5.48 2.84 8.17
CA THR A 1200 -5.31 4.27 7.93
C THR A 1200 -6.67 4.92 7.69
N PHE A 1201 -6.69 6.24 7.68
CA PHE A 1201 -7.90 7.05 7.76
C PHE A 1201 -7.78 8.29 6.88
N LEU A 1202 -8.92 8.83 6.43
CA LEU A 1202 -8.99 9.97 5.51
C LEU A 1202 -8.23 11.21 6.00
N TYR A 1203 -8.22 11.46 7.32
CA TYR A 1203 -7.55 12.62 7.91
C TYR A 1203 -6.03 12.64 7.68
N HIS A 1204 -5.39 11.51 7.36
CA HIS A 1204 -3.97 11.48 7.01
C HIS A 1204 -3.67 12.27 5.72
N TYR A 1205 -4.68 12.52 4.88
CA TYR A 1205 -4.56 13.35 3.69
C TYR A 1205 -4.48 14.86 3.99
N PHE A 1206 -4.70 15.28 5.25
CA PHE A 1206 -4.68 16.69 5.65
C PHE A 1206 -3.34 17.39 5.32
N ALA A 1207 -2.22 16.68 5.46
CA ALA A 1207 -0.88 17.21 5.13
C ALA A 1207 -0.69 17.55 3.64
N MET A 1208 -1.54 17.03 2.76
CA MET A 1208 -1.47 17.21 1.31
C MET A 1208 -2.30 18.43 0.87
N VAL A 1209 -3.32 18.80 1.64
CA VAL A 1209 -4.30 19.84 1.30
C VAL A 1209 -3.65 21.20 1.00
N PRO A 1210 -2.69 21.73 1.80
CA PRO A 1210 -2.07 23.03 1.49
C PRO A 1210 -1.40 23.04 0.11
N PHE A 1211 -0.72 21.96 -0.25
CA PHE A 1211 -0.03 21.83 -1.54
C PHE A 1211 -1.01 21.64 -2.70
N MET A 1212 -2.09 20.90 -2.49
CA MET A 1212 -3.17 20.74 -3.46
C MET A 1212 -3.83 22.09 -3.79
N ILE A 1213 -4.10 22.92 -2.79
CA ILE A 1213 -4.65 24.27 -2.99
C ILE A 1213 -3.68 25.17 -3.76
N LEU A 1214 -2.38 25.11 -3.43
CA LEU A 1214 -1.36 25.84 -4.20
C LEU A 1214 -1.33 25.39 -5.68
N ALA A 1215 -1.58 24.11 -5.97
CA ALA A 1215 -1.68 23.64 -7.35
C ALA A 1215 -2.92 24.20 -8.07
N ILE A 1216 -4.09 24.21 -7.44
CA ILE A 1216 -5.33 24.82 -7.98
C ILE A 1216 -5.08 26.28 -8.33
N VAL A 1217 -4.52 27.04 -7.39
CA VAL A 1217 -4.23 28.47 -7.59
C VAL A 1217 -3.19 28.70 -8.70
N TYR A 1218 -2.19 27.81 -8.83
CA TYR A 1218 -1.25 27.87 -9.94
C TYR A 1218 -1.95 27.68 -11.30
N ILE A 1219 -2.86 26.71 -11.42
CA ILE A 1219 -3.62 26.49 -12.65
C ILE A 1219 -4.54 27.66 -12.96
N MET A 1220 -5.24 28.21 -11.96
CA MET A 1220 -6.04 29.44 -12.14
C MET A 1220 -5.18 30.60 -12.64
N LYS A 1221 -3.99 30.79 -12.06
CA LYS A 1221 -3.03 31.80 -12.53
C LYS A 1221 -2.63 31.60 -13.99
N LEU A 1222 -2.44 30.35 -14.43
CA LEU A 1222 -2.14 30.06 -15.83
C LEU A 1222 -3.33 30.37 -16.74
N LEU A 1223 -4.56 30.05 -16.33
CA LEU A 1223 -5.77 30.37 -17.09
C LEU A 1223 -5.98 31.87 -17.20
N ASP A 1224 -5.87 32.61 -16.09
CA ASP A 1224 -5.96 34.07 -16.06
C ASP A 1224 -4.94 34.76 -16.96
N SER A 1225 -3.75 34.17 -17.11
CA SER A 1225 -2.72 34.71 -18.00
C SER A 1225 -3.01 34.50 -19.49
N LYS A 1226 -3.90 33.57 -19.83
CA LYS A 1226 -4.19 33.18 -21.22
C LYS A 1226 -5.58 33.64 -21.68
N TYR A 1227 -6.55 33.64 -20.78
CA TYR A 1227 -7.95 33.95 -21.07
C TYR A 1227 -8.47 34.99 -20.07
N PRO A 1228 -8.72 36.24 -20.49
CA PRO A 1228 -9.24 37.28 -19.59
C PRO A 1228 -10.55 36.90 -18.88
N GLU A 1229 -11.41 36.15 -19.57
CA GLU A 1229 -12.70 35.65 -19.05
C GLU A 1229 -12.56 34.60 -17.93
N ALA A 1230 -11.38 34.01 -17.75
CA ALA A 1230 -11.13 33.04 -16.67
C ALA A 1230 -11.36 33.64 -15.27
N ARG A 1231 -11.39 34.97 -15.14
CA ARG A 1231 -11.78 35.66 -13.90
C ARG A 1231 -13.15 35.24 -13.38
N TYR A 1232 -14.12 35.01 -14.27
CA TYR A 1232 -15.48 34.60 -13.90
C TYR A 1232 -15.50 33.16 -13.43
N MET A 1233 -14.74 32.27 -14.08
CA MET A 1233 -14.55 30.89 -13.62
C MET A 1233 -13.95 30.85 -12.21
N ARG A 1234 -12.95 31.69 -11.93
CA ARG A 1234 -12.35 31.81 -10.61
C ARG A 1234 -13.37 32.28 -9.56
N TYR A 1235 -14.17 33.31 -9.86
CA TYR A 1235 -15.20 33.78 -8.91
C TYR A 1235 -16.27 32.72 -8.67
N ALA A 1236 -16.76 32.08 -9.73
CA ALA A 1236 -17.71 30.98 -9.63
C ALA A 1236 -17.15 29.81 -8.81
N TYR A 1237 -15.86 29.49 -8.98
CA TYR A 1237 -15.20 28.43 -8.22
C TYR A 1237 -15.12 28.76 -6.72
N VAL A 1238 -14.71 29.97 -6.35
CA VAL A 1238 -14.64 30.39 -4.94
C VAL A 1238 -16.04 30.44 -4.33
N ALA A 1239 -17.02 30.98 -5.06
CA ALA A 1239 -18.41 31.00 -4.62
C ALA A 1239 -18.96 29.58 -4.44
N GLY A 1240 -18.70 28.66 -5.37
CA GLY A 1240 -19.08 27.26 -5.25
C GLY A 1240 -18.44 26.57 -4.04
N ALA A 1241 -17.15 26.80 -3.79
CA ALA A 1241 -16.47 26.27 -2.61
C ALA A 1241 -17.08 26.81 -1.30
N ALA A 1242 -17.44 28.09 -1.27
CA ALA A 1242 -18.08 28.73 -0.12
C ALA A 1242 -19.51 28.23 0.11
N LEU A 1243 -20.30 28.08 -0.96
CA LEU A 1243 -21.66 27.53 -0.90
C LEU A 1243 -21.64 26.10 -0.37
N LEU A 1244 -20.70 25.27 -0.83
CA LEU A 1244 -20.50 23.91 -0.31
C LEU A 1244 -20.09 23.92 1.16
N PHE A 1245 -19.22 24.86 1.57
CA PHE A 1245 -18.86 24.99 2.99
C PHE A 1245 -20.06 25.33 3.85
N VAL A 1246 -20.91 26.27 3.42
CA VAL A 1246 -22.15 26.62 4.13
C VAL A 1246 -23.12 25.43 4.17
N LEU A 1247 -23.27 24.71 3.06
CA LEU A 1247 -24.14 23.53 2.97
C LEU A 1247 -23.70 22.42 3.93
N PHE A 1248 -22.39 22.13 4.02
CA PHE A 1248 -21.87 21.08 4.90
C PHE A 1248 -21.54 21.57 6.31
N TYR A 1249 -21.56 22.88 6.58
CA TYR A 1249 -21.25 23.46 7.89
C TYR A 1249 -21.92 22.74 9.06
N PRO A 1250 -23.20 22.31 8.99
CA PRO A 1250 -23.82 21.62 10.13
C PRO A 1250 -23.08 20.36 10.58
N VAL A 1251 -22.77 19.46 9.64
CA VAL A 1251 -22.07 18.19 9.90
C VAL A 1251 -20.55 18.36 10.07
N LEU A 1252 -20.01 19.53 9.76
CA LEU A 1252 -18.61 19.88 10.04
C LEU A 1252 -18.44 20.53 11.42
N SER A 1253 -19.50 21.13 11.95
CA SER A 1253 -19.44 21.96 13.14
C SER A 1253 -20.06 21.36 14.39
N GLY A 1254 -20.90 20.33 14.24
CA GLY A 1254 -21.75 19.79 15.31
C GLY A 1254 -23.07 20.54 15.46
N MET A 1255 -23.40 21.47 14.55
CA MET A 1255 -24.66 22.22 14.61
C MET A 1255 -25.85 21.27 14.41
N GLN A 1256 -26.85 21.42 15.27
CA GLN A 1256 -28.08 20.64 15.23
C GLN A 1256 -28.90 20.96 13.98
N VAL A 1257 -29.32 19.92 13.27
CA VAL A 1257 -30.16 20.00 12.05
C VAL A 1257 -31.12 18.83 11.97
N SER A 1258 -32.12 18.92 11.08
CA SER A 1258 -33.01 17.78 10.83
C SER A 1258 -32.27 16.60 10.22
N LYS A 1259 -32.67 15.39 10.61
CA LYS A 1259 -32.12 14.14 10.06
C LYS A 1259 -32.30 14.06 8.55
N ASP A 1260 -33.47 14.45 8.04
CA ASP A 1260 -33.78 14.45 6.61
C ASP A 1260 -32.82 15.34 5.80
N TYR A 1261 -32.36 16.46 6.36
CA TYR A 1261 -31.38 17.30 5.69
C TYR A 1261 -30.06 16.55 5.46
N VAL A 1262 -29.61 15.79 6.47
CA VAL A 1262 -28.39 14.98 6.38
C VAL A 1262 -28.56 13.85 5.38
N ASP A 1263 -29.64 13.07 5.51
CA ASP A 1263 -29.89 11.87 4.72
C ASP A 1263 -30.18 12.18 3.24
N VAL A 1264 -30.86 13.29 2.93
CA VAL A 1264 -31.28 13.64 1.57
C VAL A 1264 -30.32 14.61 0.87
N MET A 1265 -29.85 15.66 1.57
CA MET A 1265 -29.07 16.73 0.91
C MET A 1265 -27.56 16.51 0.96
N LEU A 1266 -27.04 15.93 2.05
CA LEU A 1266 -25.59 15.82 2.27
C LEU A 1266 -25.03 14.46 1.84
N ARG A 1267 -25.82 13.39 1.90
CA ARG A 1267 -25.39 12.02 1.61
C ARG A 1267 -25.31 11.73 0.10
N TRP A 1268 -24.28 12.27 -0.55
CA TRP A 1268 -24.09 12.12 -2.00
C TRP A 1268 -23.63 10.71 -2.41
N PHE A 1269 -22.96 9.98 -1.51
CA PHE A 1269 -22.57 8.60 -1.71
C PHE A 1269 -23.12 7.72 -0.58
N PRO A 1270 -23.47 6.45 -0.85
CA PRO A 1270 -23.94 5.53 0.20
C PRO A 1270 -22.95 5.35 1.35
N SER A 1271 -21.65 5.48 1.06
CA SER A 1271 -20.55 5.37 2.01
C SER A 1271 -20.31 6.63 2.85
N TRP A 1272 -20.97 7.74 2.54
CA TRP A 1272 -20.94 8.95 3.38
C TRP A 1272 -21.94 8.76 4.50
N VAL A 1273 -21.42 8.67 5.72
CA VAL A 1273 -22.19 8.48 6.95
C VAL A 1273 -21.89 9.67 7.84
N PHE A 1274 -22.96 10.30 8.30
CA PHE A 1274 -22.95 11.51 9.12
C PHE A 1274 -23.93 11.33 10.26
#